data_AF-A0A804QGL8-F1
#
_entry.id   AF-A0A804QGL8-F1
#
_cell.length_a   1.000
_cell.length_b   1.000
_cell.length_c   1.000
_cell.angle_alpha   90.00
_cell.angle_beta   90.00
_cell.angle_gamma   90.00
#
_symmetry.space_group_name_H-M   'P 1'
#
loop_
_entity.id
_entity.type
_entity.pdbx_description
1 polymer ?
#
loop_
_entity_poly.entity_id
_entity_poly.type
_entity_poly.pdbx_seq_one_letter_code
_entity_poly.pdbx_strand_id
1 'polypeptide(L)'
;MWSIQRAMLRGSGDKEEGVDLFAAVDDGEVDFVKVHMMLLRECRRLKEGLPIYAYRRRILNHIFANQVMILIGETGSGKSTQLVQFLADSGVAGGGSIICTQPRKLAAISLAHRVDEESKGCYGDSSVLSYSTLLSSQGFGTKIIFTTDSCLLHYCMSDVNLDGISYIIIDEAHERSLNTDLLLAMIKKKLLDRLDLRLIIMSATADADRLAEYFYGCQIFHVRGRTFPVEIKYVPDVSAEASLNSVPSISSVASSTASYVTDVVQMVNIIHKNEEEGAILAFLTSQLEVEWACETFSDPNAVVLPMHGKLSSLEQNLVFKSYPGKRKIIFCTNIAETSLTIKDVKYVVDCGLAKEYRFVPTSGLNVLKVNWISQSSANQRAGRAGRTGAGKCYRLYPESDFGMMEVHQEPEIRKVHLGTAVLRILALGVTDVKCFEFIDAPDPEAIAMAVNNLEQLGAIECKRSGFELTDIGHDLVKLGIEPRLGKIMLDCFSYGLMKEGLVLASVMANASSIFCRVGTNEEKYKADRLKVPFCHPDGDLFTSLAVYKKWETGYGNKNTWCWQNSINAKTLRRCQETISELEKCLKHELNIIVPSYWSWNPEKPTMHDTSLKKIILSSLRGNLAMFSGHENLGYKVISAGQRVQLHPSCSLFIYGSKPEWVVFSEILSAVNQYLVCVTAVGLNEVLTVHPMSFIKQLEESKLQRKVITGIGNKSLRRFCGKSGQNLQNIISLLRKDCRDDHIMVDLDFSSSEVLLFAKEHDMEKVFCKVNYALELEAKLLRDECDERRPGSSTIALFGSGAEIKHLELGKRYLTVEILHQNARVIDEKELVCLVDSLVPGIANFHKTGNFQTNLDETKWGRFTFLKPDYAEDAISKLNGIEFHGSLLKVSPVSIYSHSGLPFPAVRAKVSWPRKASRGVALVTCASGEAEFIVKDCFALGVGGRYVNCEVSNRYANCVFVTGIPLHVTEPELYDAFHSTTTRRILDIRLLRGQPTASSSVSECTEALMRAISLFMPNRNFPCQKFRVQVFPPEEKDLMMKATITFDGSFHREAARALDHLQGSVLPCCLPWQIIQCEHVFHSTVSCPMRIYNVISQDVGALLESFRSQKGVAYNLEKNENGNFRVKLTANATKTIADLRRPLELLMKGKIINHPDLMLSTVQLLWSRDGMEQLRSVERETGTYILYDRQSLNIKIFGSTDNVAAAEEKLVHALVQLHEKKPLEVCLRGRNLPPNLMKEVIVKFGADLEGLKNEVPAVDLQLNTRRQTLYVRGSKEDKQRVEGMISELITSSDHNAQLSSENACPICLCELEDPFKLESCGHMFCLACLVDQCESAMKSQDGFPLRCLESGCNKLFLLADLRSLLPDKLDELFRASLNAFVASSAGLYRFCPTPDCTSIYQVAAAGAQGDRPFVCGACSVETCTKCHLEYHPFISCEAYKEYKADPDATMLEWRKGKENVKNCPSCGFTIEKSEGCNHVECRCGSHICWNCLENFKSSEECYGHLRSVHLSYADLM
;
A
#
# COMPACT_ATOMS: atom_id res chain seq x y z
N MET A 1 63.03 -69.05 28.87
CA MET A 1 62.95 -67.80 29.67
C MET A 1 64.28 -67.07 29.74
N TRP A 2 65.34 -67.67 30.31
CA TRP A 2 66.70 -67.07 30.29
C TRP A 2 67.21 -66.68 28.89
N SER A 3 66.85 -67.43 27.85
CA SER A 3 67.19 -67.12 26.46
C SER A 3 66.42 -65.92 25.88
N ILE A 4 65.21 -65.63 26.37
CA ILE A 4 64.39 -64.48 25.93
C ILE A 4 64.87 -63.21 26.62
N GLN A 5 65.20 -63.31 27.92
CA GLN A 5 65.83 -62.24 28.71
C GLN A 5 67.22 -61.89 28.14
N ARG A 6 68.04 -62.88 27.74
CA ARG A 6 69.32 -62.66 27.02
C ARG A 6 69.14 -62.10 25.61
N ALA A 7 68.08 -62.47 24.89
CA ALA A 7 67.84 -61.97 23.53
C ALA A 7 67.39 -60.50 23.52
N MET A 8 66.64 -60.05 24.53
CA MET A 8 66.26 -58.65 24.71
C MET A 8 67.42 -57.76 25.18
N LEU A 9 68.44 -58.33 25.84
CA LEU A 9 69.63 -57.62 26.33
C LEU A 9 70.80 -57.56 25.32
N ARG A 10 70.73 -58.23 24.16
CA ARG A 10 71.88 -58.39 23.22
C ARG A 10 71.75 -57.64 21.88
N GLY A 11 70.92 -56.60 21.79
CA GLY A 11 70.78 -55.77 20.58
C GLY A 11 71.46 -54.40 20.71
N SER A 12 72.51 -54.19 19.91
CA SER A 12 73.24 -52.94 19.63
C SER A 12 74.02 -52.29 20.79
N GLY A 13 75.34 -52.20 20.62
CA GLY A 13 76.25 -51.59 21.57
C GLY A 13 76.07 -50.07 21.65
N ASP A 14 75.60 -49.62 22.79
CA ASP A 14 75.98 -48.37 23.43
C ASP A 14 75.65 -48.53 24.93
N LYS A 15 76.58 -48.09 25.77
CA LYS A 15 76.50 -48.21 27.23
C LYS A 15 75.41 -47.27 27.74
N GLU A 16 74.22 -47.76 28.06
CA GLU A 16 73.21 -46.99 28.83
C GLU A 16 72.19 -47.93 29.49
N GLU A 17 71.86 -47.63 30.75
CA GLU A 17 71.12 -48.46 31.70
C GLU A 17 69.75 -48.93 31.18
N GLY A 18 69.53 -50.24 31.18
CA GLY A 18 68.29 -50.86 30.70
C GLY A 18 67.13 -50.68 31.68
N VAL A 19 66.05 -50.07 31.19
CA VAL A 19 64.75 -50.00 31.90
C VAL A 19 64.17 -51.41 32.05
N ASP A 20 63.96 -51.82 33.30
CA ASP A 20 63.46 -53.14 33.69
C ASP A 20 62.02 -53.36 33.16
N LEU A 21 61.89 -54.15 32.09
CA LEU A 21 60.66 -54.20 31.28
C LEU A 21 59.54 -55.11 31.85
N PHE A 22 59.65 -55.59 33.10
CA PHE A 22 58.69 -56.54 33.69
C PHE A 22 58.54 -56.37 35.21
N ALA A 23 57.83 -55.34 35.67
CA ALA A 23 57.32 -55.24 37.04
C ALA A 23 56.06 -56.14 37.27
N ALA A 24 56.12 -57.41 36.85
CA ALA A 24 55.05 -58.40 37.04
C ALA A 24 55.35 -59.37 38.20
N VAL A 25 56.19 -58.93 39.15
CA VAL A 25 56.58 -59.69 40.34
C VAL A 25 56.14 -58.88 41.56
N ASP A 26 54.88 -59.04 41.95
CA ASP A 26 54.43 -58.71 43.31
C ASP A 26 54.49 -60.01 44.13
N ASP A 27 55.13 -59.98 45.30
CA ASP A 27 55.23 -61.09 46.28
C ASP A 27 55.84 -62.44 45.83
N GLY A 28 56.55 -62.49 44.70
CA GLY A 28 57.31 -63.68 44.27
C GLY A 28 56.49 -64.74 43.50
N GLU A 29 55.20 -64.50 43.25
CA GLU A 29 54.41 -65.26 42.28
C GLU A 29 54.25 -64.46 40.98
N VAL A 30 54.59 -65.10 39.85
CA VAL A 30 54.38 -64.51 38.52
C VAL A 30 52.93 -64.69 38.12
N ASP A 31 52.18 -63.60 37.99
CA ASP A 31 50.83 -63.62 37.41
C ASP A 31 50.91 -63.89 35.89
N PHE A 32 50.87 -65.18 35.53
CA PHE A 32 50.91 -65.63 34.14
C PHE A 32 49.72 -65.13 33.31
N VAL A 33 48.55 -64.86 33.93
CA VAL A 33 47.38 -64.32 33.24
C VAL A 33 47.66 -62.90 32.78
N LYS A 34 48.18 -62.06 33.69
CA LYS A 34 48.59 -60.69 33.38
C LYS A 34 49.70 -60.64 32.33
N VAL A 35 50.72 -61.49 32.46
CA VAL A 35 51.80 -61.59 31.45
C VAL A 35 51.23 -62.00 30.08
N HIS A 36 50.31 -62.97 30.03
CA HIS A 36 49.65 -63.39 28.80
C HIS A 36 48.85 -62.24 28.16
N MET A 37 48.09 -61.49 28.96
CA MET A 37 47.31 -60.35 28.48
C MET A 37 48.21 -59.21 27.97
N MET A 38 49.32 -58.93 28.66
CA MET A 38 50.34 -57.96 28.21
C MET A 38 50.94 -58.37 26.86
N LEU A 39 51.26 -59.66 26.68
CA LEU A 39 51.76 -60.19 25.40
C LEU A 39 50.72 -60.06 24.28
N LEU A 40 49.46 -60.42 24.54
CA LEU A 40 48.37 -60.27 23.56
C LEU A 40 48.19 -58.80 23.13
N ARG A 41 48.27 -57.87 24.09
CA ARG A 41 48.22 -56.43 23.80
C ARG A 41 49.41 -55.99 22.93
N GLU A 42 50.63 -56.42 23.23
CA GLU A 42 51.80 -56.10 22.39
C GLU A 42 51.68 -56.71 20.97
N CYS A 43 51.13 -57.93 20.84
CA CYS A 43 50.78 -58.49 19.54
C CYS A 43 49.75 -57.65 18.79
N ARG A 44 48.73 -57.11 19.48
CA ARG A 44 47.75 -56.18 18.89
C ARG A 44 48.41 -54.89 18.42
N ARG A 45 49.27 -54.26 19.26
CA ARG A 45 50.01 -53.03 18.90
C ARG A 45 50.86 -53.23 17.64
N LEU A 46 51.56 -54.37 17.54
CA LEU A 46 52.34 -54.72 16.36
C LEU A 46 51.47 -54.94 15.12
N LYS A 47 50.30 -55.58 15.27
CA LYS A 47 49.36 -55.85 14.18
C LYS A 47 48.67 -54.59 13.67
N GLU A 48 48.24 -53.71 14.57
CA GLU A 48 47.60 -52.44 14.22
C GLU A 48 48.61 -51.43 13.68
N GLY A 49 49.85 -51.46 14.17
CA GLY A 49 50.97 -50.70 13.61
C GLY A 49 50.76 -49.18 13.66
N LEU A 50 50.13 -48.66 14.73
CA LEU A 50 49.91 -47.23 14.92
C LEU A 50 51.25 -46.46 14.87
N PRO A 51 51.34 -45.32 14.16
CA PRO A 51 52.59 -44.60 13.93
C PRO A 51 53.41 -44.32 15.19
N ILE A 52 52.76 -43.95 16.29
CA ILE A 52 53.44 -43.63 17.56
C ILE A 52 54.22 -44.81 18.15
N TYR A 53 53.80 -46.04 17.88
CA TYR A 53 54.43 -47.24 18.44
C TYR A 53 55.89 -47.39 17.99
N ALA A 54 56.20 -47.00 16.74
CA ALA A 54 57.58 -47.00 16.22
C ALA A 54 58.50 -46.03 16.98
N TYR A 55 57.93 -45.02 17.63
CA TYR A 55 58.66 -44.01 18.41
C TYR A 55 58.61 -44.25 19.91
N ARG A 56 57.96 -45.33 20.40
CA ARG A 56 57.72 -45.62 21.84
C ARG A 56 58.95 -45.37 22.71
N ARG A 57 60.10 -45.97 22.39
CA ARG A 57 61.34 -45.82 23.17
C ARG A 57 61.88 -44.39 23.15
N ARG A 58 61.86 -43.74 21.98
CA ARG A 58 62.32 -42.35 21.82
C ARG A 58 61.44 -41.36 22.59
N ILE A 59 60.12 -41.58 22.56
CA ILE A 59 59.14 -40.78 23.30
C ILE A 59 59.38 -40.93 24.81
N LEU A 60 59.46 -42.17 25.32
CA LEU A 60 59.72 -42.41 26.74
C LEU A 60 61.04 -41.78 27.19
N ASN A 61 62.13 -42.01 26.47
CA ASN A 61 63.44 -41.40 26.80
C ASN A 61 63.36 -39.87 26.87
N HIS A 62 62.64 -39.24 25.95
CA HIS A 62 62.52 -37.80 25.91
C HIS A 62 61.60 -37.26 27.01
N ILE A 63 60.53 -38.00 27.37
CA ILE A 63 59.69 -37.67 28.54
C ILE A 63 60.49 -37.82 29.82
N PHE A 64 61.43 -38.76 29.91
CA PHE A 64 62.28 -38.91 31.09
C PHE A 64 63.34 -37.81 31.19
N ALA A 65 63.89 -37.36 30.06
CA ALA A 65 64.90 -36.32 30.02
C ALA A 65 64.37 -34.90 30.25
N ASN A 66 63.08 -34.64 29.96
CA ASN A 66 62.49 -33.31 30.03
C ASN A 66 61.29 -33.29 30.97
N GLN A 67 61.11 -32.20 31.73
CA GLN A 67 59.93 -32.02 32.58
C GLN A 67 58.68 -31.73 31.73
N VAL A 68 58.85 -31.01 30.62
CA VAL A 68 57.79 -30.64 29.67
C VAL A 68 58.15 -31.16 28.27
N MET A 69 57.18 -31.80 27.60
CA MET A 69 57.30 -32.23 26.20
C MET A 69 56.08 -31.77 25.41
N ILE A 70 56.30 -31.24 24.20
CA ILE A 70 55.21 -31.08 23.21
C ILE A 70 55.27 -32.21 22.20
N LEU A 71 54.21 -33.01 22.12
CA LEU A 71 54.08 -34.14 21.18
C LEU A 71 53.16 -33.77 20.02
N ILE A 72 53.74 -33.53 18.85
CA ILE A 72 52.97 -33.31 17.63
C ILE A 72 52.79 -34.61 16.90
N GLY A 73 51.56 -34.90 16.50
CA GLY A 73 51.29 -35.96 15.54
C GLY A 73 49.87 -35.87 15.02
N GLU A 74 49.67 -36.30 13.79
CA GLU A 74 48.35 -36.28 13.16
C GLU A 74 47.34 -37.09 13.98
N THR A 75 46.08 -36.68 13.91
CA THR A 75 44.96 -37.47 14.42
C THR A 75 44.96 -38.87 13.82
N GLY A 76 44.84 -39.91 14.65
CA GLY A 76 44.96 -41.30 14.22
C GLY A 76 46.38 -41.89 14.32
N SER A 77 47.40 -41.09 14.65
CA SER A 77 48.74 -41.62 14.93
C SER A 77 48.84 -42.48 16.20
N GLY A 78 47.81 -42.45 17.05
CA GLY A 78 47.74 -43.22 18.30
C GLY A 78 48.18 -42.45 19.55
N LYS A 79 48.38 -41.12 19.48
CA LYS A 79 48.86 -40.31 20.62
C LYS A 79 48.07 -40.56 21.91
N SER A 80 46.76 -40.31 21.86
CA SER A 80 45.88 -40.29 23.03
C SER A 80 45.66 -41.68 23.63
N THR A 81 45.65 -42.72 22.79
CA THR A 81 45.41 -44.09 23.23
C THR A 81 46.68 -44.76 23.71
N GLN A 82 47.80 -44.64 22.97
CA GLN A 82 49.01 -45.40 23.25
C GLN A 82 49.93 -44.72 24.26
N LEU A 83 50.03 -43.38 24.28
CA LEU A 83 50.96 -42.68 25.15
C LEU A 83 50.71 -42.95 26.64
N VAL A 84 49.45 -42.85 27.08
CA VAL A 84 49.06 -43.15 28.47
C VAL A 84 49.44 -44.58 28.87
N GLN A 85 49.30 -45.52 27.95
CA GLN A 85 49.66 -46.91 28.20
C GLN A 85 51.18 -47.09 28.22
N PHE A 86 51.95 -46.40 27.37
CA PHE A 86 53.42 -46.43 27.41
C PHE A 86 53.95 -45.91 28.74
N LEU A 87 53.35 -44.85 29.27
CA LEU A 87 53.69 -44.30 30.58
C LEU A 87 53.32 -45.28 31.71
N ALA A 88 52.11 -45.83 31.69
CA ALA A 88 51.68 -46.80 32.70
C ALA A 88 52.51 -48.09 32.67
N ASP A 89 52.91 -48.56 31.48
CA ASP A 89 53.77 -49.73 31.29
C ASP A 89 55.21 -49.48 31.76
N SER A 90 55.69 -48.23 31.75
CA SER A 90 57.06 -47.91 32.15
C SER A 90 57.32 -48.08 33.66
N GLY A 91 56.26 -48.17 34.47
CA GLY A 91 56.37 -48.28 35.94
C GLY A 91 56.83 -46.98 36.64
N VAL A 92 57.26 -45.97 35.89
CA VAL A 92 57.86 -44.73 36.42
C VAL A 92 56.82 -43.78 37.02
N ALA A 93 55.52 -44.03 36.83
CA ALA A 93 54.46 -43.24 37.45
C ALA A 93 54.46 -43.27 38.99
N GLY A 94 55.28 -44.12 39.63
CA GLY A 94 55.73 -43.95 41.02
C GLY A 94 54.59 -43.66 42.00
N GLY A 95 53.73 -44.63 42.26
CA GLY A 95 52.56 -44.48 43.16
C GLY A 95 51.48 -43.49 42.72
N GLY A 96 51.75 -42.59 41.77
CA GLY A 96 50.85 -41.55 41.31
C GLY A 96 50.07 -41.90 40.03
N SER A 97 49.07 -41.08 39.75
CA SER A 97 48.15 -41.20 38.62
C SER A 97 48.63 -40.46 37.36
N ILE A 98 48.27 -40.98 36.19
CA ILE A 98 48.41 -40.33 34.89
C ILE A 98 47.05 -39.71 34.52
N ILE A 99 46.99 -38.39 34.39
CA ILE A 99 45.78 -37.68 33.98
C ILE A 99 45.91 -37.23 32.53
N CYS A 100 44.96 -37.62 31.68
CA CYS A 100 44.84 -37.16 30.30
C CYS A 100 43.58 -36.31 30.16
N THR A 101 43.75 -35.05 29.79
CA THR A 101 42.62 -34.13 29.59
C THR A 101 42.21 -34.10 28.12
N GLN A 102 40.92 -33.86 27.91
CA GLN A 102 40.33 -33.57 26.61
C GLN A 102 39.46 -32.32 26.72
N PRO A 103 39.45 -31.45 25.70
CA PRO A 103 38.52 -30.32 25.67
C PRO A 103 37.05 -30.79 25.63
N ARG A 104 36.79 -32.00 25.11
CA ARG A 104 35.43 -32.54 24.89
C ARG A 104 35.10 -33.73 25.80
N LYS A 105 33.96 -33.66 26.51
CA LYS A 105 33.44 -34.74 27.38
C LYS A 105 33.28 -36.09 26.66
N LEU A 106 32.77 -36.09 25.42
CA LEU A 106 32.63 -37.32 24.62
C LEU A 106 33.99 -37.92 24.22
N ALA A 107 35.01 -37.09 23.96
CA ALA A 107 36.35 -37.58 23.65
C ALA A 107 36.98 -38.23 24.89
N ALA A 108 36.88 -37.60 26.07
CA ALA A 108 37.36 -38.18 27.32
C ALA A 108 36.74 -39.56 27.60
N ILE A 109 35.41 -39.67 27.52
CA ILE A 109 34.67 -40.92 27.78
C ILE A 109 35.04 -42.00 26.75
N SER A 110 35.05 -41.65 25.45
CA SER A 110 35.34 -42.62 24.39
C SER A 110 36.79 -43.10 24.41
N LEU A 111 37.75 -42.22 24.72
CA LEU A 111 39.15 -42.58 24.87
C LEU A 111 39.38 -43.45 26.10
N ALA A 112 38.74 -43.15 27.23
CA ALA A 112 38.81 -43.99 28.41
C ALA A 112 38.31 -45.40 28.12
N HIS A 113 37.13 -45.53 27.51
CA HIS A 113 36.57 -46.81 27.11
C HIS A 113 37.49 -47.56 26.14
N ARG A 114 38.07 -46.83 25.17
CA ARG A 114 39.00 -47.43 24.20
C ARG A 114 40.28 -47.93 24.85
N VAL A 115 40.87 -47.18 25.78
CA VAL A 115 42.08 -47.57 26.49
C VAL A 115 41.80 -48.72 27.46
N ASP A 116 40.63 -48.73 28.10
CA ASP A 116 40.18 -49.86 28.92
C ASP A 116 40.05 -51.14 28.09
N GLU A 117 39.41 -51.08 26.92
CA GLU A 117 39.34 -52.20 25.96
C GLU A 117 40.74 -52.67 25.51
N GLU A 118 41.63 -51.75 25.15
CA GLU A 118 42.98 -52.08 24.66
C GLU A 118 43.86 -52.69 25.75
N SER A 119 43.68 -52.27 27.00
CA SER A 119 44.47 -52.68 28.16
C SER A 119 43.82 -53.73 29.06
N LYS A 120 42.64 -54.24 28.68
CA LYS A 120 41.90 -55.28 29.40
C LYS A 120 42.79 -56.44 29.83
N GLY A 121 42.84 -56.71 31.14
CA GLY A 121 43.64 -57.77 31.76
C GLY A 121 45.13 -57.46 31.95
N CYS A 122 45.62 -56.28 31.54
CA CYS A 122 47.01 -55.85 31.76
C CYS A 122 47.20 -55.10 33.08
N TYR A 123 46.16 -54.39 33.53
CA TYR A 123 46.11 -53.64 34.78
C TYR A 123 45.05 -54.24 35.72
N GLY A 124 45.04 -53.86 37.00
CA GLY A 124 43.98 -54.28 37.91
C GLY A 124 42.61 -53.74 37.48
N ASP A 125 41.53 -54.39 37.90
CA ASP A 125 40.18 -53.90 37.61
C ASP A 125 40.02 -52.43 38.06
N SER A 126 39.36 -51.61 37.24
CA SER A 126 39.17 -50.16 37.45
C SER A 126 40.43 -49.30 37.36
N SER A 127 41.49 -49.74 36.68
CA SER A 127 42.72 -48.93 36.50
C SER A 127 42.57 -47.76 35.52
N VAL A 128 41.53 -47.78 34.66
CA VAL A 128 41.22 -46.72 33.69
C VAL A 128 39.85 -46.14 34.04
N LEU A 129 39.80 -44.87 34.41
CA LEU A 129 38.55 -44.18 34.73
C LEU A 129 38.32 -42.98 33.81
N SER A 130 37.05 -42.63 33.63
CA SER A 130 36.65 -41.34 33.06
C SER A 130 35.85 -40.55 34.08
N TYR A 131 36.29 -39.33 34.39
CA TYR A 131 35.52 -38.40 35.19
C TYR A 131 34.89 -37.34 34.29
N SER A 132 33.61 -37.04 34.53
CA SER A 132 32.90 -35.99 33.80
C SER A 132 32.30 -34.91 34.70
N THR A 133 32.47 -35.06 36.01
CA THR A 133 32.07 -34.16 37.09
C THR A 133 33.00 -34.44 38.26
N LEU A 134 33.48 -33.40 38.95
CA LEU A 134 34.37 -33.53 40.10
C LEU A 134 33.73 -34.40 41.18
N LEU A 135 34.38 -35.48 41.58
CA LEU A 135 34.09 -36.20 42.82
C LEU A 135 35.23 -35.84 43.77
N SER A 136 35.01 -34.82 44.60
CA SER A 136 35.93 -34.34 45.64
C SER A 136 36.24 -35.38 46.74
N SER A 137 35.81 -36.65 46.58
CA SER A 137 35.80 -37.64 47.67
C SER A 137 36.37 -39.02 47.31
N GLN A 138 36.83 -39.25 46.07
CA GLN A 138 37.50 -40.51 45.70
C GLN A 138 38.97 -40.25 45.38
N GLY A 139 39.87 -40.75 46.23
CA GLY A 139 41.31 -40.56 46.05
C GLY A 139 41.83 -41.12 44.72
N PHE A 140 42.94 -40.55 44.23
CA PHE A 140 43.67 -40.91 43.02
C PHE A 140 44.33 -42.31 43.09
N GLY A 141 43.56 -43.34 43.46
CA GLY A 141 44.03 -44.72 43.56
C GLY A 141 44.22 -45.43 42.21
N THR A 142 43.84 -44.78 41.10
CA THR A 142 43.80 -45.39 39.76
C THR A 142 44.93 -44.90 38.86
N LYS A 143 45.59 -45.81 38.14
CA LYS A 143 46.78 -45.49 37.33
C LYS A 143 46.52 -44.52 36.17
N ILE A 144 45.35 -44.57 35.50
CA ILE A 144 45.05 -43.76 34.31
C ILE A 144 43.67 -43.12 34.43
N ILE A 145 43.62 -41.80 34.30
CA ILE A 145 42.39 -41.01 34.41
C ILE A 145 42.21 -40.16 33.15
N PHE A 146 41.06 -40.28 32.50
CA PHE A 146 40.63 -39.37 31.45
C PHE A 146 39.61 -38.38 32.01
N THR A 147 39.79 -37.09 31.73
CA THR A 147 38.92 -36.04 32.25
C THR A 147 38.80 -34.89 31.25
N THR A 148 37.95 -33.91 31.55
CA THR A 148 37.90 -32.67 30.77
C THR A 148 38.85 -31.63 31.35
N ASP A 149 39.33 -30.72 30.50
CA ASP A 149 40.20 -29.62 30.92
C ASP A 149 39.55 -28.80 32.06
N SER A 150 38.23 -28.58 31.98
CA SER A 150 37.47 -27.88 33.03
C SER A 150 37.45 -28.61 34.38
N CYS A 151 37.35 -29.94 34.36
CA CYS A 151 37.34 -30.74 35.59
C CYS A 151 38.72 -30.73 36.24
N LEU A 152 39.80 -30.89 35.46
CA LEU A 152 41.15 -30.81 36.01
C LEU A 152 41.45 -29.39 36.52
N LEU A 153 41.07 -28.35 35.78
CA LEU A 153 41.21 -26.97 36.22
C LEU A 153 40.54 -26.72 37.58
N HIS A 154 39.30 -27.18 37.76
CA HIS A 154 38.58 -27.05 39.02
C HIS A 154 39.23 -27.87 40.14
N TYR A 155 39.76 -29.07 39.84
CA TYR A 155 40.53 -29.86 40.81
C TYR A 155 41.77 -29.10 41.28
N CYS A 156 42.55 -28.55 40.35
CA CYS A 156 43.75 -27.76 40.64
C CYS A 156 43.46 -26.48 41.45
N MET A 157 42.23 -25.97 41.39
CA MET A 157 41.79 -24.83 42.19
C MET A 157 41.45 -25.21 43.64
N SER A 158 40.97 -26.43 43.86
CA SER A 158 40.66 -26.95 45.21
C SER A 158 41.86 -27.56 45.92
N ASP A 159 42.69 -28.34 45.20
CA ASP A 159 43.90 -28.96 45.73
C ASP A 159 45.13 -28.29 45.09
N VAL A 160 45.83 -27.51 45.91
CA VAL A 160 46.95 -26.67 45.49
C VAL A 160 48.20 -27.49 45.17
N ASN A 161 48.33 -28.73 45.66
CA ASN A 161 49.59 -29.49 45.56
C ASN A 161 49.58 -30.56 44.46
N LEU A 162 48.41 -30.91 43.91
CA LEU A 162 48.23 -31.99 42.93
C LEU A 162 48.81 -33.31 43.44
N ASP A 163 48.59 -33.59 44.73
CA ASP A 163 49.18 -34.72 45.42
C ASP A 163 48.66 -36.04 44.83
N GLY A 164 49.57 -37.00 44.60
CA GLY A 164 49.23 -38.28 43.96
C GLY A 164 49.13 -38.25 42.43
N ILE A 165 49.47 -37.14 41.77
CA ILE A 165 49.55 -37.05 40.30
C ILE A 165 51.02 -36.96 39.88
N SER A 166 51.44 -37.79 38.94
CA SER A 166 52.83 -37.82 38.41
C SER A 166 52.93 -37.35 36.96
N TYR A 167 51.89 -37.56 36.16
CA TYR A 167 51.85 -37.13 34.76
C TYR A 167 50.55 -36.41 34.43
N ILE A 168 50.64 -35.24 33.80
CA ILE A 168 49.51 -34.54 33.19
C ILE A 168 49.72 -34.48 31.68
N ILE A 169 48.74 -34.96 30.94
CA ILE A 169 48.70 -34.95 29.47
C ILE A 169 47.57 -34.03 29.05
N ILE A 170 47.90 -32.95 28.36
CA ILE A 170 46.93 -32.03 27.77
C ILE A 170 46.80 -32.39 26.29
N ASP A 171 45.73 -33.07 25.92
CA ASP A 171 45.51 -33.49 24.53
C ASP A 171 44.69 -32.47 23.73
N GLU A 172 44.80 -32.54 22.41
CA GLU A 172 44.13 -31.65 21.46
C GLU A 172 44.35 -30.15 21.78
N ALA A 173 45.54 -29.81 22.29
CA ALA A 173 45.88 -28.45 22.74
C ALA A 173 45.76 -27.37 21.64
N HIS A 174 45.69 -27.80 20.37
CA HIS A 174 45.41 -26.93 19.23
C HIS A 174 43.98 -26.36 19.20
N GLU A 175 43.03 -26.93 19.95
CA GLU A 175 41.70 -26.31 20.12
C GLU A 175 41.77 -25.01 20.94
N ARG A 176 42.85 -24.80 21.71
CA ARG A 176 43.11 -23.58 22.50
C ARG A 176 41.87 -23.08 23.25
N SER A 177 41.22 -24.00 23.99
CA SER A 177 40.04 -23.68 24.78
C SER A 177 40.43 -22.80 25.98
N LEU A 178 39.48 -22.00 26.47
CA LEU A 178 39.70 -21.14 27.63
C LEU A 178 40.16 -21.94 28.86
N ASN A 179 39.58 -23.12 29.07
CA ASN A 179 39.96 -24.00 30.18
C ASN A 179 41.38 -24.54 30.01
N THR A 180 41.75 -24.91 28.78
CA THR A 180 43.09 -25.43 28.45
C THR A 180 44.15 -24.37 28.75
N ASP A 181 43.96 -23.13 28.26
CA ASP A 181 44.93 -22.04 28.44
C ASP A 181 45.09 -21.68 29.93
N LEU A 182 43.99 -21.60 30.71
CA LEU A 182 44.05 -21.36 32.15
C LEU A 182 44.73 -22.50 32.92
N LEU A 183 44.46 -23.75 32.52
CA LEU A 183 45.06 -24.94 33.11
C LEU A 183 46.57 -24.99 32.83
N LEU A 184 47.00 -24.69 31.60
CA LEU A 184 48.41 -24.62 31.24
C LEU A 184 49.15 -23.55 32.05
N ALA A 185 48.56 -22.38 32.25
CA ALA A 185 49.13 -21.32 33.08
C ALA A 185 49.27 -21.73 34.56
N MET A 186 48.28 -22.43 35.12
CA MET A 186 48.35 -22.98 36.48
C MET A 186 49.44 -24.04 36.61
N ILE A 187 49.50 -24.99 35.67
CA ILE A 187 50.49 -26.06 35.68
C ILE A 187 51.89 -25.47 35.55
N LYS A 188 52.11 -24.48 34.67
CA LYS A 188 53.41 -23.82 34.51
C LYS A 188 53.98 -23.32 35.84
N LYS A 189 53.16 -22.64 36.66
CA LYS A 189 53.56 -22.20 38.00
C LYS A 189 53.87 -23.39 38.92
N LYS A 190 53.10 -24.47 38.85
CA LYS A 190 53.26 -25.67 39.67
C LYS A 190 54.45 -26.54 39.29
N LEU A 191 54.87 -26.53 38.03
CA LEU A 191 56.08 -27.25 37.59
C LEU A 191 57.35 -26.73 38.27
N LEU A 192 57.35 -25.46 38.71
CA LEU A 192 58.43 -24.88 39.52
C LEU A 192 58.44 -25.40 40.96
N ASP A 193 57.26 -25.72 41.52
CA ASP A 193 57.10 -26.24 42.88
C ASP A 193 57.30 -27.78 42.94
N ARG A 194 56.85 -28.50 41.91
CA ARG A 194 56.83 -29.97 41.78
C ARG A 194 57.76 -30.42 40.65
N LEU A 195 59.05 -30.58 40.93
CA LEU A 195 60.04 -31.06 39.95
C LEU A 195 59.80 -32.50 39.48
N ASP A 196 59.04 -33.28 40.25
CA ASP A 196 58.64 -34.65 39.95
C ASP A 196 57.44 -34.73 38.99
N LEU A 197 56.63 -33.67 38.91
CA LEU A 197 55.48 -33.59 38.02
C LEU A 197 55.94 -33.37 36.57
N ARG A 198 55.43 -34.19 35.64
CA ARG A 198 55.74 -34.08 34.21
C ARG A 198 54.50 -33.67 33.39
N LEU A 199 54.70 -32.74 32.45
CA LEU A 199 53.65 -32.23 31.57
C LEU A 199 53.91 -32.67 30.12
N ILE A 200 52.90 -33.23 29.47
CA ILE A 200 52.94 -33.58 28.05
C ILE A 200 51.80 -32.87 27.33
N ILE A 201 52.13 -32.02 26.37
CA ILE A 201 51.14 -31.27 25.59
C ILE A 201 51.06 -31.90 24.21
N MET A 202 49.90 -32.43 23.84
CA MET A 202 49.71 -33.07 22.54
C MET A 202 48.92 -32.18 21.59
N SER A 203 49.42 -32.07 20.36
CA SER A 203 48.80 -31.27 19.32
C SER A 203 48.78 -32.02 17.98
N ALA A 204 47.83 -31.66 17.12
CA ALA A 204 47.75 -32.12 15.73
C ALA A 204 48.34 -31.11 14.75
N THR A 205 48.56 -29.85 15.16
CA THR A 205 48.94 -28.73 14.29
C THR A 205 50.26 -28.10 14.70
N ALA A 206 50.78 -27.24 13.83
CA ALA A 206 52.08 -26.58 13.98
C ALA A 206 52.11 -25.39 14.98
N ASP A 207 51.03 -25.10 15.74
CA ASP A 207 51.05 -24.05 16.79
C ASP A 207 51.86 -24.46 18.05
N ALA A 208 52.66 -25.51 17.92
CA ALA A 208 53.54 -25.99 18.97
C ALA A 208 54.69 -25.04 19.27
N ASP A 209 55.10 -24.21 18.32
CA ASP A 209 56.22 -23.27 18.51
C ASP A 209 55.88 -22.23 19.59
N ARG A 210 54.65 -21.69 19.58
CA ARG A 210 54.18 -20.76 20.62
C ARG A 210 54.09 -21.42 22.00
N LEU A 211 53.60 -22.65 22.04
CA LEU A 211 53.55 -23.43 23.29
C LEU A 211 54.96 -23.75 23.80
N ALA A 212 55.91 -24.05 22.90
CA ALA A 212 57.30 -24.31 23.26
C ALA A 212 57.95 -23.07 23.87
N GLU A 213 57.78 -21.91 23.24
CA GLU A 213 58.23 -20.62 23.74
C GLU A 213 57.62 -20.32 25.12
N TYR A 214 56.32 -20.53 25.28
CA TYR A 214 55.62 -20.32 26.55
C TYR A 214 56.17 -21.22 27.68
N PHE A 215 56.53 -22.47 27.39
CA PHE A 215 57.14 -23.40 28.35
C PHE A 215 58.68 -23.41 28.29
N TYR A 216 59.31 -22.23 28.35
CA TYR A 216 60.76 -22.06 28.49
C TYR A 216 61.60 -22.64 27.33
N GLY A 217 61.03 -22.68 26.11
CA GLY A 217 61.70 -23.27 24.94
C GLY A 217 61.75 -24.80 24.96
N CYS A 218 60.74 -25.46 25.54
CA CYS A 218 60.72 -26.92 25.67
C CYS A 218 60.78 -27.63 24.31
N GLN A 219 61.32 -28.86 24.29
CA GLN A 219 61.51 -29.59 23.05
C GLN A 219 60.20 -30.10 22.45
N ILE A 220 60.10 -30.02 21.12
CA ILE A 220 58.99 -30.51 20.31
C ILE A 220 59.36 -31.88 19.73
N PHE A 221 58.54 -32.89 19.98
CA PHE A 221 58.69 -34.23 19.42
C PHE A 221 57.64 -34.48 18.34
N HIS A 222 58.08 -34.73 17.10
CA HIS A 222 57.18 -35.01 15.97
C HIS A 222 57.05 -36.51 15.70
N VAL A 223 55.81 -37.00 15.71
CA VAL A 223 55.43 -38.33 15.21
C VAL A 223 54.84 -38.14 13.82
N ARG A 224 55.57 -38.58 12.79
CA ARG A 224 55.05 -38.58 11.42
C ARG A 224 53.89 -39.56 11.33
N GLY A 225 52.73 -39.08 10.89
CA GLY A 225 51.54 -39.90 10.70
C GLY A 225 51.63 -40.80 9.47
N ARG A 226 50.56 -41.56 9.24
CA ARG A 226 50.35 -42.44 8.08
C ARG A 226 49.05 -42.07 7.36
N THR A 227 48.68 -40.79 7.27
CA THR A 227 47.52 -40.41 6.46
C THR A 227 47.75 -40.83 5.03
N PHE A 228 46.76 -41.49 4.44
CA PHE A 228 46.77 -41.74 3.00
C PHE A 228 46.67 -40.40 2.26
N PRO A 229 47.24 -40.29 1.04
CA PRO A 229 47.19 -39.05 0.28
C PRO A 229 45.75 -38.63 0.01
N VAL A 230 45.49 -37.32 0.14
CA VAL A 230 44.20 -36.69 -0.17
C VAL A 230 44.40 -35.75 -1.35
N GLU A 231 43.71 -36.00 -2.46
CA GLU A 231 43.68 -35.07 -3.60
C GLU A 231 42.78 -33.88 -3.25
N ILE A 232 43.32 -32.66 -3.28
CA ILE A 232 42.57 -31.43 -3.01
C ILE A 232 42.15 -30.80 -4.34
N LYS A 233 40.85 -30.51 -4.48
CA LYS A 233 40.28 -29.80 -5.63
C LYS A 233 39.67 -28.49 -5.18
N TYR A 234 40.13 -27.38 -5.75
CA TYR A 234 39.56 -26.05 -5.55
C TYR A 234 38.57 -25.72 -6.67
N VAL A 235 37.62 -24.84 -6.37
CA VAL A 235 36.80 -24.20 -7.40
C VAL A 235 37.69 -23.21 -8.18
N PRO A 236 37.55 -23.08 -9.52
CA PRO A 236 38.34 -22.12 -10.29
C PRO A 236 38.13 -20.68 -9.82
N ASP A 237 39.19 -19.87 -9.81
CA ASP A 237 39.08 -18.42 -9.64
C ASP A 237 38.19 -17.85 -10.75
N VAL A 238 37.01 -17.33 -10.39
CA VAL A 238 36.20 -16.54 -11.31
C VAL A 238 36.84 -15.15 -11.34
N SER A 239 37.44 -14.78 -12.49
CA SER A 239 38.02 -13.45 -12.65
C SER A 239 36.98 -12.38 -12.28
N ALA A 240 37.41 -11.40 -11.48
CA ALA A 240 36.59 -10.35 -10.88
C ALA A 240 35.75 -9.50 -11.88
N GLU A 241 35.88 -9.75 -13.18
CA GLU A 241 35.14 -9.08 -14.25
C GLU A 241 33.79 -9.76 -14.58
N ALA A 242 33.53 -10.99 -14.12
CA ALA A 242 32.27 -11.71 -14.41
C ALA A 242 31.19 -11.61 -13.30
N SER A 243 31.58 -11.27 -12.06
CA SER A 243 30.70 -11.23 -10.88
C SER A 243 30.05 -9.86 -10.60
N LEU A 244 30.41 -8.82 -11.35
CA LEU A 244 29.79 -7.48 -11.26
C LEU A 244 28.59 -7.28 -12.22
N ASN A 245 28.39 -8.16 -13.21
CA ASN A 245 27.40 -7.98 -14.28
C ASN A 245 26.40 -9.15 -14.47
N SER A 246 26.31 -10.07 -13.52
CA SER A 246 25.25 -11.09 -13.49
C SER A 246 24.69 -11.28 -12.09
N VAL A 247 24.01 -10.23 -11.58
CA VAL A 247 22.98 -10.45 -10.57
C VAL A 247 21.84 -11.18 -11.29
N PRO A 248 21.55 -12.47 -11.02
CA PRO A 248 20.31 -13.04 -11.50
C PRO A 248 19.22 -12.38 -10.67
N SER A 249 18.60 -11.35 -11.24
CA SER A 249 17.27 -10.90 -10.89
C SER A 249 16.26 -11.99 -11.22
N ILE A 250 16.35 -13.13 -10.52
CA ILE A 250 15.29 -14.13 -10.52
C ILE A 250 14.32 -13.73 -9.41
N SER A 251 13.29 -13.05 -9.87
CA SER A 251 11.99 -12.89 -9.23
C SER A 251 11.54 -14.12 -8.43
N SER A 252 11.13 -13.87 -7.20
CA SER A 252 10.01 -14.53 -6.50
C SER A 252 10.08 -16.04 -6.24
N VAL A 253 10.87 -16.47 -5.25
CA VAL A 253 10.41 -17.37 -4.16
C VAL A 253 11.29 -17.10 -2.92
N ALA A 254 10.69 -16.71 -1.81
CA ALA A 254 11.38 -16.54 -0.53
C ALA A 254 11.86 -17.91 0.01
N SER A 255 13.10 -18.31 -0.25
CA SER A 255 13.78 -19.39 0.47
C SER A 255 14.89 -18.81 1.34
N SER A 256 14.83 -19.06 2.63
CA SER A 256 15.65 -18.46 3.70
C SER A 256 17.06 -19.06 3.83
N THR A 257 17.68 -19.54 2.75
CA THR A 257 18.94 -20.31 2.78
C THR A 257 20.04 -19.67 1.92
N ALA A 258 21.28 -19.68 2.41
CA ALA A 258 22.44 -19.06 1.74
C ALA A 258 22.90 -19.88 0.52
N SER A 259 23.44 -19.23 -0.52
CA SER A 259 23.81 -19.85 -1.80
C SER A 259 24.76 -21.05 -1.64
N TYR A 260 25.78 -20.93 -0.80
CA TYR A 260 26.80 -21.97 -0.60
C TYR A 260 26.24 -23.31 -0.09
N VAL A 261 25.11 -23.31 0.64
CA VAL A 261 24.48 -24.55 1.14
C VAL A 261 23.95 -25.37 -0.03
N THR A 262 23.41 -24.69 -1.05
CA THR A 262 22.95 -25.33 -2.28
C THR A 262 24.13 -25.91 -3.06
N ASP A 263 25.24 -25.18 -3.13
CA ASP A 263 26.47 -25.63 -3.81
C ASP A 263 27.06 -26.87 -3.14
N VAL A 264 27.04 -26.95 -1.79
CA VAL A 264 27.43 -28.15 -1.04
C VAL A 264 26.55 -29.35 -1.42
N VAL A 265 25.23 -29.20 -1.41
CA VAL A 265 24.30 -30.29 -1.77
C VAL A 265 24.50 -30.73 -3.23
N GLN A 266 24.74 -29.79 -4.15
CA GLN A 266 25.04 -30.09 -5.54
C GLN A 266 26.35 -30.86 -5.69
N MET A 267 27.42 -30.43 -5.02
CA MET A 267 28.70 -31.14 -5.05
C MET A 267 28.59 -32.55 -4.47
N VAL A 268 27.85 -32.72 -3.36
CA VAL A 268 27.56 -34.04 -2.78
C VAL A 268 26.84 -34.94 -3.79
N ASN A 269 25.89 -34.41 -4.57
CA ASN A 269 25.20 -35.15 -5.63
C ASN A 269 26.15 -35.56 -6.77
N ILE A 270 27.06 -34.68 -7.19
CA ILE A 270 28.08 -34.97 -8.20
C ILE A 270 29.00 -36.10 -7.72
N ILE A 271 29.50 -36.01 -6.48
CA ILE A 271 30.36 -37.04 -5.88
C ILE A 271 29.60 -38.36 -5.75
N HIS A 272 28.36 -38.33 -5.27
CA HIS A 272 27.55 -39.54 -5.10
C HIS A 272 27.38 -40.34 -6.40
N LYS A 273 27.21 -39.64 -7.53
CA LYS A 273 26.99 -40.25 -8.85
C LYS A 273 28.26 -40.70 -9.56
N ASN A 274 29.35 -39.92 -9.44
CA ASN A 274 30.51 -40.06 -10.33
C ASN A 274 31.74 -40.70 -9.67
N GLU A 275 31.85 -40.64 -8.34
CA GLU A 275 33.01 -41.17 -7.62
C GLU A 275 32.77 -42.61 -7.14
N GLU A 276 33.84 -43.36 -6.85
CA GLU A 276 33.80 -44.75 -6.37
C GLU A 276 33.19 -44.90 -4.95
N GLU A 277 33.13 -46.13 -4.43
CA GLU A 277 32.63 -46.40 -3.08
C GLU A 277 33.44 -45.67 -1.98
N GLY A 278 32.72 -44.95 -1.12
CA GLY A 278 33.25 -44.23 0.03
C GLY A 278 32.19 -43.30 0.63
N ALA A 279 32.25 -43.06 1.93
CA ALA A 279 31.36 -42.12 2.61
C ALA A 279 31.76 -40.66 2.32
N ILE A 280 30.75 -39.78 2.26
CA ILE A 280 30.90 -38.35 2.02
C ILE A 280 30.70 -37.60 3.34
N LEU A 281 31.62 -36.71 3.70
CA LEU A 281 31.53 -35.80 4.83
C LEU A 281 31.50 -34.36 4.34
N ALA A 282 30.37 -33.67 4.51
CA ALA A 282 30.16 -32.30 4.05
C ALA A 282 30.07 -31.33 5.23
N PHE A 283 30.86 -30.26 5.22
CA PHE A 283 30.85 -29.23 6.26
C PHE A 283 29.88 -28.09 5.90
N LEU A 284 29.02 -27.73 6.85
CA LEU A 284 28.08 -26.62 6.85
C LEU A 284 28.21 -25.82 8.15
N THR A 285 27.55 -24.66 8.26
CA THR A 285 27.83 -23.73 9.36
C THR A 285 26.85 -23.84 10.52
N SER A 286 25.59 -24.24 10.26
CA SER A 286 24.55 -24.25 11.28
C SER A 286 23.64 -25.48 11.25
N GLN A 287 22.94 -25.73 12.36
CA GLN A 287 21.94 -26.80 12.46
C GLN A 287 20.88 -26.70 11.35
N LEU A 288 20.36 -25.49 11.10
CA LEU A 288 19.30 -25.28 10.13
C LEU A 288 19.75 -25.66 8.71
N GLU A 289 21.00 -25.36 8.37
CA GLU A 289 21.59 -25.72 7.09
C GLU A 289 21.83 -27.23 6.97
N VAL A 290 22.31 -27.87 8.05
CA VAL A 290 22.50 -29.32 8.11
C VAL A 290 21.18 -30.06 7.94
N GLU A 291 20.15 -29.67 8.70
CA GLU A 291 18.81 -30.27 8.61
C GLU A 291 18.20 -30.06 7.22
N TRP A 292 18.30 -28.83 6.68
CA TRP A 292 17.82 -28.52 5.32
C TRP A 292 18.54 -29.33 4.24
N ALA A 293 19.87 -29.48 4.33
CA ALA A 293 20.64 -30.28 3.39
C ALA A 293 20.26 -31.77 3.47
N CYS A 294 20.00 -32.28 4.67
CA CYS A 294 19.49 -33.65 4.86
C CYS A 294 18.10 -33.86 4.25
N GLU A 295 17.19 -32.88 4.37
CA GLU A 295 15.85 -32.95 3.78
C GLU A 295 15.87 -32.79 2.24
N THR A 296 16.82 -32.01 1.72
CA THR A 296 16.92 -31.71 0.28
C THR A 296 17.55 -32.85 -0.51
N PHE A 297 18.49 -33.59 0.07
CA PHE A 297 19.13 -34.72 -0.59
C PHE A 297 18.35 -36.01 -0.38
N SER A 298 17.78 -36.59 -1.45
CA SER A 298 17.08 -37.87 -1.40
C SER A 298 17.50 -38.78 -2.57
N ASP A 299 18.13 -39.92 -2.25
CA ASP A 299 18.43 -41.01 -3.18
C ASP A 299 18.26 -42.37 -2.46
N PRO A 300 17.57 -43.38 -3.04
CA PRO A 300 17.38 -44.69 -2.41
C PRO A 300 18.69 -45.43 -2.05
N ASN A 301 19.77 -45.17 -2.80
CA ASN A 301 21.09 -45.78 -2.64
C ASN A 301 21.99 -45.00 -1.67
N ALA A 302 21.48 -43.98 -0.99
CA ALA A 302 22.20 -43.20 0.00
C ALA A 302 21.55 -43.29 1.40
N VAL A 303 22.35 -43.11 2.43
CA VAL A 303 21.90 -42.89 3.81
C VAL A 303 22.44 -41.54 4.25
N VAL A 304 21.53 -40.58 4.41
CA VAL A 304 21.85 -39.20 4.77
C VAL A 304 21.71 -39.01 6.27
N LEU A 305 22.75 -38.50 6.93
CA LEU A 305 22.81 -38.36 8.38
C LEU A 305 23.25 -36.94 8.79
N PRO A 306 22.55 -36.28 9.72
CA PRO A 306 22.98 -35.00 10.28
C PRO A 306 24.04 -35.20 11.36
N MET A 307 24.96 -34.25 11.52
CA MET A 307 25.92 -34.22 12.62
C MET A 307 26.22 -32.80 13.11
N HIS A 308 25.54 -32.37 14.18
CA HIS A 308 25.76 -31.07 14.82
C HIS A 308 25.62 -31.18 16.34
N GLY A 309 26.19 -30.22 17.09
CA GLY A 309 26.26 -30.25 18.56
C GLY A 309 24.90 -30.26 19.28
N LYS A 310 23.79 -30.07 18.57
CA LYS A 310 22.45 -30.20 19.15
C LYS A 310 21.86 -31.61 19.06
N LEU A 311 22.46 -32.59 18.38
CA LEU A 311 21.95 -33.96 18.34
C LEU A 311 22.12 -34.70 19.67
N SER A 312 21.23 -35.64 19.98
CA SER A 312 21.38 -36.56 21.12
C SER A 312 22.53 -37.53 20.89
N SER A 313 23.07 -38.13 21.96
CA SER A 313 24.15 -39.12 21.86
C SER A 313 23.75 -40.31 20.96
N LEU A 314 22.50 -40.76 21.04
CA LEU A 314 21.97 -41.83 20.20
C LEU A 314 21.95 -41.46 18.71
N GLU A 315 21.54 -40.23 18.38
CA GLU A 315 21.52 -39.72 17.00
C GLU A 315 22.94 -39.54 16.46
N GLN A 316 23.85 -38.98 17.25
CA GLN A 316 25.26 -38.83 16.86
C GLN A 316 25.90 -40.19 16.60
N ASN A 317 25.54 -41.24 17.36
CA ASN A 317 26.08 -42.58 17.17
C ASN A 317 25.69 -43.23 15.82
N LEU A 318 24.67 -42.72 15.12
CA LEU A 318 24.25 -43.26 13.82
C LEU A 318 25.32 -43.08 12.73
N VAL A 319 26.21 -42.08 12.84
CA VAL A 319 27.27 -41.81 11.86
C VAL A 319 28.36 -42.88 11.86
N PHE A 320 28.53 -43.58 12.99
CA PHE A 320 29.52 -44.65 13.16
C PHE A 320 29.02 -46.02 12.69
N LYS A 321 27.73 -46.17 12.38
CA LYS A 321 27.16 -47.41 11.83
C LYS A 321 27.59 -47.60 10.36
N SER A 322 27.75 -48.85 9.96
CA SER A 322 28.00 -49.24 8.56
C SER A 322 26.66 -49.54 7.86
N TYR A 323 26.52 -49.10 6.61
CA TYR A 323 25.32 -49.29 5.80
C TYR A 323 25.70 -50.02 4.50
N PRO A 324 25.75 -51.36 4.49
CA PRO A 324 26.15 -52.13 3.32
C PRO A 324 25.26 -51.83 2.10
N GLY A 325 25.87 -51.68 0.92
CA GLY A 325 25.16 -51.43 -0.34
C GLY A 325 24.59 -50.02 -0.50
N LYS A 326 24.78 -49.11 0.47
CA LYS A 326 24.36 -47.70 0.38
C LYS A 326 25.50 -46.76 0.68
N ARG A 327 25.57 -45.63 -0.03
CA ARG A 327 26.55 -44.58 0.28
C ARG A 327 26.12 -43.80 1.52
N LYS A 328 27.00 -43.74 2.52
CA LYS A 328 26.78 -42.91 3.71
C LYS A 328 27.17 -41.46 3.42
N ILE A 329 26.25 -40.52 3.65
CA ILE A 329 26.43 -39.08 3.42
C ILE A 329 26.17 -38.36 4.74
N ILE A 330 27.13 -37.59 5.21
CA ILE A 330 27.09 -36.93 6.51
C ILE A 330 27.20 -35.42 6.30
N PHE A 331 26.14 -34.69 6.61
CA PHE A 331 26.18 -33.23 6.68
C PHE A 331 26.49 -32.81 8.12
N CYS A 332 27.56 -32.05 8.33
CA CYS A 332 28.06 -31.76 9.66
C CYS A 332 28.44 -30.30 9.86
N THR A 333 28.43 -29.84 11.11
CA THR A 333 29.15 -28.61 11.50
C THR A 333 30.64 -28.93 11.74
N ASN A 334 31.42 -27.97 12.22
CA ASN A 334 32.80 -28.18 12.68
C ASN A 334 32.98 -29.24 13.78
N ILE A 335 31.92 -29.91 14.26
CA ILE A 335 32.01 -31.02 15.23
C ILE A 335 32.87 -32.19 14.73
N ALA A 336 32.83 -32.49 13.43
CA ALA A 336 33.61 -33.58 12.82
C ALA A 336 35.05 -33.16 12.48
N GLU A 337 35.42 -31.90 12.72
CA GLU A 337 36.69 -31.29 12.32
C GLU A 337 37.89 -31.79 13.14
N THR A 338 37.68 -32.10 14.43
CA THR A 338 38.65 -32.59 15.44
C THR A 338 38.10 -33.82 16.20
N SER A 339 38.96 -34.58 16.89
CA SER A 339 38.63 -35.64 17.88
C SER A 339 37.79 -36.89 17.50
N LEU A 340 37.04 -36.92 16.38
CA LEU A 340 36.22 -38.08 15.98
C LEU A 340 36.68 -38.72 14.67
N THR A 341 36.90 -40.04 14.63
CA THR A 341 37.21 -40.78 13.40
C THR A 341 35.97 -41.54 12.93
N ILE A 342 35.36 -41.09 11.85
CA ILE A 342 34.22 -41.76 11.22
C ILE A 342 34.75 -42.76 10.20
N LYS A 343 34.39 -44.03 10.33
CA LYS A 343 34.79 -45.08 9.39
C LYS A 343 34.21 -44.81 8.00
N ASP A 344 34.99 -45.16 6.98
CA ASP A 344 34.67 -45.17 5.55
C ASP A 344 34.65 -43.81 4.84
N VAL A 345 35.00 -42.70 5.49
CA VAL A 345 35.06 -41.38 4.85
C VAL A 345 36.23 -41.33 3.87
N LYS A 346 35.91 -41.19 2.57
CA LYS A 346 36.88 -40.97 1.49
C LYS A 346 36.72 -39.62 0.81
N TYR A 347 35.54 -39.00 0.91
CA TYR A 347 35.22 -37.75 0.24
C TYR A 347 34.85 -36.69 1.26
N VAL A 348 35.51 -35.54 1.19
CA VAL A 348 35.18 -34.36 2.02
C VAL A 348 34.72 -33.22 1.11
N VAL A 349 33.63 -32.56 1.49
CA VAL A 349 33.17 -31.31 0.86
C VAL A 349 33.31 -30.19 1.89
N ASP A 350 34.15 -29.21 1.59
CA ASP A 350 34.46 -28.09 2.49
C ASP A 350 34.00 -26.77 1.87
N CYS A 351 33.03 -26.12 2.51
CA CYS A 351 32.58 -24.78 2.12
C CYS A 351 33.52 -23.66 2.59
N GLY A 352 34.51 -23.95 3.44
CA GLY A 352 35.46 -22.95 3.96
C GLY A 352 34.91 -22.06 5.06
N LEU A 353 33.67 -22.30 5.51
CA LEU A 353 32.98 -21.48 6.49
C LEU A 353 32.72 -22.24 7.80
N ALA A 354 32.65 -21.49 8.90
CA ALA A 354 32.16 -21.95 10.18
C ALA A 354 31.41 -20.81 10.90
N LYS A 355 30.40 -21.18 11.70
CA LYS A 355 29.70 -20.22 12.54
C LYS A 355 30.36 -20.18 13.91
N GLU A 356 30.99 -19.06 14.24
CA GLU A 356 31.73 -18.88 15.48
C GLU A 356 31.02 -17.87 16.38
N TYR A 357 31.09 -18.13 17.69
CA TYR A 357 30.65 -17.20 18.72
C TYR A 357 31.79 -16.20 18.97
N ARG A 358 31.51 -14.90 18.85
CA ARG A 358 32.49 -13.84 19.10
C ARG A 358 31.90 -12.79 20.02
N PHE A 359 32.61 -12.47 21.08
CA PHE A 359 32.31 -11.35 21.94
C PHE A 359 32.94 -10.09 21.36
N VAL A 360 32.15 -9.03 21.20
CA VAL A 360 32.62 -7.74 20.67
C VAL A 360 32.70 -6.76 21.84
N PRO A 361 33.92 -6.46 22.36
CA PRO A 361 34.08 -5.71 23.60
C PRO A 361 33.41 -4.34 23.60
N THR A 362 33.54 -3.61 22.49
CA THR A 362 32.97 -2.27 22.31
C THR A 362 31.44 -2.21 22.42
N SER A 363 30.76 -3.31 22.05
CA SER A 363 29.30 -3.40 22.13
C SER A 363 28.81 -4.12 23.40
N GLY A 364 29.69 -4.87 24.07
CA GLY A 364 29.31 -5.79 25.15
C GLY A 364 28.45 -6.98 24.69
N LEU A 365 28.40 -7.24 23.38
CA LEU A 365 27.52 -8.24 22.78
C LEU A 365 28.27 -9.50 22.39
N ASN A 366 27.62 -10.63 22.61
CA ASN A 366 27.99 -11.87 21.96
C ASN A 366 27.31 -11.96 20.59
N VAL A 367 28.12 -12.05 19.54
CA VAL A 367 27.68 -12.11 18.14
C VAL A 367 28.02 -13.47 17.56
N LEU A 368 27.01 -14.16 17.04
CA LEU A 368 27.21 -15.42 16.33
C LEU A 368 27.35 -15.14 14.82
N LYS A 369 28.59 -15.11 14.31
CA LYS A 369 28.91 -14.72 12.93
C LYS A 369 29.44 -15.89 12.12
N VAL A 370 29.09 -15.96 10.85
CA VAL A 370 29.72 -16.88 9.89
C VAL A 370 31.03 -16.25 9.41
N ASN A 371 32.14 -16.96 9.62
CA ASN A 371 33.48 -16.52 9.24
C ASN A 371 34.17 -17.60 8.42
N TRP A 372 35.23 -17.20 7.72
CA TRP A 372 36.19 -18.12 7.12
C TRP A 372 36.90 -18.94 8.19
N ILE A 373 37.15 -20.21 7.89
CA ILE A 373 38.00 -21.07 8.71
C ILE A 373 39.48 -20.73 8.50
N SER A 374 40.34 -21.18 9.41
CA SER A 374 41.79 -21.06 9.22
C SER A 374 42.32 -22.13 8.25
N GLN A 375 43.52 -21.91 7.71
CA GLN A 375 44.20 -22.91 6.88
C GLN A 375 44.40 -24.23 7.64
N SER A 376 44.75 -24.14 8.93
CA SER A 376 44.88 -25.32 9.80
C SER A 376 43.55 -26.10 9.91
N SER A 377 42.41 -25.41 10.06
CA SER A 377 41.07 -26.02 10.09
C SER A 377 40.73 -26.68 8.76
N ALA A 378 40.93 -25.99 7.63
CA ALA A 378 40.71 -26.53 6.29
C ALA A 378 41.58 -27.77 6.00
N ASN A 379 42.81 -27.81 6.51
CA ASN A 379 43.70 -28.96 6.37
C ASN A 379 43.24 -30.14 7.25
N GLN A 380 42.72 -29.87 8.44
CA GLN A 380 42.13 -30.91 9.28
C GLN A 380 40.86 -31.51 8.69
N ARG A 381 40.00 -30.67 8.09
CA ARG A 381 38.82 -31.11 7.33
C ARG A 381 39.23 -32.02 6.17
N ALA A 382 40.18 -31.57 5.34
CA ALA A 382 40.72 -32.38 4.25
C ALA A 382 41.31 -33.72 4.74
N GLY A 383 42.06 -33.69 5.85
CA GLY A 383 42.66 -34.87 6.47
C GLY A 383 41.64 -35.95 6.90
N ARG A 384 40.35 -35.59 7.07
CA ARG A 384 39.28 -36.57 7.36
C ARG A 384 39.10 -37.59 6.22
N ALA A 385 39.33 -37.19 4.98
CA ALA A 385 39.27 -38.09 3.80
C ALA A 385 40.41 -39.12 3.77
N GLY A 386 41.56 -38.81 4.38
CA GLY A 386 42.78 -39.62 4.31
C GLY A 386 42.96 -40.63 5.45
N ARG A 387 41.97 -40.80 6.32
CA ARG A 387 42.10 -41.63 7.53
C ARG A 387 41.98 -43.13 7.31
N THR A 388 41.10 -43.54 6.41
CA THR A 388 40.82 -44.98 6.15
C THR A 388 41.44 -45.48 4.85
N GLY A 389 41.77 -44.59 3.93
CA GLY A 389 42.33 -44.90 2.61
C GLY A 389 42.58 -43.60 1.84
N ALA A 390 43.09 -43.69 0.62
CA ALA A 390 43.23 -42.52 -0.25
C ALA A 390 41.85 -41.90 -0.53
N GLY A 391 41.79 -40.57 -0.53
CA GLY A 391 40.54 -39.82 -0.60
C GLY A 391 40.66 -38.52 -1.39
N LYS A 392 39.56 -37.79 -1.49
CA LYS A 392 39.49 -36.49 -2.17
C LYS A 392 38.80 -35.45 -1.27
N CYS A 393 39.30 -34.22 -1.31
CA CYS A 393 38.69 -33.07 -0.66
C CYS A 393 38.30 -32.02 -1.71
N TYR A 394 37.03 -31.64 -1.73
CA TYR A 394 36.47 -30.63 -2.64
C TYR A 394 36.24 -29.35 -1.85
N ARG A 395 37.12 -28.36 -2.06
CA ARG A 395 37.01 -27.02 -1.47
C ARG A 395 36.16 -26.15 -2.39
N LEU A 396 35.03 -25.67 -1.89
CA LEU A 396 34.07 -24.84 -2.65
C LEU A 396 34.46 -23.37 -2.69
N TYR A 397 35.76 -23.10 -2.64
CA TYR A 397 36.37 -21.79 -2.69
C TYR A 397 37.68 -21.92 -3.46
N PRO A 398 38.16 -20.84 -4.11
CA PRO A 398 39.41 -20.88 -4.85
C PRO A 398 40.65 -21.04 -3.98
N GLU A 399 41.76 -21.42 -4.62
CA GLU A 399 43.06 -21.53 -3.94
C GLU A 399 43.58 -20.16 -3.46
N SER A 400 43.23 -19.09 -4.17
CA SER A 400 43.53 -17.71 -3.76
C SER A 400 42.90 -17.36 -2.40
N ASP A 401 41.62 -17.69 -2.20
CA ASP A 401 40.91 -17.51 -0.93
C ASP A 401 41.53 -18.33 0.19
N PHE A 402 41.95 -19.58 -0.08
CA PHE A 402 42.70 -20.40 0.89
C PHE A 402 44.00 -19.71 1.34
N GLY A 403 44.73 -19.08 0.41
CA GLY A 403 45.93 -18.32 0.72
C GLY A 403 45.70 -17.08 1.58
N MET A 404 44.49 -16.49 1.53
CA MET A 404 44.09 -15.34 2.36
C MET A 404 43.57 -15.72 3.75
N MET A 405 43.25 -16.99 4.00
CA MET A 405 42.81 -17.46 5.32
C MET A 405 43.94 -17.34 6.35
N GLU A 406 43.58 -17.06 7.60
CA GLU A 406 44.53 -17.09 8.72
C GLU A 406 45.17 -18.48 8.85
N VAL A 407 46.46 -18.53 9.16
CA VAL A 407 47.21 -19.81 9.22
C VAL A 407 46.68 -20.71 10.35
N HIS A 408 46.42 -20.13 11.52
CA HIS A 408 45.99 -20.83 12.73
C HIS A 408 44.62 -20.32 13.17
N GLN A 409 43.88 -21.15 13.89
CA GLN A 409 42.64 -20.70 14.52
C GLN A 409 42.97 -19.77 15.69
N GLU A 410 42.28 -18.63 15.77
CA GLU A 410 42.37 -17.75 16.94
C GLU A 410 41.99 -18.52 18.23
N PRO A 411 42.65 -18.31 19.38
CA PRO A 411 42.33 -19.00 20.63
C PRO A 411 40.99 -18.54 21.23
N GLU A 412 40.33 -19.40 22.01
CA GLU A 412 39.00 -19.11 22.59
C GLU A 412 39.04 -17.89 23.52
N ILE A 413 40.12 -17.68 24.26
CA ILE A 413 40.30 -16.56 25.19
C ILE A 413 40.17 -15.18 24.52
N ARG A 414 40.45 -15.08 23.20
CA ARG A 414 40.27 -13.83 22.44
C ARG A 414 38.86 -13.64 21.89
N LYS A 415 38.05 -14.70 21.89
CA LYS A 415 36.73 -14.74 21.24
C LYS A 415 35.55 -14.73 22.20
N VAL A 416 35.73 -15.02 23.48
CA VAL A 416 34.63 -15.18 24.45
C VAL A 416 34.58 -14.08 25.51
N HIS A 417 33.42 -13.90 26.15
CA HIS A 417 33.29 -13.02 27.31
C HIS A 417 34.13 -13.56 28.48
N LEU A 418 35.06 -12.75 28.99
CA LEU A 418 36.07 -13.19 29.96
C LEU A 418 35.58 -13.29 31.41
N GLY A 419 34.33 -12.97 31.73
CA GLY A 419 33.82 -12.96 33.12
C GLY A 419 34.14 -14.22 33.94
N THR A 420 33.83 -15.42 33.43
CA THR A 420 34.19 -16.68 34.13
C THR A 420 35.71 -16.89 34.17
N ALA A 421 36.44 -16.47 33.13
CA ALA A 421 37.90 -16.55 33.09
C ALA A 421 38.54 -15.66 34.17
N VAL A 422 38.09 -14.40 34.28
CA VAL A 422 38.57 -13.42 35.24
C VAL A 422 38.27 -13.87 36.65
N LEU A 423 37.05 -14.34 36.96
CA LEU A 423 36.75 -14.90 38.28
C LEU A 423 37.70 -16.05 38.63
N ARG A 424 37.96 -16.93 37.67
CA ARG A 424 38.90 -18.04 37.86
C ARG A 424 40.32 -17.55 38.07
N ILE A 425 40.82 -16.60 37.28
CA ILE A 425 42.15 -16.01 37.43
C ILE A 425 42.31 -15.35 38.80
N LEU A 426 41.31 -14.60 39.27
CA LEU A 426 41.31 -13.98 40.59
C LEU A 426 41.29 -15.04 41.71
N ALA A 427 40.55 -16.15 41.52
CA ALA A 427 40.55 -17.29 42.44
C ALA A 427 41.93 -17.98 42.57
N LEU A 428 42.80 -17.82 41.57
CA LEU A 428 44.20 -18.28 41.63
C LEU A 428 45.12 -17.38 42.47
N GLY A 429 44.60 -16.29 43.04
CA GLY A 429 45.35 -15.33 43.84
C GLY A 429 46.08 -14.27 43.02
N VAL A 430 45.73 -14.10 41.74
CA VAL A 430 46.25 -13.01 40.90
C VAL A 430 45.42 -11.76 41.15
N THR A 431 46.03 -10.68 41.61
CA THR A 431 45.31 -9.45 41.98
C THR A 431 45.15 -8.45 40.84
N ASP A 432 46.03 -8.50 39.83
CA ASP A 432 45.88 -7.79 38.56
C ASP A 432 45.85 -8.79 37.41
N VAL A 433 44.69 -8.88 36.76
CA VAL A 433 44.47 -9.78 35.62
C VAL A 433 45.44 -9.49 34.48
N LYS A 434 45.89 -8.24 34.31
CA LYS A 434 46.86 -7.86 33.26
C LYS A 434 48.24 -8.46 33.50
N CYS A 435 48.56 -8.81 34.75
CA CYS A 435 49.81 -9.48 35.11
C CYS A 435 49.72 -11.01 34.99
N PHE A 436 48.57 -11.56 34.60
CA PHE A 436 48.44 -12.99 34.33
C PHE A 436 49.24 -13.36 33.07
N GLU A 437 50.01 -14.44 33.16
CA GLU A 437 50.86 -14.91 32.08
C GLU A 437 50.05 -15.69 31.03
N PHE A 438 49.30 -14.96 30.20
CA PHE A 438 48.54 -15.56 29.09
C PHE A 438 49.47 -16.13 28.03
N ILE A 439 49.07 -17.26 27.42
CA ILE A 439 49.73 -17.76 26.19
C ILE A 439 49.46 -16.76 25.05
N ASP A 440 48.19 -16.41 24.87
CA ASP A 440 47.75 -15.33 23.99
C ASP A 440 46.88 -14.38 24.81
N ALA A 441 47.39 -13.18 25.08
CA ALA A 441 46.64 -12.19 25.84
C ALA A 441 45.34 -11.79 25.11
N PRO A 442 44.20 -11.69 25.82
CA PRO A 442 42.98 -11.13 25.25
C PRO A 442 43.09 -9.61 25.04
N ASP A 443 42.15 -9.05 24.30
CA ASP A 443 42.05 -7.59 24.12
C ASP A 443 41.95 -6.90 25.50
N PRO A 444 42.78 -5.87 25.80
CA PRO A 444 42.70 -5.11 27.04
C PRO A 444 41.30 -4.54 27.33
N GLU A 445 40.54 -4.16 26.32
CA GLU A 445 39.15 -3.68 26.47
C GLU A 445 38.22 -4.81 26.94
N ALA A 446 38.44 -6.04 26.46
CA ALA A 446 37.68 -7.21 26.90
C ALA A 446 37.95 -7.53 28.37
N ILE A 447 39.21 -7.41 28.83
CA ILE A 447 39.57 -7.57 30.25
C ILE A 447 38.89 -6.48 31.09
N ALA A 448 39.03 -5.21 30.69
CA ALA A 448 38.48 -4.08 31.43
C ALA A 448 36.96 -4.18 31.59
N MET A 449 36.25 -4.59 30.53
CA MET A 449 34.81 -4.79 30.62
C MET A 449 34.44 -6.01 31.48
N ALA A 450 35.17 -7.12 31.40
CA ALA A 450 34.90 -8.29 32.24
C ALA A 450 35.08 -7.96 33.73
N VAL A 451 36.13 -7.21 34.09
CA VAL A 451 36.36 -6.71 35.45
C VAL A 451 35.22 -5.79 35.88
N ASN A 452 34.84 -4.79 35.08
CA ASN A 452 33.73 -3.88 35.38
C ASN A 452 32.41 -4.64 35.56
N ASN A 453 32.13 -5.65 34.72
CA ASN A 453 30.93 -6.48 34.82
C ASN A 453 30.90 -7.28 36.12
N LEU A 454 32.03 -7.88 36.53
CA LEU A 454 32.13 -8.63 37.79
C LEU A 454 32.03 -7.74 39.02
N GLU A 455 32.59 -6.53 38.97
CA GLU A 455 32.47 -5.53 40.02
C GLU A 455 31.00 -5.08 40.15
N GLN A 456 30.32 -4.85 39.03
CA GLN A 456 28.88 -4.51 39.02
C GLN A 456 27.99 -5.63 39.55
N LEU A 457 28.36 -6.89 39.35
CA LEU A 457 27.66 -8.05 39.94
C LEU A 457 27.94 -8.21 41.44
N GLY A 458 28.89 -7.45 42.00
CA GLY A 458 29.36 -7.59 43.37
C GLY A 458 30.18 -8.85 43.60
N ALA A 459 30.74 -9.44 42.53
CA ALA A 459 31.55 -10.66 42.61
C ALA A 459 33.03 -10.37 42.94
N ILE A 460 33.48 -9.15 42.67
CA ILE A 460 34.84 -8.68 42.98
C ILE A 460 34.78 -7.28 43.60
N GLU A 461 35.79 -6.94 44.38
CA GLU A 461 35.99 -5.61 44.95
C GLU A 461 37.41 -5.10 44.68
N CYS A 462 37.54 -3.81 44.37
CA CYS A 462 38.83 -3.16 44.18
C CYS A 462 39.39 -2.67 45.53
N LYS A 463 40.46 -3.32 46.02
CA LYS A 463 41.23 -2.90 47.19
C LYS A 463 42.56 -2.26 46.77
N ARG A 464 43.31 -1.74 47.74
CA ARG A 464 44.66 -1.17 47.50
C ARG A 464 45.64 -2.20 46.91
N SER A 465 45.43 -3.49 47.17
CA SER A 465 46.21 -4.64 46.70
C SER A 465 45.88 -5.08 45.27
N GLY A 466 44.81 -4.55 44.66
CA GLY A 466 44.23 -5.03 43.40
C GLY A 466 42.80 -5.54 43.60
N PHE A 467 42.33 -6.40 42.69
CA PHE A 467 41.00 -6.98 42.76
C PHE A 467 40.98 -8.24 43.65
N GLU A 468 40.02 -8.31 44.56
CA GLU A 468 39.78 -9.48 45.42
C GLU A 468 38.35 -10.02 45.19
N LEU A 469 38.17 -11.33 45.38
CA LEU A 469 36.85 -11.98 45.30
C LEU A 469 36.02 -11.66 46.54
N THR A 470 34.72 -11.39 46.36
CA THR A 470 33.76 -11.33 47.46
C THR A 470 33.23 -12.73 47.80
N ASP A 471 32.43 -12.88 48.86
CA ASP A 471 31.76 -14.16 49.17
C ASP A 471 30.92 -14.67 47.99
N ILE A 472 30.19 -13.75 47.33
CA ILE A 472 29.45 -14.06 46.10
C ILE A 472 30.42 -14.48 44.98
N GLY A 473 31.56 -13.80 44.84
CA GLY A 473 32.61 -14.17 43.90
C GLY A 473 33.11 -15.59 44.11
N HIS A 474 33.37 -15.99 45.36
CA HIS A 474 33.78 -17.34 45.72
C HIS A 474 32.70 -18.38 45.39
N ASP A 475 31.43 -18.08 45.66
CA ASP A 475 30.32 -18.97 45.30
C ASP A 475 30.16 -19.12 43.78
N LEU A 476 30.31 -18.03 43.03
CA LEU A 476 30.26 -18.05 41.56
C LEU A 476 31.40 -18.88 40.94
N VAL A 477 32.60 -18.84 41.53
CA VAL A 477 33.74 -19.67 41.11
C VAL A 477 33.41 -21.15 41.30
N LYS A 478 32.86 -21.54 42.45
CA LYS A 478 32.46 -22.93 42.76
C LYS A 478 31.32 -23.42 41.86
N LEU A 479 30.34 -22.56 41.56
CA LEU A 479 29.25 -22.90 40.63
C LEU A 479 29.76 -23.16 39.21
N GLY A 480 30.84 -22.48 38.80
CA GLY A 480 31.49 -22.70 37.51
C GLY A 480 30.65 -22.32 36.28
N ILE A 481 29.55 -21.57 36.47
CA ILE A 481 28.66 -21.08 35.41
C ILE A 481 28.94 -19.63 35.04
N GLU A 482 28.18 -19.09 34.09
CA GLU A 482 28.22 -17.67 33.76
C GLU A 482 27.87 -16.82 35.00
N PRO A 483 28.67 -15.80 35.36
CA PRO A 483 28.51 -15.01 36.59
C PRO A 483 27.11 -14.41 36.76
N ARG A 484 26.48 -13.98 35.66
CA ARG A 484 25.12 -13.42 35.66
C ARG A 484 24.08 -14.46 36.05
N LEU A 485 24.16 -15.66 35.48
CA LEU A 485 23.24 -16.75 35.80
C LEU A 485 23.38 -17.19 37.26
N GLY A 486 24.62 -17.30 37.74
CA GLY A 486 24.89 -17.59 39.15
C GLY A 486 24.38 -16.49 40.07
N LYS A 487 24.52 -15.21 39.69
CA LYS A 487 24.00 -14.08 40.46
C LYS A 487 22.46 -14.13 40.57
N ILE A 488 21.75 -14.44 39.48
CA ILE A 488 20.29 -14.63 39.51
C ILE A 488 19.91 -15.74 40.47
N MET A 489 20.61 -16.88 40.43
CA MET A 489 20.34 -18.01 41.33
C MET A 489 20.54 -17.62 42.80
N LEU A 490 21.72 -17.09 43.14
CA LEU A 490 22.07 -16.72 44.51
C LEU A 490 21.14 -15.62 45.06
N ASP A 491 20.82 -14.61 44.26
CA ASP A 491 19.88 -13.56 44.66
C ASP A 491 18.47 -14.16 44.86
N CYS A 492 17.98 -15.03 43.96
CA CYS A 492 16.69 -15.72 44.16
C CYS A 492 16.65 -16.52 45.47
N PHE A 493 17.76 -17.13 45.89
CA PHE A 493 17.82 -17.88 47.14
C PHE A 493 17.63 -16.97 48.35
N SER A 494 18.20 -15.76 48.32
CA SER A 494 18.01 -14.75 49.37
C SER A 494 16.55 -14.26 49.49
N TYR A 495 15.77 -14.33 48.41
CA TYR A 495 14.33 -14.00 48.41
C TYR A 495 13.41 -15.21 48.64
N GLY A 496 13.95 -16.41 48.89
CA GLY A 496 13.16 -17.64 49.06
C GLY A 496 12.58 -18.23 47.76
N LEU A 497 13.05 -17.77 46.60
CA LEU A 497 12.63 -18.19 45.26
C LEU A 497 13.59 -19.21 44.65
N MET A 498 13.92 -20.24 45.43
CA MET A 498 15.01 -21.15 45.10
C MET A 498 14.79 -21.92 43.80
N LYS A 499 13.63 -22.57 43.64
CA LYS A 499 13.32 -23.35 42.44
C LYS A 499 13.20 -22.45 41.20
N GLU A 500 12.58 -21.29 41.34
CA GLU A 500 12.42 -20.30 40.28
C GLU A 500 13.76 -19.80 39.77
N GLY A 501 14.68 -19.43 40.68
CA GLY A 501 16.02 -18.95 40.31
C GLY A 501 16.83 -19.99 39.55
N LEU A 502 16.77 -21.24 40.00
CA LEU A 502 17.44 -22.37 39.35
C LEU A 502 16.88 -22.65 37.95
N VAL A 503 15.55 -22.68 37.80
CA VAL A 503 14.90 -22.89 36.51
C VAL A 503 15.16 -21.71 35.57
N LEU A 504 15.09 -20.47 36.08
CA LEU A 504 15.33 -19.27 35.30
C LEU A 504 16.76 -19.23 34.76
N ALA A 505 17.76 -19.51 35.60
CA ALA A 505 19.15 -19.62 35.16
C ALA A 505 19.36 -20.73 34.12
N SER A 506 18.70 -21.87 34.30
CA SER A 506 18.77 -22.98 33.34
C SER A 506 18.09 -22.66 32.00
N VAL A 507 16.98 -21.94 32.02
CA VAL A 507 16.30 -21.45 30.82
C VAL A 507 17.19 -20.43 30.09
N MET A 508 17.79 -19.49 30.81
CA MET A 508 18.68 -18.48 30.23
C MET A 508 19.98 -19.08 29.68
N ALA A 509 20.52 -20.12 30.31
CA ALA A 509 21.69 -20.86 29.80
C ALA A 509 21.41 -21.56 28.45
N ASN A 510 20.15 -21.90 28.19
CA ASN A 510 19.75 -22.59 26.97
C ASN A 510 19.38 -21.60 25.87
N ALA A 511 20.32 -21.26 24.97
CA ALA A 511 20.12 -20.31 23.87
C ALA A 511 19.04 -20.70 22.83
N SER A 512 18.47 -21.91 22.88
CA SER A 512 17.42 -22.33 21.94
C SER A 512 16.04 -21.85 22.36
N SER A 513 15.27 -21.27 21.44
CA SER A 513 13.85 -20.97 21.65
C SER A 513 13.08 -22.19 22.14
N ILE A 514 12.34 -22.03 23.24
CA ILE A 514 11.41 -23.03 23.78
C ILE A 514 10.22 -23.26 22.84
N PHE A 515 9.81 -22.24 22.09
CA PHE A 515 8.72 -22.35 21.12
C PHE A 515 9.23 -22.81 19.75
N CYS A 516 8.60 -23.83 19.18
CA CYS A 516 8.84 -24.36 17.84
C CYS A 516 8.00 -23.60 16.81
N ARG A 517 8.66 -22.97 15.84
CA ARG A 517 8.02 -22.26 14.73
C ARG A 517 8.58 -22.75 13.38
N VAL A 518 8.33 -24.02 13.10
CA VAL A 518 8.80 -24.74 11.90
C VAL A 518 7.62 -25.20 11.04
N GLY A 519 7.86 -25.56 9.78
CA GLY A 519 6.83 -26.03 8.86
C GLY A 519 6.25 -24.96 7.92
N THR A 520 5.05 -25.24 7.40
CA THR A 520 4.26 -24.40 6.50
C THR A 520 3.82 -23.08 7.15
N ASN A 521 3.33 -22.12 6.35
CA ASN A 521 2.83 -20.85 6.92
C ASN A 521 1.63 -21.06 7.85
N GLU A 522 0.75 -22.02 7.57
CA GLU A 522 -0.39 -22.37 8.42
C GLU A 522 0.06 -22.95 9.77
N GLU A 523 1.05 -23.85 9.77
CA GLU A 523 1.65 -24.40 11.00
C GLU A 523 2.34 -23.31 11.82
N LYS A 524 2.99 -22.35 11.16
CA LYS A 524 3.59 -21.18 11.84
C LYS A 524 2.52 -20.29 12.48
N TYR A 525 1.41 -20.00 11.79
CA TYR A 525 0.31 -19.24 12.38
C TYR A 525 -0.39 -20.01 13.51
N LYS A 526 -0.45 -21.35 13.43
CA LYS A 526 -0.92 -22.20 14.51
C LYS A 526 0.00 -22.13 15.73
N ALA A 527 1.32 -22.25 15.54
CA ALA A 527 2.30 -22.11 16.61
C ALA A 527 2.25 -20.71 17.27
N ASP A 528 2.07 -19.65 16.47
CA ASP A 528 1.92 -18.27 16.97
C ASP A 528 0.66 -18.14 17.86
N ARG A 529 -0.46 -18.82 17.52
CA ARG A 529 -1.69 -18.87 18.34
C ARG A 529 -1.52 -19.71 19.62
N LEU A 530 -0.88 -20.87 19.51
CA LEU A 530 -0.60 -21.77 20.66
C LEU A 530 0.36 -21.16 21.69
N LYS A 531 1.19 -20.20 21.27
CA LYS A 531 2.06 -19.45 22.17
C LYS A 531 1.28 -18.47 23.07
N VAL A 532 0.19 -17.86 22.59
CA VAL A 532 -0.52 -16.75 23.27
C VAL A 532 -0.91 -17.09 24.73
N PRO A 533 -1.47 -18.27 25.05
CA PRO A 533 -1.84 -18.64 26.42
C PRO A 533 -0.66 -18.69 27.40
N PHE A 534 0.57 -18.90 26.93
CA PHE A 534 1.76 -18.98 27.77
C PHE A 534 2.38 -17.62 28.06
N CYS A 535 2.12 -16.61 27.22
CA CYS A 535 2.76 -15.31 27.34
C CYS A 535 2.37 -14.59 28.63
N HIS A 536 3.36 -14.00 29.29
CA HIS A 536 3.23 -13.26 30.55
C HIS A 536 3.36 -11.74 30.31
N PRO A 537 2.59 -10.88 31.00
CA PRO A 537 2.65 -9.42 30.81
C PRO A 537 4.01 -8.81 31.15
N ASP A 538 4.81 -9.48 31.99
CA ASP A 538 6.16 -9.02 32.36
C ASP A 538 7.25 -9.45 31.38
N GLY A 539 6.94 -10.21 30.34
CA GLY A 539 7.85 -10.50 29.24
C GLY A 539 8.30 -11.97 29.11
N ASP A 540 9.38 -12.16 28.36
CA ASP A 540 9.80 -13.45 27.80
C ASP A 540 10.38 -14.40 28.86
N LEU A 541 11.16 -13.89 29.83
CA LEU A 541 11.72 -14.73 30.89
C LEU A 541 10.62 -15.31 31.78
N PHE A 542 9.64 -14.49 32.13
CA PHE A 542 8.43 -14.93 32.86
C PHE A 542 7.60 -15.92 32.03
N THR A 543 7.48 -15.68 30.72
CA THR A 543 6.82 -16.61 29.79
C THR A 543 7.52 -17.97 29.78
N SER A 544 8.85 -18.00 29.66
CA SER A 544 9.63 -19.24 29.68
C SER A 544 9.54 -19.98 31.01
N LEU A 545 9.54 -19.25 32.14
CA LEU A 545 9.37 -19.81 33.47
C LEU A 545 7.98 -20.45 33.63
N ALA A 546 6.93 -19.76 33.15
CA ALA A 546 5.56 -20.28 33.15
C ALA A 546 5.40 -21.54 32.28
N VAL A 547 6.06 -21.58 31.10
CA VAL A 547 6.08 -22.77 30.23
C VAL A 547 6.73 -23.95 30.95
N TYR A 548 7.90 -23.74 31.57
CA TYR A 548 8.59 -24.82 32.29
C TYR A 548 7.75 -25.35 33.45
N LYS A 549 7.16 -24.45 34.26
CA LYS A 549 6.27 -24.83 35.36
C LYS A 549 5.07 -25.66 34.87
N LYS A 550 4.40 -25.25 33.79
CA LYS A 550 3.29 -26.01 33.19
C LYS A 550 3.72 -27.37 32.65
N TRP A 551 4.89 -27.45 32.02
CA TRP A 551 5.45 -28.71 31.52
C TRP A 551 5.84 -29.69 32.63
N GLU A 552 6.39 -29.17 33.73
CA GLU A 552 6.80 -29.98 34.87
C GLU A 552 5.58 -30.54 35.63
N THR A 553 4.56 -29.70 35.85
CA THR A 553 3.34 -30.05 36.60
C THR A 553 2.32 -30.83 35.78
N GLY A 554 2.43 -30.83 34.45
CA GLY A 554 1.48 -31.48 33.56
C GLY A 554 1.40 -33.00 33.75
N TYR A 555 0.17 -33.51 33.86
CA TYR A 555 -0.11 -34.94 33.87
C TYR A 555 -0.16 -35.49 32.44
N GLY A 556 0.63 -36.52 32.15
CA GLY A 556 0.60 -37.24 30.87
C GLY A 556 1.96 -37.34 30.18
N ASN A 557 1.93 -37.74 28.91
CA ASN A 557 3.14 -37.88 28.11
C ASN A 557 3.70 -36.48 27.76
N LYS A 558 4.79 -36.10 28.44
CA LYS A 558 5.49 -34.83 28.24
C LYS A 558 5.85 -34.53 26.78
N ASN A 559 6.17 -35.54 25.97
CA ASN A 559 6.46 -35.35 24.55
C ASN A 559 5.21 -34.98 23.75
N THR A 560 4.08 -35.63 24.03
CA THR A 560 2.79 -35.32 23.39
C THR A 560 2.34 -33.92 23.75
N TRP A 561 2.47 -33.52 25.01
CA TRP A 561 2.15 -32.15 25.45
C TRP A 561 3.00 -31.10 24.73
N CYS A 562 4.30 -31.35 24.59
CA CYS A 562 5.20 -30.45 23.86
C CYS A 562 4.79 -30.33 22.39
N TRP A 563 4.46 -31.44 21.72
CA TRP A 563 4.02 -31.43 20.32
C TRP A 563 2.71 -30.66 20.13
N GLN A 564 1.72 -30.91 20.99
CA GLN A 564 0.41 -30.24 20.95
C GLN A 564 0.49 -28.73 21.18
N ASN A 565 1.47 -28.24 21.94
CA ASN A 565 1.65 -26.83 22.25
C ASN A 565 2.74 -26.14 21.41
N SER A 566 3.29 -26.81 20.40
CA SER A 566 4.41 -26.30 19.60
C SER A 566 5.62 -25.88 20.45
N ILE A 567 6.00 -26.71 21.42
CA ILE A 567 7.12 -26.51 22.34
C ILE A 567 8.24 -27.51 22.04
N ASN A 568 9.49 -27.06 22.14
CA ASN A 568 10.66 -27.87 21.91
C ASN A 568 10.95 -28.78 23.12
N ALA A 569 10.47 -30.03 23.05
CA ALA A 569 10.69 -31.03 24.09
C ALA A 569 12.18 -31.28 24.39
N LYS A 570 13.05 -31.12 23.38
CA LYS A 570 14.50 -31.32 23.52
C LYS A 570 15.13 -30.20 24.34
N THR A 571 14.70 -28.96 24.13
CA THR A 571 15.15 -27.82 24.94
C THR A 571 14.72 -27.97 26.40
N LEU A 572 13.46 -28.35 26.66
CA LEU A 572 12.99 -28.54 28.04
C LEU A 572 13.69 -29.69 28.76
N ARG A 573 13.99 -30.80 28.08
CA ARG A 573 14.83 -31.89 28.63
C ARG A 573 16.23 -31.41 28.97
N ARG A 574 16.86 -30.63 28.10
CA ARG A 574 18.18 -30.03 28.39
C ARG A 574 18.12 -29.11 29.59
N CYS A 575 17.10 -28.25 29.70
CA CYS A 575 16.90 -27.46 30.91
C CYS A 575 16.79 -28.35 32.15
N GLN A 576 16.03 -29.45 32.09
CA GLN A 576 15.91 -30.41 33.20
C GLN A 576 17.24 -31.09 33.56
N GLU A 577 18.05 -31.47 32.56
CA GLU A 577 19.40 -32.01 32.76
C GLU A 577 20.30 -30.97 33.44
N THR A 578 20.32 -29.72 32.95
CA THR A 578 21.06 -28.60 33.55
C THR A 578 20.62 -28.32 34.99
N ILE A 579 19.32 -28.31 35.26
CA ILE A 579 18.76 -28.17 36.62
C ILE A 579 19.31 -29.28 37.51
N SER A 580 19.26 -30.54 37.06
CA SER A 580 19.75 -31.69 37.84
C SER A 580 21.26 -31.62 38.12
N GLU A 581 22.05 -31.12 37.17
CA GLU A 581 23.49 -30.91 37.34
C GLU A 581 23.77 -29.77 38.34
N LEU A 582 23.04 -28.66 38.22
CA LEU A 582 23.16 -27.51 39.13
C LEU A 582 22.67 -27.83 40.54
N GLU A 583 21.59 -28.60 40.72
CA GLU A 583 21.15 -29.08 42.04
C GLU A 583 22.23 -29.92 42.73
N LYS A 584 22.91 -30.79 41.97
CA LYS A 584 24.03 -31.58 42.49
C LYS A 584 25.19 -30.68 42.87
N CYS A 585 25.57 -29.73 42.02
CA CYS A 585 26.62 -28.76 42.30
C CYS A 585 26.31 -27.93 43.56
N LEU A 586 25.10 -27.38 43.66
CA LEU A 586 24.63 -26.64 44.84
C LEU A 586 24.69 -27.46 46.11
N LYS A 587 24.28 -28.73 46.05
CA LYS A 587 24.32 -29.64 47.19
C LYS A 587 25.74 -29.99 47.62
N HIS A 588 26.65 -30.25 46.68
CA HIS A 588 27.98 -30.76 46.98
C HIS A 588 29.03 -29.66 47.22
N GLU A 589 28.94 -28.54 46.51
CA GLU A 589 29.93 -27.45 46.58
C GLU A 589 29.51 -26.32 47.54
N LEU A 590 28.20 -26.07 47.67
CA LEU A 590 27.65 -24.98 48.50
C LEU A 590 26.79 -25.46 49.68
N ASN A 591 26.55 -26.76 49.82
CA ASN A 591 25.65 -27.34 50.84
C ASN A 591 24.21 -26.77 50.81
N ILE A 592 23.72 -26.37 49.65
CA ILE A 592 22.37 -25.82 49.45
C ILE A 592 21.44 -26.92 48.92
N ILE A 593 20.32 -27.15 49.61
CA ILE A 593 19.27 -28.08 49.17
C ILE A 593 18.11 -27.26 48.61
N VAL A 594 17.83 -27.43 47.31
CA VAL A 594 16.74 -26.73 46.62
C VAL A 594 15.41 -27.48 46.85
N PRO A 595 14.34 -26.80 47.30
CA PRO A 595 13.02 -27.43 47.46
C PRO A 595 12.38 -27.76 46.11
N SER A 596 11.54 -28.80 46.09
CA SER A 596 10.84 -29.24 44.87
C SER A 596 9.57 -28.46 44.54
N TYR A 597 9.05 -27.64 45.45
CA TYR A 597 7.84 -26.84 45.26
C TYR A 597 8.14 -25.47 44.63
N TRP A 598 7.11 -24.85 44.04
CA TRP A 598 7.15 -23.50 43.49
C TRP A 598 6.50 -22.51 44.46
N SER A 599 7.13 -21.36 44.67
CA SER A 599 6.58 -20.22 45.42
C SER A 599 5.85 -19.24 44.49
N TRP A 600 6.36 -19.04 43.28
CA TRP A 600 5.79 -18.09 42.30
C TRP A 600 4.59 -18.68 41.56
N ASN A 601 3.55 -17.86 41.30
CA ASN A 601 2.38 -18.25 40.51
C ASN A 601 2.16 -17.28 39.33
N PRO A 602 2.28 -17.74 38.06
CA PRO A 602 2.10 -16.89 36.88
C PRO A 602 0.67 -16.42 36.61
N GLU A 603 -0.35 -16.98 37.29
CA GLU A 603 -1.76 -16.67 36.99
C GLU A 603 -2.29 -15.43 37.71
N LYS A 604 -1.59 -14.95 38.74
CA LYS A 604 -1.98 -13.77 39.51
C LYS A 604 -0.73 -12.92 39.78
N PRO A 605 -0.79 -11.59 39.69
CA PRO A 605 0.31 -10.73 40.14
C PRO A 605 0.58 -10.96 41.63
N THR A 606 1.83 -11.25 41.97
CA THR A 606 2.31 -11.51 43.32
C THR A 606 3.50 -10.61 43.66
N MET A 607 3.85 -10.51 44.94
CA MET A 607 5.08 -9.84 45.36
C MET A 607 6.35 -10.49 44.77
N HIS A 608 6.27 -11.77 44.41
CA HIS A 608 7.37 -12.50 43.79
C HIS A 608 7.69 -11.98 42.38
N ASP A 609 6.72 -11.42 41.65
CA ASP A 609 6.96 -10.80 40.33
C ASP A 609 7.88 -9.58 40.47
N THR A 610 7.61 -8.74 41.47
CA THR A 610 8.47 -7.60 41.82
C THR A 610 9.87 -8.07 42.26
N SER A 611 9.97 -9.11 43.09
CA SER A 611 11.26 -9.69 43.50
C SER A 611 12.05 -10.20 42.30
N LEU A 612 11.44 -10.99 41.41
CA LEU A 612 12.08 -11.53 40.21
C LEU A 612 12.56 -10.41 39.28
N LYS A 613 11.76 -9.35 39.07
CA LYS A 613 12.17 -8.18 38.28
C LYS A 613 13.42 -7.49 38.87
N LYS A 614 13.46 -7.29 40.19
CA LYS A 614 14.63 -6.73 40.87
C LYS A 614 15.87 -7.60 40.71
N ILE A 615 15.72 -8.91 40.85
CA ILE A 615 16.83 -9.87 40.73
C ILE A 615 17.36 -9.91 39.29
N ILE A 616 16.47 -10.01 38.30
CA ILE A 616 16.82 -10.01 36.87
C ILE A 616 17.56 -8.71 36.52
N LEU A 617 17.05 -7.56 36.97
CA LEU A 617 17.68 -6.25 36.75
C LEU A 617 19.04 -6.12 37.43
N SER A 618 19.16 -6.58 38.69
CA SER A 618 20.41 -6.61 39.46
C SER A 618 21.51 -7.35 38.69
N SER A 619 21.20 -8.52 38.15
CA SER A 619 22.16 -9.32 37.38
C SER A 619 22.42 -8.82 35.95
N LEU A 620 21.49 -8.07 35.34
CA LEU A 620 21.55 -7.61 33.96
C LEU A 620 21.59 -6.08 33.88
N ARG A 621 22.24 -5.43 34.86
CA ARG A 621 22.36 -3.97 34.97
C ARG A 621 22.81 -3.29 33.68
N GLY A 622 23.81 -3.86 32.99
CA GLY A 622 24.32 -3.35 31.72
C GLY A 622 23.38 -3.53 30.52
N ASN A 623 22.35 -4.37 30.65
CA ASN A 623 21.38 -4.70 29.59
C ASN A 623 20.02 -4.01 29.83
N LEU A 624 20.04 -2.84 30.44
CA LEU A 624 18.85 -2.01 30.58
C LEU A 624 18.66 -1.17 29.31
N ALA A 625 17.43 -1.12 28.81
CA ALA A 625 17.04 -0.28 27.69
C ALA A 625 15.79 0.54 28.03
N MET A 626 15.80 1.80 27.61
CA MET A 626 14.71 2.75 27.83
C MET A 626 13.94 2.93 26.52
N PHE A 627 12.61 2.95 26.57
CA PHE A 627 11.80 3.27 25.40
C PHE A 627 12.10 4.69 24.92
N SER A 628 12.46 4.86 23.64
CA SER A 628 12.91 6.15 23.11
C SER A 628 11.78 7.19 22.97
N GLY A 629 10.54 6.79 23.24
CA GLY A 629 9.32 7.60 23.09
C GLY A 629 8.55 7.32 21.80
N HIS A 630 9.13 6.61 20.83
CA HIS A 630 8.52 6.31 19.53
C HIS A 630 8.77 4.87 19.06
N GLU A 631 7.78 4.25 18.42
CA GLU A 631 7.83 2.83 18.01
C GLU A 631 8.96 2.56 17.00
N ASN A 632 9.09 3.42 15.99
CA ASN A 632 10.09 3.26 14.93
C ASN A 632 11.54 3.40 15.45
N LEU A 633 11.74 4.16 16.52
CA LEU A 633 13.05 4.31 17.16
C LEU A 633 13.36 3.18 18.13
N GLY A 634 12.33 2.48 18.64
CA GLY A 634 12.49 1.38 19.58
C GLY A 634 13.04 1.85 20.93
N TYR A 635 13.97 1.06 21.47
CA TYR A 635 14.56 1.23 22.79
C TYR A 635 16.02 1.67 22.69
N LYS A 636 16.43 2.65 23.50
CA LYS A 636 17.82 3.07 23.66
C LYS A 636 18.48 2.20 24.74
N VAL A 637 19.48 1.42 24.35
CA VAL A 637 20.31 0.65 25.27
C VAL A 637 21.21 1.61 26.03
N ILE A 638 21.18 1.58 27.37
CA ILE A 638 21.85 2.59 28.20
C ILE A 638 23.37 2.51 28.07
N SER A 639 23.93 1.29 28.09
CA SER A 639 25.37 1.03 28.06
C SER A 639 26.01 1.44 26.73
N ALA A 640 25.37 1.12 25.60
CA ALA A 640 25.89 1.39 24.25
C ALA A 640 25.40 2.71 23.65
N GLY A 641 24.33 3.33 24.19
CA GLY A 641 23.65 4.48 23.59
C GLY A 641 22.90 4.17 22.27
N GLN A 642 22.97 2.92 21.79
CA GLN A 642 22.38 2.48 20.54
C GLN A 642 20.86 2.26 20.66
N ARG A 643 20.14 2.50 19.56
CA ARG A 643 18.70 2.25 19.46
C ARG A 643 18.39 0.92 18.77
N VAL A 644 17.54 0.11 19.39
CA VAL A 644 17.27 -1.27 19.02
C VAL A 644 15.77 -1.58 19.18
N GLN A 645 15.18 -2.35 18.27
CA GLN A 645 13.76 -2.71 18.35
C GLN A 645 13.54 -3.99 19.17
N LEU A 646 12.34 -4.21 19.70
CA LEU A 646 11.99 -5.51 20.29
C LEU A 646 11.87 -6.56 19.19
N HIS A 647 12.40 -7.77 19.41
CA HIS A 647 12.22 -8.86 18.46
C HIS A 647 10.73 -9.20 18.27
N PRO A 648 10.22 -9.47 17.05
CA PRO A 648 8.79 -9.74 16.80
C PRO A 648 8.20 -10.93 17.57
N SER A 649 9.05 -11.80 18.14
CA SER A 649 8.62 -12.88 19.01
C SER A 649 8.37 -12.47 20.46
N CYS A 650 8.61 -11.22 20.85
CA CYS A 650 8.46 -10.75 22.22
C CYS A 650 7.01 -10.91 22.70
N SER A 651 6.84 -11.53 23.87
CA SER A 651 5.54 -11.77 24.51
C SER A 651 4.76 -10.49 24.84
N LEU A 652 5.46 -9.37 25.07
CA LEU A 652 4.85 -8.06 25.37
C LEU A 652 3.93 -7.55 24.25
N PHE A 653 4.16 -7.97 22.99
CA PHE A 653 3.30 -7.56 21.87
C PHE A 653 1.87 -8.10 21.96
N ILE A 654 1.64 -9.21 22.67
CA ILE A 654 0.29 -9.76 22.88
C ILE A 654 -0.56 -8.83 23.72
N TYR A 655 0.05 -8.17 24.72
CA TYR A 655 -0.63 -7.26 25.64
C TYR A 655 -0.73 -5.83 25.09
N GLY A 656 -0.16 -5.55 23.91
CA GLY A 656 -0.10 -4.20 23.34
C GLY A 656 0.67 -3.18 24.17
N SER A 657 1.34 -3.62 25.24
CA SER A 657 2.08 -2.79 26.20
C SER A 657 3.48 -2.48 25.71
N LYS A 658 3.94 -1.24 25.94
CA LYS A 658 5.32 -0.82 25.69
C LYS A 658 5.90 -0.26 26.99
N PRO A 659 6.49 -1.13 27.82
CA PRO A 659 7.07 -0.70 29.08
C PRO A 659 8.11 0.39 28.84
N GLU A 660 8.18 1.37 29.73
CA GLU A 660 9.17 2.44 29.62
C GLU A 660 10.60 1.91 29.77
N TRP A 661 10.77 0.91 30.64
CA TRP A 661 12.05 0.26 30.90
C TRP A 661 11.95 -1.24 30.66
N VAL A 662 12.95 -1.77 29.97
CA VAL A 662 13.06 -3.20 29.73
C VAL A 662 14.48 -3.68 29.94
N VAL A 663 14.61 -4.90 30.47
CA VAL A 663 15.86 -5.63 30.57
C VAL A 663 15.88 -6.71 29.50
N PHE A 664 16.99 -6.87 28.80
CA PHE A 664 17.14 -7.87 27.74
C PHE A 664 18.29 -8.84 28.04
N SER A 665 18.23 -10.06 27.51
CA SER A 665 19.34 -11.02 27.66
C SER A 665 20.43 -10.78 26.62
N GLU A 666 20.03 -10.62 25.36
CA GLU A 666 20.92 -10.57 24.20
C GLU A 666 20.40 -9.61 23.12
N ILE A 667 21.29 -9.14 22.25
CA ILE A 667 20.95 -8.38 21.04
C ILE A 667 21.22 -9.26 19.83
N LEU A 668 20.17 -9.61 19.09
CA LEU A 668 20.27 -10.36 17.85
C LEU A 668 20.51 -9.41 16.68
N SER A 669 21.69 -9.48 16.08
CA SER A 669 22.00 -8.73 14.85
C SER A 669 21.65 -9.58 13.61
N ALA A 670 20.59 -9.19 12.91
CA ALA A 670 20.21 -9.71 11.59
C ALA A 670 20.31 -8.57 10.55
N VAL A 671 19.30 -8.37 9.69
CA VAL A 671 19.19 -7.17 8.85
C VAL A 671 18.98 -5.92 9.70
N ASN A 672 18.18 -6.04 10.75
CA ASN A 672 18.05 -5.08 11.84
C ASN A 672 18.54 -5.73 13.14
N GLN A 673 18.82 -4.90 14.14
CA GLN A 673 19.14 -5.39 15.48
C GLN A 673 17.86 -5.47 16.32
N TYR A 674 17.75 -6.54 17.11
CA TYR A 674 16.60 -6.79 17.96
C TYR A 674 17.01 -7.16 19.38
N LEU A 675 16.31 -6.62 20.38
CA LEU A 675 16.37 -7.08 21.77
C LEU A 675 15.62 -8.40 21.90
N VAL A 676 16.27 -9.42 22.49
CA VAL A 676 15.73 -10.77 22.66
C VAL A 676 15.65 -11.14 24.15
N CYS A 677 14.65 -11.96 24.51
CA CYS A 677 14.35 -12.38 25.88
C CYS A 677 14.13 -11.17 26.81
N VAL A 678 13.13 -10.37 26.47
CA VAL A 678 12.90 -9.06 27.09
C VAL A 678 11.95 -9.17 28.28
N THR A 679 12.28 -8.50 29.37
CA THR A 679 11.50 -8.43 30.62
C THR A 679 11.18 -6.98 30.97
N ALA A 680 9.92 -6.68 31.28
CA ALA A 680 9.47 -5.36 31.69
C ALA A 680 9.89 -5.05 33.13
N VAL A 681 10.46 -3.88 33.38
CA VAL A 681 10.81 -3.39 34.73
C VAL A 681 10.18 -2.03 34.98
N GLY A 682 9.80 -1.74 36.23
CA GLY A 682 9.25 -0.44 36.61
C GLY A 682 10.34 0.53 37.06
N LEU A 683 9.95 1.80 37.25
CA LEU A 683 10.86 2.85 37.71
C LEU A 683 11.44 2.53 39.11
N ASN A 684 10.62 1.97 40.01
CA ASN A 684 11.05 1.61 41.37
C ASN A 684 12.18 0.58 41.36
N GLU A 685 12.15 -0.38 40.46
CA GLU A 685 13.22 -1.36 40.29
C GLU A 685 14.47 -0.70 39.70
N VAL A 686 14.33 0.14 38.67
CA VAL A 686 15.46 0.87 38.05
C VAL A 686 16.19 1.75 39.08
N LEU A 687 15.45 2.35 40.02
CA LEU A 687 16.02 3.17 41.09
C LEU A 687 16.87 2.41 42.10
N THR A 688 16.74 1.08 42.17
CA THR A 688 17.65 0.27 42.99
C THR A 688 19.05 0.16 42.39
N VAL A 689 19.19 0.50 41.10
CA VAL A 689 20.40 0.26 40.32
C VAL A 689 21.00 1.56 39.76
N HIS A 690 20.20 2.55 39.41
CA HIS A 690 20.66 3.84 38.90
C HIS A 690 20.08 5.01 39.70
N PRO A 691 20.87 6.07 39.98
CA PRO A 691 20.39 7.23 40.72
C PRO A 691 19.36 8.02 39.90
N MET A 692 18.42 8.70 40.58
CA MET A 692 17.41 9.57 39.95
C MET A 692 18.02 10.62 38.99
N SER A 693 19.21 11.15 39.30
CA SER A 693 19.89 12.14 38.45
C SER A 693 20.25 11.59 37.07
N PHE A 694 20.72 10.34 37.01
CA PHE A 694 21.04 9.65 35.77
C PHE A 694 19.78 9.36 34.95
N ILE A 695 18.69 8.97 35.63
CA ILE A 695 17.40 8.71 34.99
C ILE A 695 16.83 10.00 34.37
N LYS A 696 16.86 11.13 35.10
CA LYS A 696 16.42 12.43 34.57
C LYS A 696 17.19 12.85 33.32
N GLN A 697 18.52 12.67 33.30
CA GLN A 697 19.35 12.95 32.11
C GLN A 697 18.96 12.07 30.92
N LEU A 698 18.60 10.81 31.15
CA LEU A 698 18.11 9.93 30.09
C LEU A 698 16.72 10.36 29.60
N GLU A 699 15.82 10.74 30.50
CA GLU A 699 14.48 11.24 30.20
C GLU A 699 14.51 12.54 29.38
N GLU A 700 15.48 13.43 29.60
CA GLU A 700 15.70 14.63 28.75
C GLU A 700 16.01 14.26 27.28
N SER A 701 16.57 13.06 27.03
CA SER A 701 16.85 12.55 25.69
C SER A 701 15.68 11.76 25.06
N LYS A 702 14.63 11.49 25.84
CA LYS A 702 13.41 10.78 25.40
C LYS A 702 12.55 11.72 24.56
N LEU A 703 11.96 11.19 23.49
CA LEU A 703 10.96 11.95 22.75
C LEU A 703 9.68 12.01 23.58
N GLN A 704 9.23 13.24 23.83
CA GLN A 704 7.92 13.50 24.40
C GLN A 704 6.86 13.41 23.30
N ARG A 705 5.65 13.00 23.66
CA ARG A 705 4.51 12.94 22.74
C ARG A 705 3.61 14.14 22.99
N LYS A 706 3.38 14.99 21.99
CA LYS A 706 2.35 16.04 22.01
C LYS A 706 1.31 15.71 20.94
N VAL A 707 0.04 15.74 21.32
CA VAL A 707 -1.07 15.40 20.41
C VAL A 707 -1.73 16.69 19.95
N ILE A 708 -1.85 16.88 18.64
CA ILE A 708 -2.70 17.93 18.07
C ILE A 708 -4.02 17.27 17.69
N THR A 709 -5.09 17.69 18.36
CA THR A 709 -6.47 17.24 18.13
C THR A 709 -7.26 18.28 17.34
N GLY A 710 -8.51 17.97 16.97
CA GLY A 710 -9.41 18.93 16.32
C GLY A 710 -9.17 19.15 14.82
N ILE A 711 -8.37 18.30 14.18
CA ILE A 711 -8.09 18.36 12.75
C ILE A 711 -9.03 17.40 12.01
N GLY A 712 -9.56 17.82 10.86
CA GLY A 712 -10.35 16.94 10.00
C GLY A 712 -9.49 15.93 9.22
N ASN A 713 -10.04 14.75 8.89
CA ASN A 713 -9.34 13.68 8.20
C ASN A 713 -8.83 14.08 6.81
N LYS A 714 -9.55 14.94 6.09
CA LYS A 714 -9.13 15.46 4.78
C LYS A 714 -8.01 16.49 4.91
N SER A 715 -8.04 17.32 5.96
CA SER A 715 -6.90 18.19 6.31
C SER A 715 -5.64 17.37 6.61
N LEU A 716 -5.77 16.30 7.40
CA LEU A 716 -4.66 15.36 7.65
C LEU A 716 -4.15 14.70 6.36
N ARG A 717 -5.02 14.30 5.43
CA ARG A 717 -4.60 13.74 4.15
C ARG A 717 -3.84 14.73 3.27
N ARG A 718 -4.24 16.01 3.24
CA ARG A 718 -3.50 17.06 2.52
C ARG A 718 -2.15 17.35 3.19
N PHE A 719 -2.13 17.43 4.52
CA PHE A 719 -0.92 17.54 5.31
C PHE A 719 0.05 16.37 5.08
N CYS A 720 -0.46 15.15 4.92
CA CYS A 720 0.35 13.97 4.55
C CYS A 720 0.92 14.09 3.12
N GLY A 721 0.10 14.56 2.18
CA GLY A 721 0.41 14.62 0.76
C GLY A 721 0.30 13.26 0.06
N LYS A 722 0.40 13.26 -1.27
CA LYS A 722 0.40 12.01 -2.06
C LYS A 722 1.61 11.16 -1.64
N SER A 723 1.37 9.91 -1.23
CA SER A 723 2.38 8.96 -0.73
C SER A 723 3.20 9.43 0.48
N GLY A 724 2.70 10.40 1.27
CA GLY A 724 3.42 10.92 2.44
C GLY A 724 4.54 11.92 2.14
N GLN A 725 4.69 12.37 0.89
CA GLN A 725 5.80 13.25 0.47
C GLN A 725 5.82 14.58 1.22
N ASN A 726 4.65 15.17 1.49
CA ASN A 726 4.56 16.45 2.18
C ASN A 726 4.93 16.30 3.67
N LEU A 727 4.46 15.24 4.32
CA LEU A 727 4.87 14.90 5.69
C LEU A 727 6.39 14.67 5.79
N GLN A 728 6.99 13.93 4.86
CA GLN A 728 8.44 13.69 4.79
C GLN A 728 9.23 15.01 4.64
N ASN A 729 8.76 15.93 3.78
CA ASN A 729 9.39 17.24 3.60
C ASN A 729 9.32 18.08 4.88
N ILE A 730 8.17 18.09 5.57
CA ILE A 730 8.01 18.79 6.85
C ILE A 730 8.93 18.18 7.91
N ILE A 731 8.99 16.85 8.03
CA ILE A 731 9.90 16.16 8.96
C ILE A 731 11.36 16.51 8.63
N SER A 732 11.76 16.51 7.36
CA SER A 732 13.12 16.90 6.92
C SER A 732 13.48 18.33 7.31
N LEU A 733 12.56 19.28 7.08
CA LEU A 733 12.73 20.68 7.49
C LEU A 733 12.83 20.81 9.01
N LEU A 734 11.97 20.14 9.76
CA LEU A 734 11.99 20.14 11.22
C LEU A 734 13.33 19.60 11.76
N ARG A 735 13.81 18.48 11.22
CA ARG A 735 15.10 17.88 11.60
C ARG A 735 16.27 18.81 11.32
N LYS A 736 16.30 19.43 10.13
CA LYS A 736 17.33 20.42 9.77
C LYS A 736 17.29 21.66 10.67
N ASP A 737 16.11 22.18 10.97
CA ASP A 737 15.94 23.40 11.75
C ASP A 737 16.20 23.22 13.24
N CYS A 738 15.89 22.05 13.80
CA CYS A 738 16.15 21.72 15.21
C CYS A 738 17.52 21.06 15.40
N ARG A 739 18.18 20.62 14.32
CA ARG A 739 19.41 19.80 14.35
C ARG A 739 19.22 18.51 15.16
N ASP A 740 18.03 17.92 15.05
CA ASP A 740 17.67 16.65 15.69
C ASP A 740 17.00 15.71 14.69
N ASP A 741 17.74 14.70 14.23
CA ASP A 741 17.28 13.69 13.26
C ASP A 741 16.18 12.77 13.81
N HIS A 742 15.88 12.85 15.10
CA HIS A 742 14.94 11.95 15.77
C HIS A 742 13.51 12.48 15.80
N ILE A 743 13.26 13.71 15.33
CA ILE A 743 11.91 14.27 15.27
C ILE A 743 11.03 13.40 14.35
N MET A 744 9.85 13.03 14.85
CA MET A 744 8.84 12.26 14.12
C MET A 744 7.50 12.98 14.20
N VAL A 745 6.71 12.84 13.13
CA VAL A 745 5.33 13.31 13.05
C VAL A 745 4.50 12.18 12.46
N ASP A 746 3.67 11.58 13.30
CA ASP A 746 2.79 10.48 12.90
C ASP A 746 1.34 10.98 12.79
N LEU A 747 0.56 10.35 11.92
CA LEU A 747 -0.84 10.71 11.68
C LEU A 747 -1.74 9.54 12.07
N ASP A 748 -2.63 9.75 13.03
CA ASP A 748 -3.68 8.80 13.36
C ASP A 748 -5.00 9.24 12.71
N PHE A 749 -5.32 8.62 11.57
CA PHE A 749 -6.56 8.89 10.83
C PHE A 749 -7.83 8.38 11.54
N SER A 750 -7.70 7.47 12.52
CA SER A 750 -8.87 6.92 13.22
C SER A 750 -9.39 7.89 14.28
N SER A 751 -8.48 8.55 15.01
CA SER A 751 -8.79 9.58 16.01
C SER A 751 -8.73 11.01 15.46
N SER A 752 -8.24 11.17 14.22
CA SER A 752 -7.89 12.45 13.59
C SER A 752 -6.89 13.27 14.43
N GLU A 753 -5.84 12.60 14.92
CA GLU A 753 -4.77 13.15 15.75
C GLU A 753 -3.47 13.26 14.94
N VAL A 754 -2.72 14.37 15.12
CA VAL A 754 -1.30 14.45 14.73
C VAL A 754 -0.46 14.23 15.97
N LEU A 755 0.39 13.21 15.94
CA LEU A 755 1.26 12.84 17.04
C LEU A 755 2.65 13.38 16.76
N LEU A 756 3.07 14.37 17.55
CA LEU A 756 4.40 14.95 17.49
C LEU A 756 5.31 14.26 18.48
N PHE A 757 6.50 13.90 18.01
CA PHE A 757 7.55 13.33 18.84
C PHE A 757 8.84 14.14 18.68
N ALA A 758 9.21 14.84 19.75
CA ALA A 758 10.38 15.70 19.82
C ALA A 758 10.91 15.70 21.26
N LYS A 759 12.17 16.09 21.47
CA LYS A 759 12.67 16.37 22.82
C LYS A 759 11.94 17.57 23.41
N GLU A 760 11.89 17.65 24.74
CA GLU A 760 11.14 18.69 25.45
C GLU A 760 11.52 20.13 25.00
N HIS A 761 12.82 20.40 24.81
CA HIS A 761 13.31 21.71 24.37
C HIS A 761 12.95 22.08 22.92
N ASP A 762 12.76 21.09 22.03
CA ASP A 762 12.39 21.30 20.63
C ASP A 762 10.87 21.27 20.41
N MET A 763 10.11 20.70 21.36
CA MET A 763 8.69 20.42 21.22
C MET A 763 7.87 21.66 20.87
N GLU A 764 8.16 22.82 21.47
CA GLU A 764 7.41 24.04 21.19
C GLU A 764 7.69 24.57 19.78
N LYS A 765 8.95 24.50 19.33
CA LYS A 765 9.33 24.88 17.97
C LYS A 765 8.71 23.94 16.92
N VAL A 766 8.71 22.63 17.18
CA VAL A 766 8.09 21.61 16.33
C VAL A 766 6.57 21.82 16.28
N PHE A 767 5.94 22.02 17.45
CA PHE A 767 4.51 22.30 17.55
C PHE A 767 4.11 23.53 16.76
N CYS A 768 4.80 24.67 16.93
CA CYS A 768 4.51 25.90 16.20
C CYS A 768 4.62 25.71 14.67
N LYS A 769 5.65 25.02 14.19
CA LYS A 769 5.84 24.78 12.74
C LYS A 769 4.81 23.82 12.16
N VAL A 770 4.51 22.72 12.86
CA VAL A 770 3.49 21.77 12.42
C VAL A 770 2.10 22.39 12.48
N ASN A 771 1.79 23.12 13.57
CA ASN A 771 0.52 23.82 13.70
C ASN A 771 0.36 24.89 12.61
N TYR A 772 1.40 25.67 12.30
CA TYR A 772 1.37 26.61 11.18
C TYR A 772 1.10 25.91 9.83
N ALA A 773 1.78 24.79 9.56
CA ALA A 773 1.56 24.01 8.34
C ALA A 773 0.13 23.41 8.28
N LEU A 774 -0.41 22.96 9.41
CA LEU A 774 -1.80 22.48 9.51
C LEU A 774 -2.81 23.61 9.33
N GLU A 775 -2.55 24.80 9.90
CA GLU A 775 -3.39 25.98 9.75
C GLU A 775 -3.43 26.47 8.31
N LEU A 776 -2.31 26.41 7.58
CA LEU A 776 -2.26 26.69 6.14
C LEU A 776 -3.12 25.71 5.33
N GLU A 777 -3.01 24.41 5.60
CA GLU A 777 -3.85 23.40 4.93
C GLU A 777 -5.34 23.57 5.28
N ALA A 778 -5.64 23.91 6.54
CA ALA A 778 -6.99 24.20 6.98
C ALA A 778 -7.54 25.48 6.34
N LYS A 779 -6.71 26.52 6.13
CA LYS A 779 -7.08 27.74 5.40
C LYS A 779 -7.42 27.41 3.94
N LEU A 780 -6.54 26.67 3.25
CA LEU A 780 -6.77 26.24 1.87
C LEU A 780 -8.03 25.36 1.72
N LEU A 781 -8.34 24.52 2.70
CA LEU A 781 -9.59 23.72 2.71
C LEU A 781 -10.85 24.56 2.97
N ARG A 782 -10.76 25.63 3.77
CA ARG A 782 -11.88 26.56 4.02
C ARG A 782 -12.21 27.41 2.80
N ASP A 783 -11.18 27.85 2.10
CA ASP A 783 -11.28 28.75 0.95
C ASP A 783 -11.53 27.99 -0.37
N GLU A 784 -11.41 26.65 -0.35
CA GLU A 784 -11.64 25.78 -1.50
C GLU A 784 -13.04 25.97 -2.10
N CYS A 785 -13.07 26.31 -3.39
CA CYS A 785 -14.29 26.37 -4.18
C CYS A 785 -14.18 25.46 -5.41
N ASP A 786 -15.30 24.83 -5.77
CA ASP A 786 -15.49 24.16 -7.06
C ASP A 786 -15.96 25.16 -8.11
N GLU A 787 -15.26 25.24 -9.24
CA GLU A 787 -15.75 25.93 -10.44
C GLU A 787 -16.85 25.07 -11.07
N ARG A 788 -18.11 25.47 -10.92
CA ARG A 788 -19.25 24.79 -11.53
C ARG A 788 -19.91 25.63 -12.60
N ARG A 789 -20.34 24.99 -13.67
CA ARG A 789 -20.97 25.65 -14.81
C ARG A 789 -22.46 25.31 -14.87
N PRO A 790 -23.33 26.17 -14.31
CA PRO A 790 -24.77 25.99 -14.45
C PRO A 790 -25.25 26.26 -15.89
N GLY A 791 -24.41 26.76 -16.79
CA GLY A 791 -24.69 26.90 -18.22
C GLY A 791 -23.39 26.99 -19.02
N SER A 792 -23.47 27.09 -20.34
CA SER A 792 -22.25 27.08 -21.17
C SER A 792 -21.32 28.27 -20.91
N SER A 793 -21.84 29.41 -20.42
CA SER A 793 -21.10 30.66 -20.16
C SER A 793 -21.09 31.15 -18.72
N THR A 794 -21.84 30.51 -17.82
CA THR A 794 -21.92 30.93 -16.41
C THR A 794 -20.96 30.12 -15.57
N ILE A 795 -20.19 30.79 -14.72
CA ILE A 795 -19.29 30.13 -13.77
C ILE A 795 -19.73 30.49 -12.36
N ALA A 796 -19.99 29.48 -11.53
CA ALA A 796 -20.33 29.62 -10.12
C ALA A 796 -19.21 29.00 -9.28
N LEU A 797 -18.69 29.74 -8.30
CA LEU A 797 -17.75 29.22 -7.30
C LEU A 797 -18.52 28.67 -6.11
N PHE A 798 -18.59 27.34 -6.00
CA PHE A 798 -19.30 26.62 -4.95
C PHE A 798 -18.34 26.23 -3.82
N GLY A 799 -18.47 26.85 -2.64
CA GLY A 799 -17.51 26.73 -1.55
C GLY A 799 -18.08 26.16 -0.24
N SER A 800 -17.35 26.41 0.86
CA SER A 800 -17.76 26.07 2.21
C SER A 800 -19.14 26.66 2.58
N GLY A 801 -19.92 25.89 3.33
CA GLY A 801 -21.32 26.16 3.67
C GLY A 801 -22.30 25.84 2.56
N ALA A 802 -21.85 25.20 1.47
CA ALA A 802 -22.60 25.10 0.22
C ALA A 802 -23.02 26.50 -0.24
N GLU A 803 -22.11 27.47 -0.14
CA GLU A 803 -22.36 28.85 -0.51
C GLU A 803 -21.84 29.13 -1.91
N ILE A 804 -22.62 29.82 -2.74
CA ILE A 804 -22.13 30.40 -4.00
C ILE A 804 -21.31 31.64 -3.66
N LYS A 805 -19.98 31.51 -3.62
CA LYS A 805 -19.04 32.59 -3.26
C LYS A 805 -18.96 33.67 -4.34
N HIS A 806 -19.10 33.29 -5.60
CA HIS A 806 -19.14 34.20 -6.75
C HIS A 806 -19.91 33.57 -7.91
N LEU A 807 -20.66 34.38 -8.66
CA LEU A 807 -21.38 33.98 -9.87
C LEU A 807 -20.97 34.90 -11.03
N GLU A 808 -20.07 34.42 -11.90
CA GLU A 808 -19.59 35.16 -13.05
C GLU A 808 -20.46 34.88 -14.28
N LEU A 809 -21.14 35.93 -14.75
CA LEU A 809 -21.95 35.92 -15.98
C LEU A 809 -21.27 36.66 -17.15
N GLY A 810 -20.26 37.50 -16.86
CA GLY A 810 -19.77 38.58 -17.73
C GLY A 810 -18.62 38.22 -18.67
N LYS A 811 -18.41 36.94 -19.01
CA LYS A 811 -17.26 36.46 -19.82
C LYS A 811 -15.88 36.90 -19.28
N ARG A 812 -15.77 37.35 -18.03
CA ARG A 812 -14.49 37.60 -17.34
C ARG A 812 -13.87 36.28 -16.89
N TYR A 813 -12.55 36.24 -16.75
CA TYR A 813 -11.84 35.05 -16.31
C TYR A 813 -11.66 35.07 -14.79
N LEU A 814 -11.87 33.91 -14.15
CA LEU A 814 -11.53 33.68 -12.74
C LEU A 814 -10.20 32.93 -12.59
N THR A 815 -9.71 32.36 -13.70
CA THR A 815 -8.62 31.39 -13.70
C THR A 815 -7.45 31.88 -14.56
N VAL A 816 -6.25 31.86 -13.99
CA VAL A 816 -4.98 32.21 -14.65
C VAL A 816 -4.08 30.97 -14.73
N GLU A 817 -3.29 30.88 -15.80
CA GLU A 817 -2.31 29.81 -16.04
C GLU A 817 -0.89 30.35 -15.80
N ILE A 818 -0.09 29.64 -14.99
CA ILE A 818 1.30 29.98 -14.68
C ILE A 818 2.24 29.10 -15.51
N LEU A 819 3.19 29.76 -16.18
CA LEU A 819 4.28 29.14 -16.91
C LEU A 819 5.63 29.50 -16.28
N HIS A 820 6.54 28.52 -16.22
CA HIS A 820 7.89 28.63 -15.71
C HIS A 820 8.83 27.70 -16.48
N GLN A 821 10.04 28.17 -16.83
CA GLN A 821 10.97 27.39 -17.69
C GLN A 821 11.36 26.05 -17.08
N ASN A 822 11.46 26.00 -15.74
CA ASN A 822 11.76 24.79 -14.97
C ASN A 822 10.53 24.31 -14.18
N ALA A 823 9.35 24.24 -14.80
CA ALA A 823 8.09 23.90 -14.12
C ALA A 823 8.14 22.59 -13.29
N ARG A 824 9.00 21.63 -13.67
CA ARG A 824 9.17 20.36 -12.94
C ARG A 824 9.85 20.50 -11.57
N VAL A 825 10.67 21.54 -11.37
CA VAL A 825 11.48 21.74 -10.15
C VAL A 825 10.71 22.52 -9.08
N ILE A 826 9.67 23.27 -9.47
CA ILE A 826 8.91 24.10 -8.54
C ILE A 826 8.12 23.24 -7.54
N ASP A 827 8.40 23.46 -6.25
CA ASP A 827 7.57 22.99 -5.15
C ASP A 827 6.21 23.68 -5.18
N GLU A 828 5.15 22.87 -5.08
CA GLU A 828 3.78 23.34 -5.21
C GLU A 828 3.39 24.31 -4.10
N LYS A 829 3.90 24.09 -2.89
CA LYS A 829 3.57 24.89 -1.73
C LYS A 829 4.32 26.20 -1.69
N GLU A 830 5.60 26.20 -2.07
CA GLU A 830 6.38 27.44 -2.20
C GLU A 830 5.68 28.42 -3.16
N LEU A 831 5.19 27.93 -4.30
CA LEU A 831 4.48 28.78 -5.25
C LEU A 831 3.12 29.25 -4.72
N VAL A 832 2.33 28.37 -4.10
CA VAL A 832 1.03 28.75 -3.49
C VAL A 832 1.23 29.80 -2.39
N CYS A 833 2.24 29.65 -1.52
CA CYS A 833 2.58 30.63 -0.49
C CYS A 833 2.99 31.98 -1.11
N LEU A 834 3.78 31.98 -2.19
CA LEU A 834 4.14 33.21 -2.90
C LEU A 834 2.88 33.90 -3.46
N VAL A 835 1.99 33.16 -4.13
CA VAL A 835 0.75 33.71 -4.69
C VAL A 835 -0.15 34.28 -3.59
N ASP A 836 -0.38 33.55 -2.49
CA ASP A 836 -1.23 33.99 -1.38
C ASP A 836 -0.65 35.22 -0.66
N SER A 837 0.68 35.36 -0.64
CA SER A 837 1.35 36.55 -0.07
C SER A 837 1.18 37.83 -0.91
N LEU A 838 0.95 37.69 -2.22
CA LEU A 838 0.85 38.81 -3.17
C LEU A 838 -0.59 39.13 -3.58
N VAL A 839 -1.46 38.11 -3.65
CA VAL A 839 -2.84 38.20 -4.13
C VAL A 839 -3.75 37.40 -3.22
N PRO A 840 -4.74 38.04 -2.58
CA PRO A 840 -5.69 37.34 -1.73
C PRO A 840 -6.71 36.54 -2.55
N GLY A 841 -7.37 35.59 -1.90
CA GLY A 841 -8.58 34.96 -2.42
C GLY A 841 -8.34 33.87 -3.47
N ILE A 842 -7.31 33.04 -3.27
CA ILE A 842 -7.14 31.79 -4.02
C ILE A 842 -8.31 30.85 -3.68
N ALA A 843 -9.15 30.56 -4.66
CA ALA A 843 -10.31 29.68 -4.53
C ALA A 843 -9.96 28.21 -4.83
N ASN A 844 -9.05 27.98 -5.77
CA ASN A 844 -8.58 26.65 -6.13
C ASN A 844 -7.26 26.75 -6.91
N PHE A 845 -6.47 25.68 -6.96
CA PHE A 845 -5.30 25.59 -7.84
C PHE A 845 -5.09 24.14 -8.31
N HIS A 846 -4.53 23.99 -9.52
CA HIS A 846 -4.31 22.67 -10.13
C HIS A 846 -2.96 22.63 -10.85
N LYS A 847 -2.05 21.76 -10.40
CA LYS A 847 -0.78 21.46 -11.08
C LYS A 847 -1.01 20.53 -12.27
N THR A 848 -0.46 20.84 -13.44
CA THR A 848 -0.62 20.01 -14.65
C THR A 848 0.09 18.66 -14.45
N GLY A 849 -0.66 17.55 -14.45
CA GLY A 849 -0.14 16.22 -14.09
C GLY A 849 0.79 15.59 -15.14
N ASN A 850 1.73 14.75 -14.69
CA ASN A 850 2.78 14.05 -15.47
C ASN A 850 2.30 13.10 -16.61
N PHE A 851 1.01 13.10 -16.97
CA PHE A 851 0.40 12.08 -17.84
C PHE A 851 -0.11 12.59 -19.20
N GLN A 852 0.31 13.77 -19.66
CA GLN A 852 0.09 14.20 -21.05
C GLN A 852 1.42 14.41 -21.76
N THR A 853 1.81 13.37 -22.52
CA THR A 853 2.82 13.43 -23.58
C THR A 853 2.42 14.50 -24.62
N ASN A 854 3.32 15.46 -24.88
CA ASN A 854 3.43 16.31 -26.09
C ASN A 854 3.01 17.81 -26.13
N LEU A 855 2.71 18.56 -25.06
CA LEU A 855 2.58 20.04 -25.20
C LEU A 855 3.07 20.86 -23.99
N ASP A 856 3.99 21.80 -24.25
CA ASP A 856 4.60 22.84 -23.38
C ASP A 856 5.27 22.40 -22.07
N GLU A 857 6.60 22.14 -22.11
CA GLU A 857 7.44 21.92 -20.91
C GLU A 857 7.46 23.10 -19.93
N THR A 858 6.95 24.27 -20.34
CA THR A 858 6.91 25.49 -19.53
C THR A 858 5.65 25.62 -18.67
N LYS A 859 4.59 24.81 -18.86
CA LYS A 859 3.34 24.97 -18.10
C LYS A 859 3.41 24.29 -16.72
N TRP A 860 3.26 25.06 -15.64
CA TRP A 860 3.22 24.52 -14.28
C TRP A 860 1.79 24.13 -13.84
N GLY A 861 0.82 25.03 -14.00
CA GLY A 861 -0.53 24.83 -13.48
C GLY A 861 -1.42 26.07 -13.55
N ARG A 862 -2.60 26.00 -12.92
CA ARG A 862 -3.63 27.05 -12.92
C ARG A 862 -4.02 27.47 -11.51
N PHE A 863 -4.31 28.76 -11.32
CA PHE A 863 -4.90 29.32 -10.10
C PHE A 863 -6.27 29.92 -10.43
N THR A 864 -7.28 29.59 -9.63
CA THR A 864 -8.64 30.14 -9.69
C THR A 864 -8.82 31.07 -8.50
N PHE A 865 -9.32 32.29 -8.72
CA PHE A 865 -9.52 33.28 -7.67
C PHE A 865 -11.01 33.51 -7.39
N LEU A 866 -11.32 33.98 -6.17
CA LEU A 866 -12.69 34.24 -5.71
C LEU A 866 -13.42 35.34 -6.51
N LYS A 867 -12.67 36.28 -7.11
CA LYS A 867 -13.19 37.39 -7.90
C LYS A 867 -12.34 37.60 -9.16
N PRO A 868 -12.92 38.07 -10.27
CA PRO A 868 -12.15 38.38 -11.49
C PRO A 868 -11.07 39.44 -11.25
N ASP A 869 -11.34 40.41 -10.37
CA ASP A 869 -10.40 41.47 -10.02
C ASP A 869 -9.11 40.90 -9.38
N TYR A 870 -9.21 39.80 -8.60
CA TYR A 870 -8.05 39.11 -8.04
C TYR A 870 -7.27 38.33 -9.10
N ALA A 871 -7.96 37.78 -10.11
CA ALA A 871 -7.31 37.13 -11.24
C ALA A 871 -6.54 38.14 -12.11
N GLU A 872 -7.08 39.35 -12.29
CA GLU A 872 -6.41 40.48 -12.93
C GLU A 872 -5.17 40.93 -12.13
N ASP A 873 -5.30 41.05 -10.80
CA ASP A 873 -4.18 41.35 -9.89
C ASP A 873 -3.07 40.29 -9.93
N ALA A 874 -3.42 39.02 -10.07
CA ALA A 874 -2.45 37.93 -10.23
C ALA A 874 -1.64 38.06 -11.50
N ILE A 875 -2.24 38.47 -12.61
CA ILE A 875 -1.51 38.74 -13.84
C ILE A 875 -0.60 39.95 -13.67
N SER A 876 -1.06 41.02 -13.03
CA SER A 876 -0.27 42.25 -12.89
C SER A 876 0.91 42.09 -11.93
N LYS A 877 0.74 41.35 -10.82
CA LYS A 877 1.75 41.22 -9.75
C LYS A 877 2.72 40.06 -9.95
N LEU A 878 2.28 38.91 -10.47
CA LEU A 878 3.13 37.72 -10.58
C LEU A 878 3.93 37.67 -11.88
N ASN A 879 3.43 38.28 -12.96
CA ASN A 879 4.06 38.20 -14.27
C ASN A 879 5.39 38.98 -14.27
N GLY A 880 6.51 38.27 -14.46
CA GLY A 880 7.86 38.83 -14.41
C GLY A 880 8.57 38.73 -13.05
N ILE A 881 8.01 38.04 -12.04
CA ILE A 881 8.74 37.74 -10.81
C ILE A 881 9.76 36.63 -11.08
N GLU A 882 11.01 36.84 -10.65
CA GLU A 882 12.04 35.80 -10.65
C GLU A 882 11.77 34.78 -9.53
N PHE A 883 11.62 33.51 -9.89
CA PHE A 883 11.39 32.40 -8.97
C PHE A 883 12.28 31.23 -9.39
N HIS A 884 13.07 30.65 -8.49
CA HIS A 884 14.02 29.56 -8.82
C HIS A 884 14.86 29.80 -10.11
N GLY A 885 15.33 31.03 -10.32
CA GLY A 885 16.21 31.42 -11.42
C GLY A 885 15.55 31.65 -12.78
N SER A 886 14.21 31.64 -12.89
CA SER A 886 13.53 32.05 -14.12
C SER A 886 12.28 32.90 -13.84
N LEU A 887 11.87 33.72 -14.82
CA LEU A 887 10.73 34.62 -14.68
C LEU A 887 9.40 33.85 -14.82
N LEU A 888 8.48 34.06 -13.88
CA LEU A 888 7.11 33.56 -13.96
C LEU A 888 6.35 34.29 -15.08
N LYS A 889 5.66 33.54 -15.95
CA LYS A 889 4.75 34.08 -16.96
C LYS A 889 3.32 33.69 -16.61
N VAL A 890 2.41 34.67 -16.53
CA VAL A 890 1.02 34.45 -16.11
C VAL A 890 0.05 34.91 -17.20
N SER A 891 -0.90 34.07 -17.59
CA SER A 891 -1.86 34.35 -18.67
C SER A 891 -3.30 33.96 -18.30
N PRO A 892 -4.33 34.71 -18.74
CA PRO A 892 -5.72 34.38 -18.48
C PRO A 892 -6.17 33.14 -19.28
N VAL A 893 -6.94 32.25 -18.66
CA VAL A 893 -7.50 31.08 -19.35
C VAL A 893 -8.80 31.48 -20.07
N SER A 894 -8.72 31.83 -21.35
CA SER A 894 -9.91 32.13 -22.15
C SER A 894 -10.57 30.84 -22.66
N ILE A 895 -11.85 30.64 -22.37
CA ILE A 895 -12.58 29.40 -22.69
C ILE A 895 -13.55 29.62 -23.86
N TYR A 896 -13.13 30.14 -25.02
CA TYR A 896 -13.96 30.07 -26.24
C TYR A 896 -13.13 30.16 -27.53
N SER A 897 -12.98 29.02 -28.23
CA SER A 897 -12.64 28.97 -29.64
C SER A 897 -13.60 28.01 -30.36
N HIS A 898 -14.82 28.46 -30.67
CA HIS A 898 -15.59 28.01 -31.83
C HIS A 898 -16.65 29.06 -32.14
N SER A 899 -16.48 29.71 -33.29
CA SER A 899 -17.38 30.66 -33.91
C SER A 899 -18.67 29.97 -34.37
N GLY A 900 -19.77 30.16 -33.65
CA GLY A 900 -21.12 29.79 -34.09
C GLY A 900 -22.11 30.77 -33.48
N LEU A 901 -22.99 31.36 -34.30
CA LEU A 901 -24.03 32.29 -33.83
C LEU A 901 -24.90 31.62 -32.75
N PRO A 902 -25.38 32.35 -31.72
CA PRO A 902 -26.06 31.78 -30.56
C PRO A 902 -27.47 31.20 -30.85
N PHE A 903 -27.99 31.35 -32.08
CA PHE A 903 -29.37 31.05 -32.43
C PHE A 903 -29.52 30.27 -33.73
N PRO A 904 -30.53 29.37 -33.84
CA PRO A 904 -30.92 28.77 -35.12
C PRO A 904 -31.49 29.88 -36.01
N ALA A 905 -30.63 30.45 -36.85
CA ALA A 905 -30.96 31.61 -37.65
C ALA A 905 -32.08 31.32 -38.67
N VAL A 906 -33.06 32.22 -38.75
CA VAL A 906 -34.00 32.24 -39.87
C VAL A 906 -33.24 32.77 -41.09
N ARG A 907 -33.05 31.94 -42.11
CA ARG A 907 -32.40 32.34 -43.36
C ARG A 907 -33.43 32.53 -44.44
N ALA A 908 -33.38 33.67 -45.12
CA ALA A 908 -34.16 33.95 -46.32
C ALA A 908 -33.21 34.24 -47.50
N LYS A 909 -33.58 33.76 -48.68
CA LYS A 909 -32.91 34.10 -49.94
C LYS A 909 -33.67 35.20 -50.65
N VAL A 910 -32.95 36.16 -51.19
CA VAL A 910 -33.48 37.31 -51.90
C VAL A 910 -32.79 37.45 -53.25
N SER A 911 -33.54 37.74 -54.32
CA SER A 911 -32.97 37.91 -55.66
C SER A 911 -33.67 38.98 -56.50
N TRP A 912 -32.94 39.65 -57.40
CA TRP A 912 -33.48 40.65 -58.33
C TRP A 912 -32.74 40.63 -59.69
N PRO A 913 -33.38 41.00 -60.82
CA PRO A 913 -32.81 40.84 -62.15
C PRO A 913 -31.66 41.82 -62.49
N ARG A 914 -30.69 41.38 -63.31
CA ARG A 914 -29.54 42.19 -63.81
C ARG A 914 -29.69 42.69 -65.25
N LYS A 915 -30.65 42.16 -66.00
CA LYS A 915 -30.87 42.49 -67.41
C LYS A 915 -32.30 42.95 -67.61
N ALA A 916 -32.46 44.17 -68.13
CA ALA A 916 -33.76 44.74 -68.47
C ALA A 916 -34.46 43.87 -69.54
N SER A 917 -35.78 43.72 -69.41
CA SER A 917 -36.62 43.14 -70.45
C SER A 917 -36.48 43.97 -71.74
N ARG A 918 -36.48 43.33 -72.90
CA ARG A 918 -36.60 44.01 -74.21
C ARG A 918 -38.06 44.31 -74.58
N GLY A 919 -39.01 44.01 -73.69
CA GLY A 919 -40.45 44.07 -73.99
C GLY A 919 -40.92 42.96 -74.94
N VAL A 920 -40.15 41.87 -75.01
CA VAL A 920 -40.37 40.74 -75.91
C VAL A 920 -40.20 39.44 -75.14
N ALA A 921 -41.09 38.48 -75.33
CA ALA A 921 -40.97 37.13 -74.77
C ALA A 921 -41.12 36.06 -75.85
N LEU A 922 -40.57 34.88 -75.58
CA LEU A 922 -40.73 33.68 -76.37
C LEU A 922 -41.50 32.66 -75.53
N VAL A 923 -42.65 32.25 -76.01
CA VAL A 923 -43.51 31.24 -75.38
C VAL A 923 -43.35 29.95 -76.17
N THR A 924 -42.87 28.90 -75.52
CA THR A 924 -42.70 27.58 -76.13
C THR A 924 -43.94 26.75 -75.82
N CYS A 925 -44.51 26.09 -76.82
CA CYS A 925 -45.73 25.29 -76.69
C CYS A 925 -45.57 23.91 -77.31
N ALA A 926 -46.56 23.04 -77.09
CA ALA A 926 -46.59 21.74 -77.76
C ALA A 926 -46.67 21.90 -79.30
N SER A 927 -46.11 20.94 -80.03
CA SER A 927 -46.03 21.03 -81.50
C SER A 927 -47.43 21.11 -82.12
N GLY A 928 -47.63 22.06 -83.03
CA GLY A 928 -48.93 22.34 -83.65
C GLY A 928 -49.85 23.26 -82.84
N GLU A 929 -49.49 23.68 -81.62
CA GLU A 929 -50.35 24.54 -80.80
C GLU A 929 -50.13 26.05 -81.00
N ALA A 930 -49.00 26.47 -81.61
CA ALA A 930 -48.60 27.88 -81.68
C ALA A 930 -49.63 28.79 -82.37
N GLU A 931 -50.19 28.37 -83.52
CA GLU A 931 -51.25 29.13 -84.21
C GLU A 931 -52.50 29.27 -83.37
N PHE A 932 -52.82 28.25 -82.58
CA PHE A 932 -54.00 28.29 -81.73
C PHE A 932 -53.78 29.12 -80.48
N ILE A 933 -52.58 29.08 -79.88
CA ILE A 933 -52.25 29.95 -78.74
C ILE A 933 -52.27 31.41 -79.17
N VAL A 934 -51.82 31.75 -80.39
CA VAL A 934 -51.95 33.11 -80.94
C VAL A 934 -53.42 33.52 -81.09
N LYS A 935 -54.31 32.60 -81.50
CA LYS A 935 -55.76 32.86 -81.56
C LYS A 935 -56.38 33.04 -80.17
N ASP A 936 -56.04 32.17 -79.23
CA ASP A 936 -56.55 32.23 -77.86
C ASP A 936 -56.08 33.52 -77.18
N CYS A 937 -54.82 33.92 -77.41
CA CYS A 937 -54.15 35.06 -76.78
C CYS A 937 -54.19 36.35 -77.62
N PHE A 938 -55.11 36.48 -78.59
CA PHE A 938 -55.25 37.67 -79.44
C PHE A 938 -55.43 38.97 -78.63
N ALA A 939 -56.13 38.88 -77.49
CA ALA A 939 -56.38 39.99 -76.57
C ALA A 939 -55.69 39.79 -75.22
N LEU A 940 -54.49 39.21 -75.21
CA LEU A 940 -53.75 38.93 -73.99
C LEU A 940 -53.36 40.26 -73.30
N GLY A 941 -53.96 40.51 -72.13
CA GLY A 941 -53.65 41.64 -71.28
C GLY A 941 -52.50 41.31 -70.35
N VAL A 942 -51.39 42.06 -70.44
CA VAL A 942 -50.22 41.88 -69.58
C VAL A 942 -49.74 43.26 -69.09
N GLY A 943 -49.68 43.47 -67.78
CA GLY A 943 -49.22 44.73 -67.18
C GLY A 943 -50.01 45.98 -67.65
N GLY A 944 -51.33 45.84 -67.86
CA GLY A 944 -52.22 46.92 -68.30
C GLY A 944 -52.12 47.30 -69.78
N ARG A 945 -51.39 46.54 -70.60
CA ARG A 945 -51.35 46.71 -72.07
C ARG A 945 -51.68 45.40 -72.77
N TYR A 946 -52.29 45.51 -73.95
CA TYR A 946 -52.42 44.37 -74.84
C TYR A 946 -51.06 44.06 -75.48
N VAL A 947 -50.66 42.80 -75.46
CA VAL A 947 -49.43 42.32 -76.10
C VAL A 947 -49.75 41.69 -77.45
N ASN A 948 -48.85 41.82 -78.41
CA ASN A 948 -49.00 41.22 -79.73
C ASN A 948 -48.34 39.84 -79.74
N CYS A 949 -49.12 38.81 -80.03
CA CYS A 949 -48.67 37.42 -80.11
C CYS A 949 -48.59 36.99 -81.59
N GLU A 950 -47.43 36.56 -82.06
CA GLU A 950 -47.22 36.08 -83.42
C GLU A 950 -46.51 34.72 -83.39
N VAL A 951 -46.82 33.82 -84.33
CA VAL A 951 -46.06 32.57 -84.44
C VAL A 951 -44.63 32.89 -84.84
N SER A 952 -43.65 32.31 -84.15
CA SER A 952 -42.24 32.54 -84.46
C SER A 952 -41.89 32.04 -85.85
N ASN A 953 -41.39 32.94 -86.70
CA ASN A 953 -40.83 32.62 -88.03
C ASN A 953 -39.60 31.69 -87.98
N ARG A 954 -39.00 31.51 -86.79
CA ARG A 954 -37.78 30.72 -86.58
C ARG A 954 -38.04 29.38 -85.92
N TYR A 955 -39.10 29.27 -85.12
CA TYR A 955 -39.41 28.07 -84.33
C TYR A 955 -40.92 27.80 -84.37
N ALA A 956 -41.34 26.78 -85.14
CA ALA A 956 -42.76 26.46 -85.36
C ALA A 956 -43.56 26.18 -84.06
N ASN A 957 -42.88 25.83 -82.97
CA ASN A 957 -43.49 25.53 -81.68
C ASN A 957 -43.41 26.72 -80.70
N CYS A 958 -43.12 27.92 -81.19
CA CYS A 958 -42.97 29.10 -80.35
C CYS A 958 -43.89 30.25 -80.78
N VAL A 959 -44.44 30.95 -79.80
CA VAL A 959 -45.16 32.21 -79.97
C VAL A 959 -44.26 33.34 -79.49
N PHE A 960 -44.03 34.31 -80.38
CA PHE A 960 -43.29 35.53 -80.12
C PHE A 960 -44.26 36.59 -79.59
N VAL A 961 -44.00 37.08 -78.38
CA VAL A 961 -44.87 38.04 -77.69
C VAL A 961 -44.15 39.38 -77.64
N THR A 962 -44.75 40.43 -78.17
CA THR A 962 -44.18 41.78 -78.25
C THR A 962 -45.09 42.80 -77.58
N GLY A 963 -44.53 43.94 -77.14
CA GLY A 963 -45.30 44.99 -76.46
C GLY A 963 -45.45 44.77 -74.95
N ILE A 964 -44.69 43.84 -74.37
CA ILE A 964 -44.72 43.52 -72.95
C ILE A 964 -44.14 44.71 -72.17
N PRO A 965 -44.86 45.29 -71.19
CA PRO A 965 -44.32 46.33 -70.34
C PRO A 965 -43.03 45.89 -69.63
N LEU A 966 -42.04 46.79 -69.53
CA LEU A 966 -40.70 46.49 -69.01
C LEU A 966 -40.66 45.96 -67.56
N HIS A 967 -41.73 46.20 -66.79
CA HIS A 967 -41.87 45.78 -65.40
C HIS A 967 -42.46 44.37 -65.24
N VAL A 968 -43.01 43.79 -66.31
CA VAL A 968 -43.68 42.48 -66.26
C VAL A 968 -42.65 41.37 -66.04
N THR A 969 -43.00 40.43 -65.16
CA THR A 969 -42.19 39.26 -64.81
C THR A 969 -42.64 38.00 -65.58
N GLU A 970 -41.77 36.98 -65.65
CA GLU A 970 -42.11 35.70 -66.30
C GLU A 970 -43.31 34.98 -65.64
N PRO A 971 -43.49 35.00 -64.30
CA PRO A 971 -44.71 34.49 -63.64
C PRO A 971 -45.99 35.23 -64.02
N GLU A 972 -45.96 36.58 -64.11
CA GLU A 972 -47.14 37.36 -64.52
C GLU A 972 -47.53 37.07 -65.98
N LEU A 973 -46.54 36.89 -66.85
CA LEU A 973 -46.76 36.37 -68.20
C LEU A 973 -47.36 34.97 -68.17
N TYR A 974 -46.82 34.08 -67.34
CA TYR A 974 -47.31 32.70 -67.21
C TYR A 974 -48.77 32.65 -66.78
N ASP A 975 -49.15 33.45 -65.79
CA ASP A 975 -50.52 33.58 -65.30
C ASP A 975 -51.45 34.21 -66.35
N ALA A 976 -50.99 35.25 -67.06
CA ALA A 976 -51.75 35.84 -68.16
C ALA A 976 -52.02 34.82 -69.27
N PHE A 977 -51.02 34.01 -69.61
CA PHE A 977 -51.17 32.94 -70.58
C PHE A 977 -52.09 31.80 -70.08
N HIS A 978 -51.91 31.32 -68.85
CA HIS A 978 -52.74 30.25 -68.26
C HIS A 978 -54.19 30.67 -68.03
N SER A 979 -54.45 31.96 -67.83
CA SER A 979 -55.82 32.50 -67.74
C SER A 979 -56.50 32.66 -69.10
N THR A 980 -55.73 32.70 -70.19
CA THR A 980 -56.26 32.98 -71.54
C THR A 980 -56.34 31.74 -72.44
N THR A 981 -55.46 30.75 -72.25
CA THR A 981 -55.47 29.50 -73.02
C THR A 981 -55.44 28.26 -72.13
N THR A 982 -56.19 27.23 -72.52
CA THR A 982 -56.16 25.88 -71.91
C THR A 982 -55.06 25.00 -72.53
N ARG A 983 -54.32 25.53 -73.51
CA ARG A 983 -53.28 24.81 -74.25
C ARG A 983 -51.99 24.71 -73.48
N ARG A 984 -51.17 23.73 -73.85
CA ARG A 984 -50.00 23.35 -73.04
C ARG A 984 -48.81 24.23 -73.39
N ILE A 985 -48.54 25.19 -72.53
CA ILE A 985 -47.33 26.01 -72.56
C ILE A 985 -46.19 25.26 -71.87
N LEU A 986 -45.10 25.06 -72.60
CA LEU A 986 -43.90 24.34 -72.12
C LEU A 986 -42.94 25.26 -71.37
N ASP A 987 -42.77 26.51 -71.82
CA ASP A 987 -41.84 27.48 -71.23
C ASP A 987 -42.22 28.91 -71.66
N ILE A 988 -41.98 29.91 -70.82
CA ILE A 988 -42.13 31.33 -71.18
C ILE A 988 -40.86 32.07 -70.77
N ARG A 989 -40.16 32.66 -71.75
CA ARG A 989 -38.91 33.40 -71.50
C ARG A 989 -39.00 34.83 -71.96
N LEU A 990 -38.72 35.76 -71.06
CA LEU A 990 -38.52 37.17 -71.41
C LEU A 990 -37.14 37.36 -72.06
N LEU A 991 -37.09 37.93 -73.27
CA LEU A 991 -35.85 38.30 -73.93
C LEU A 991 -35.27 39.54 -73.24
N ARG A 992 -34.05 39.42 -72.73
CA ARG A 992 -33.39 40.48 -71.93
C ARG A 992 -32.18 41.08 -72.65
N GLY A 993 -31.83 42.32 -72.31
CA GLY A 993 -30.72 43.09 -72.89
C GLY A 993 -29.32 42.74 -72.36
N GLN A 994 -28.36 43.65 -72.58
CA GLN A 994 -27.04 43.57 -71.96
C GLN A 994 -27.11 43.85 -70.45
N PRO A 995 -26.20 43.27 -69.62
CA PRO A 995 -26.14 43.56 -68.19
C PRO A 995 -25.96 45.05 -67.96
N THR A 996 -26.77 45.65 -67.09
CA THR A 996 -26.62 47.05 -66.71
C THR A 996 -25.47 47.17 -65.70
N ALA A 997 -24.68 48.26 -65.76
CA ALA A 997 -23.61 48.50 -64.79
C ALA A 997 -24.20 48.51 -63.37
N SER A 998 -23.95 47.44 -62.60
CA SER A 998 -24.57 47.25 -61.29
C SER A 998 -23.85 48.08 -60.24
N SER A 999 -24.62 48.74 -59.38
CA SER A 999 -24.18 49.28 -58.09
C SER A 999 -23.27 48.31 -57.36
N SER A 1000 -22.31 48.85 -56.59
CA SER A 1000 -21.33 48.02 -55.90
C SER A 1000 -22.02 47.05 -54.93
N VAL A 1001 -21.41 45.89 -54.67
CA VAL A 1001 -21.91 44.93 -53.65
C VAL A 1001 -22.11 45.63 -52.30
N SER A 1002 -21.26 46.61 -52.00
CA SER A 1002 -21.36 47.48 -50.82
C SER A 1002 -22.64 48.33 -50.82
N GLU A 1003 -22.96 49.00 -51.94
CA GLU A 1003 -24.18 49.82 -52.08
C GLU A 1003 -25.45 48.97 -51.95
N CYS A 1004 -25.50 47.80 -52.59
CA CYS A 1004 -26.64 46.89 -52.48
C CYS A 1004 -26.80 46.35 -51.05
N THR A 1005 -25.68 46.07 -50.38
CA THR A 1005 -25.68 45.61 -48.97
C THR A 1005 -26.21 46.71 -48.05
N GLU A 1006 -25.76 47.95 -48.23
CA GLU A 1006 -26.22 49.09 -47.44
C GLU A 1006 -27.70 49.41 -47.69
N ALA A 1007 -28.15 49.33 -48.94
CA ALA A 1007 -29.55 49.52 -49.32
C ALA A 1007 -30.48 48.46 -48.69
N LEU A 1008 -30.10 47.18 -48.74
CA LEU A 1008 -30.84 46.10 -48.08
C LEU A 1008 -30.81 46.26 -46.56
N MET A 1009 -29.66 46.61 -45.98
CA MET A 1009 -29.53 46.90 -44.56
C MET A 1009 -30.47 48.03 -44.13
N ARG A 1010 -30.56 49.12 -44.90
CA ARG A 1010 -31.51 50.21 -44.64
C ARG A 1010 -32.96 49.74 -44.74
N ALA A 1011 -33.35 49.04 -45.81
CA ALA A 1011 -34.71 48.55 -45.99
C ALA A 1011 -35.15 47.62 -44.85
N ILE A 1012 -34.28 46.71 -44.41
CA ILE A 1012 -34.57 45.77 -43.32
C ILE A 1012 -34.56 46.50 -41.96
N SER A 1013 -33.66 47.47 -41.76
CA SER A 1013 -33.55 48.19 -40.48
C SER A 1013 -34.82 48.95 -40.07
N LEU A 1014 -35.71 49.26 -41.03
CA LEU A 1014 -37.03 49.86 -40.76
C LEU A 1014 -37.96 48.94 -39.97
N PHE A 1015 -37.76 47.62 -40.08
CA PHE A 1015 -38.58 46.59 -39.42
C PHE A 1015 -37.91 46.06 -38.14
N MET A 1016 -36.65 46.42 -37.89
CA MET A 1016 -35.86 45.94 -36.76
C MET A 1016 -36.01 46.85 -35.55
N PRO A 1017 -35.97 46.32 -34.30
CA PRO A 1017 -36.10 47.15 -33.12
C PRO A 1017 -34.80 47.93 -32.96
N ASN A 1018 -34.87 49.19 -32.55
CA ASN A 1018 -33.70 50.01 -32.20
C ASN A 1018 -32.74 50.26 -33.38
N ARG A 1019 -32.98 51.37 -34.10
CA ARG A 1019 -32.32 51.77 -35.36
C ARG A 1019 -30.79 51.94 -35.28
N ASN A 1020 -30.21 51.93 -34.08
CA ASN A 1020 -28.81 52.30 -33.84
C ASN A 1020 -27.80 51.13 -33.93
N PHE A 1021 -28.22 49.86 -34.02
CA PHE A 1021 -27.29 48.70 -34.06
C PHE A 1021 -27.70 47.61 -35.08
N PRO A 1022 -27.60 47.87 -36.40
CA PRO A 1022 -28.06 46.93 -37.43
C PRO A 1022 -27.28 45.60 -37.45
N CYS A 1023 -25.96 45.63 -37.20
CA CYS A 1023 -25.08 44.46 -37.36
C CYS A 1023 -25.24 43.35 -36.30
N GLN A 1024 -26.07 43.54 -35.28
CA GLN A 1024 -26.29 42.54 -34.23
C GLN A 1024 -27.58 41.72 -34.39
N LYS A 1025 -28.54 42.15 -35.22
CA LYS A 1025 -29.89 41.56 -35.29
C LYS A 1025 -30.19 40.80 -36.59
N PHE A 1026 -29.53 41.19 -37.67
CA PHE A 1026 -29.57 40.48 -38.94
C PHE A 1026 -28.23 40.66 -39.66
N ARG A 1027 -27.94 39.76 -40.60
CA ARG A 1027 -26.80 39.89 -41.52
C ARG A 1027 -27.30 39.80 -42.94
N VAL A 1028 -26.90 40.77 -43.76
CA VAL A 1028 -27.09 40.75 -45.21
C VAL A 1028 -25.78 40.36 -45.87
N GLN A 1029 -25.82 39.35 -46.72
CA GLN A 1029 -24.72 38.98 -47.59
C GLN A 1029 -25.19 39.06 -49.03
N VAL A 1030 -24.81 40.12 -49.74
CA VAL A 1030 -25.01 40.22 -51.19
C VAL A 1030 -23.86 39.50 -51.88
N PHE A 1031 -24.18 38.58 -52.79
CA PHE A 1031 -23.17 37.83 -53.52
C PHE A 1031 -22.74 38.60 -54.78
N PRO A 1032 -21.43 38.74 -55.05
CA PRO A 1032 -20.96 39.29 -56.33
C PRO A 1032 -21.45 38.40 -57.49
N PRO A 1033 -22.07 38.96 -58.54
CA PRO A 1033 -22.60 38.16 -59.64
C PRO A 1033 -21.49 37.80 -60.64
N GLU A 1034 -21.51 36.57 -61.16
CA GLU A 1034 -20.66 36.19 -62.29
C GLU A 1034 -21.18 36.83 -63.60
N GLU A 1035 -20.36 36.88 -64.66
CA GLU A 1035 -20.76 37.44 -65.97
C GLU A 1035 -22.04 36.80 -66.56
N LYS A 1036 -22.28 35.54 -66.21
CA LYS A 1036 -23.41 34.72 -66.70
C LYS A 1036 -24.68 34.87 -65.86
N ASP A 1037 -24.58 35.42 -64.65
CA ASP A 1037 -25.72 35.49 -63.73
C ASP A 1037 -26.79 36.48 -64.20
N LEU A 1038 -28.02 35.96 -64.37
CA LEU A 1038 -29.21 36.73 -64.74
C LEU A 1038 -29.79 37.54 -63.57
N MET A 1039 -29.50 37.10 -62.35
CA MET A 1039 -30.04 37.63 -61.09
C MET A 1039 -28.88 38.00 -60.16
N MET A 1040 -29.03 39.11 -59.46
CA MET A 1040 -28.28 39.37 -58.24
C MET A 1040 -28.91 38.55 -57.12
N LYS A 1041 -28.10 38.03 -56.18
CA LYS A 1041 -28.58 37.20 -55.07
C LYS A 1041 -28.06 37.77 -53.74
N ALA A 1042 -28.86 37.65 -52.69
CA ALA A 1042 -28.46 37.94 -51.33
C ALA A 1042 -29.03 36.89 -50.35
N THR A 1043 -28.28 36.60 -49.29
CA THR A 1043 -28.79 35.85 -48.14
C THR A 1043 -29.02 36.83 -46.99
N ILE A 1044 -30.22 36.78 -46.40
CA ILE A 1044 -30.52 37.48 -45.16
C ILE A 1044 -30.61 36.44 -44.05
N THR A 1045 -29.79 36.64 -43.02
CA THR A 1045 -29.76 35.79 -41.82
C THR A 1045 -30.30 36.61 -40.66
N PHE A 1046 -31.51 36.31 -40.21
CA PHE A 1046 -32.13 36.95 -39.07
C PHE A 1046 -31.80 36.18 -37.79
N ASP A 1047 -31.75 36.90 -36.67
CA ASP A 1047 -31.81 36.25 -35.35
C ASP A 1047 -33.12 35.44 -35.22
N GLY A 1048 -33.04 34.25 -34.61
CA GLY A 1048 -34.18 33.36 -34.42
C GLY A 1048 -35.31 33.99 -33.60
N SER A 1049 -34.99 34.98 -32.76
CA SER A 1049 -35.96 35.80 -32.03
C SER A 1049 -36.85 36.66 -32.91
N PHE A 1050 -36.33 37.19 -34.02
CA PHE A 1050 -37.04 38.18 -34.83
C PHE A 1050 -37.83 37.55 -35.97
N HIS A 1051 -38.39 36.34 -35.79
CA HIS A 1051 -39.09 35.63 -36.87
C HIS A 1051 -40.34 36.39 -37.39
N ARG A 1052 -41.02 37.18 -36.54
CA ARG A 1052 -42.16 38.02 -36.95
C ARG A 1052 -41.72 39.25 -37.75
N GLU A 1053 -40.61 39.86 -37.38
CA GLU A 1053 -40.08 41.05 -38.04
C GLU A 1053 -39.26 40.71 -39.27
N ALA A 1054 -38.63 39.53 -39.28
CA ALA A 1054 -38.13 38.88 -40.47
C ALA A 1054 -39.27 38.68 -41.47
N ALA A 1055 -40.42 38.14 -41.04
CA ALA A 1055 -41.57 37.99 -41.92
C ALA A 1055 -42.06 39.34 -42.47
N ARG A 1056 -42.21 40.39 -41.64
CA ARG A 1056 -42.60 41.74 -42.10
C ARG A 1056 -41.57 42.38 -43.03
N ALA A 1057 -40.27 42.21 -42.73
CA ALA A 1057 -39.19 42.73 -43.56
C ALA A 1057 -39.16 42.04 -44.93
N LEU A 1058 -39.40 40.73 -44.97
CA LEU A 1058 -39.48 39.96 -46.21
C LEU A 1058 -40.73 40.32 -47.01
N ASP A 1059 -41.90 40.46 -46.37
CA ASP A 1059 -43.13 40.94 -47.01
C ASP A 1059 -42.95 42.35 -47.59
N HIS A 1060 -42.20 43.24 -46.92
CA HIS A 1060 -41.91 44.57 -47.45
C HIS A 1060 -40.88 44.56 -48.57
N LEU A 1061 -39.88 43.68 -48.50
CA LEU A 1061 -38.88 43.53 -49.55
C LEU A 1061 -39.49 42.91 -50.81
N GLN A 1062 -40.44 41.98 -50.66
CA GLN A 1062 -41.16 41.36 -51.75
C GLN A 1062 -41.84 42.43 -52.61
N GLY A 1063 -41.46 42.51 -53.89
CA GLY A 1063 -42.02 43.51 -54.82
C GLY A 1063 -41.39 44.91 -54.74
N SER A 1064 -40.42 45.15 -53.85
CA SER A 1064 -39.73 46.44 -53.72
C SER A 1064 -38.52 46.60 -54.67
N VAL A 1065 -38.06 47.83 -54.86
CA VAL A 1065 -36.84 48.18 -55.63
C VAL A 1065 -35.85 48.88 -54.69
N LEU A 1066 -34.60 48.42 -54.65
CA LEU A 1066 -33.56 49.07 -53.85
C LEU A 1066 -33.26 50.49 -54.37
N PRO A 1067 -32.96 51.48 -53.51
CA PRO A 1067 -32.63 52.84 -53.94
C PRO A 1067 -31.46 52.96 -54.92
N CYS A 1068 -30.52 52.01 -54.89
CA CYS A 1068 -29.39 51.94 -55.81
C CYS A 1068 -29.73 51.23 -57.14
N CYS A 1069 -30.91 50.61 -57.26
CA CYS A 1069 -31.31 49.82 -58.41
C CYS A 1069 -32.30 50.57 -59.32
N LEU A 1070 -32.38 50.15 -60.59
CA LEU A 1070 -33.34 50.70 -61.56
C LEU A 1070 -34.76 50.17 -61.29
N PRO A 1071 -35.83 50.90 -61.67
CA PRO A 1071 -37.23 50.58 -61.35
C PRO A 1071 -37.72 49.17 -61.73
N TRP A 1072 -37.06 48.51 -62.68
CA TRP A 1072 -37.39 47.15 -63.13
C TRP A 1072 -36.66 46.04 -62.34
N GLN A 1073 -35.76 46.39 -61.41
CA GLN A 1073 -34.98 45.45 -60.60
C GLN A 1073 -35.71 45.09 -59.30
N ILE A 1074 -36.88 44.47 -59.47
CA ILE A 1074 -37.79 44.09 -58.38
C ILE A 1074 -37.25 42.89 -57.59
N ILE A 1075 -37.35 42.96 -56.27
CA ILE A 1075 -36.88 41.94 -55.32
C ILE A 1075 -37.90 40.80 -55.14
N GLN A 1076 -37.42 39.55 -55.08
CA GLN A 1076 -38.17 38.32 -54.78
C GLN A 1076 -37.58 37.55 -53.57
N CYS A 1077 -38.44 37.02 -52.68
CA CYS A 1077 -38.12 36.30 -51.44
C CYS A 1077 -38.70 34.84 -51.39
N GLU A 1078 -38.09 33.89 -50.66
CA GLU A 1078 -38.57 32.48 -50.42
C GLU A 1078 -39.16 32.25 -48.98
N HIS A 1079 -40.29 31.51 -48.79
CA HIS A 1079 -40.96 31.20 -47.49
C HIS A 1079 -40.92 29.69 -47.06
N VAL A 1080 -40.19 29.27 -45.99
CA VAL A 1080 -40.18 27.88 -45.42
C VAL A 1080 -39.86 27.84 -43.89
N PHE A 1081 -40.57 27.04 -43.05
CA PHE A 1081 -40.34 26.91 -41.58
C PHE A 1081 -39.83 25.51 -41.12
N HIS A 1082 -39.02 25.42 -40.05
CA HIS A 1082 -38.31 24.19 -39.59
C HIS A 1082 -38.31 24.00 -38.04
N SER A 1083 -38.28 22.76 -37.50
CA SER A 1083 -38.20 22.40 -36.05
C SER A 1083 -37.46 21.06 -35.80
N THR A 1084 -37.02 20.75 -34.56
CA THR A 1084 -36.24 19.52 -34.22
C THR A 1084 -36.55 18.87 -32.85
N VAL A 1085 -36.53 17.53 -32.74
CA VAL A 1085 -36.66 16.72 -31.50
C VAL A 1085 -35.48 15.72 -31.38
N SER A 1086 -34.90 15.49 -30.19
CA SER A 1086 -33.66 14.69 -30.01
C SER A 1086 -33.85 13.49 -29.06
N CYS A 1087 -33.24 12.34 -29.35
CA CYS A 1087 -33.30 11.10 -28.56
C CYS A 1087 -31.91 10.44 -28.38
N PRO A 1088 -31.49 10.06 -27.15
CA PRO A 1088 -30.24 9.33 -26.92
C PRO A 1088 -30.16 7.96 -27.62
N MET A 1089 -28.98 7.60 -28.14
CA MET A 1089 -28.81 6.36 -28.93
C MET A 1089 -29.23 5.08 -28.20
N ARG A 1090 -28.92 4.96 -26.91
CA ARG A 1090 -29.26 3.76 -26.11
C ARG A 1090 -30.76 3.58 -25.93
N ILE A 1091 -31.49 4.69 -25.78
CA ILE A 1091 -32.95 4.68 -25.69
C ILE A 1091 -33.53 4.35 -27.07
N TYR A 1092 -33.07 5.05 -28.11
CA TYR A 1092 -33.54 4.84 -29.48
C TYR A 1092 -33.42 3.39 -29.94
N ASN A 1093 -32.31 2.70 -29.61
CA ASN A 1093 -32.12 1.30 -29.99
C ASN A 1093 -33.24 0.38 -29.48
N VAL A 1094 -33.84 0.69 -28.33
CA VAL A 1094 -34.88 -0.12 -27.70
C VAL A 1094 -36.29 0.29 -28.16
N ILE A 1095 -36.52 1.58 -28.46
CA ILE A 1095 -37.84 2.12 -28.90
C ILE A 1095 -37.93 2.35 -30.41
N SER A 1096 -36.96 1.88 -31.19
CA SER A 1096 -36.80 2.21 -32.62
C SER A 1096 -38.03 1.82 -33.46
N GLN A 1097 -38.66 0.69 -33.15
CA GLN A 1097 -39.88 0.23 -33.83
C GLN A 1097 -41.05 1.20 -33.60
N ASP A 1098 -41.24 1.65 -32.35
CA ASP A 1098 -42.33 2.57 -32.00
C ASP A 1098 -42.13 3.97 -32.60
N VAL A 1099 -40.88 4.47 -32.62
CA VAL A 1099 -40.54 5.75 -33.27
C VAL A 1099 -40.76 5.68 -34.78
N GLY A 1100 -40.39 4.55 -35.42
CA GLY A 1100 -40.64 4.32 -36.84
C GLY A 1100 -42.11 4.40 -37.19
N ALA A 1101 -42.95 3.66 -36.45
CA ALA A 1101 -44.41 3.66 -36.64
C ALA A 1101 -45.02 5.06 -36.49
N LEU A 1102 -44.52 5.88 -35.56
CA LEU A 1102 -44.99 7.25 -35.37
C LEU A 1102 -44.60 8.19 -36.53
N LEU A 1103 -43.35 8.13 -37.00
CA LEU A 1103 -42.89 8.98 -38.12
C LEU A 1103 -43.60 8.65 -39.44
N GLU A 1104 -43.94 7.38 -39.68
CA GLU A 1104 -44.71 6.95 -40.84
C GLU A 1104 -46.08 7.66 -40.91
N SER A 1105 -46.71 7.92 -39.77
CA SER A 1105 -48.00 8.61 -39.68
C SER A 1105 -47.94 10.07 -40.19
N PHE A 1106 -46.78 10.73 -40.10
CA PHE A 1106 -46.61 12.13 -40.50
C PHE A 1106 -46.54 12.33 -42.02
N ARG A 1107 -46.17 11.31 -42.80
CA ARG A 1107 -46.12 11.38 -44.28
C ARG A 1107 -47.46 11.69 -44.93
N SER A 1108 -48.57 11.44 -44.22
CA SER A 1108 -49.92 11.64 -44.73
C SER A 1108 -50.36 13.11 -44.81
N GLN A 1109 -49.61 14.07 -44.22
CA GLN A 1109 -49.99 15.49 -44.16
C GLN A 1109 -49.33 16.33 -45.28
N LYS A 1110 -50.14 17.01 -46.12
CA LYS A 1110 -49.65 17.92 -47.18
C LYS A 1110 -48.84 19.08 -46.59
N GLY A 1111 -47.67 19.35 -47.17
CA GLY A 1111 -46.79 20.45 -46.76
C GLY A 1111 -45.90 20.12 -45.56
N VAL A 1112 -45.89 18.88 -45.09
CA VAL A 1112 -45.01 18.37 -44.02
C VAL A 1112 -43.88 17.55 -44.63
N ALA A 1113 -42.67 17.75 -44.11
CA ALA A 1113 -41.55 16.83 -44.31
C ALA A 1113 -40.88 16.56 -42.97
N TYR A 1114 -40.22 15.41 -42.85
CA TYR A 1114 -39.35 15.11 -41.70
C TYR A 1114 -38.03 14.49 -42.16
N ASN A 1115 -37.00 14.63 -41.34
CA ASN A 1115 -35.73 13.95 -41.53
C ASN A 1115 -35.20 13.41 -40.19
N LEU A 1116 -34.89 12.11 -40.12
CA LEU A 1116 -34.24 11.53 -38.96
C LEU A 1116 -32.72 11.52 -39.20
N GLU A 1117 -31.99 12.30 -38.41
CA GLU A 1117 -30.54 12.46 -38.51
C GLU A 1117 -29.86 11.98 -37.24
N LYS A 1118 -28.61 11.52 -37.34
CA LYS A 1118 -27.76 11.22 -36.18
C LYS A 1118 -26.81 12.39 -35.94
N ASN A 1119 -26.86 13.00 -34.76
CA ASN A 1119 -25.94 14.07 -34.36
C ASN A 1119 -24.51 13.52 -34.14
N GLU A 1120 -23.50 14.39 -34.11
CA GLU A 1120 -22.09 14.04 -33.81
C GLU A 1120 -21.95 13.30 -32.47
N ASN A 1121 -22.82 13.60 -31.50
CA ASN A 1121 -22.84 12.95 -30.18
C ASN A 1121 -23.49 11.55 -30.21
N GLY A 1122 -23.84 11.01 -31.39
CA GLY A 1122 -24.46 9.71 -31.58
C GLY A 1122 -25.98 9.68 -31.38
N ASN A 1123 -26.57 10.73 -30.81
CA ASN A 1123 -28.01 10.85 -30.57
C ASN A 1123 -28.79 11.03 -31.87
N PHE A 1124 -30.00 10.48 -31.93
CA PHE A 1124 -30.92 10.66 -33.06
C PHE A 1124 -31.69 11.98 -32.92
N ARG A 1125 -31.96 12.66 -34.03
CA ARG A 1125 -32.68 13.93 -34.12
C ARG A 1125 -33.71 13.86 -35.24
N VAL A 1126 -34.98 14.11 -34.93
CA VAL A 1126 -36.06 14.27 -35.90
C VAL A 1126 -36.18 15.75 -36.26
N LYS A 1127 -35.86 16.14 -37.50
CA LYS A 1127 -36.19 17.44 -38.11
C LYS A 1127 -37.60 17.40 -38.68
N LEU A 1128 -38.38 18.45 -38.48
CA LEU A 1128 -39.74 18.65 -38.96
C LEU A 1128 -39.77 19.92 -39.82
N THR A 1129 -40.38 19.88 -40.99
CA THR A 1129 -40.48 20.98 -41.97
C THR A 1129 -41.94 21.21 -42.31
N ALA A 1130 -42.41 22.46 -42.25
CA ALA A 1130 -43.77 22.80 -42.68
C ALA A 1130 -43.89 24.20 -43.28
N ASN A 1131 -44.98 24.43 -44.03
CA ASN A 1131 -45.38 25.71 -44.61
C ASN A 1131 -46.10 26.65 -43.61
N ALA A 1132 -46.46 26.15 -42.43
CA ALA A 1132 -47.10 26.92 -41.36
C ALA A 1132 -46.58 26.49 -39.98
N THR A 1133 -46.49 27.44 -39.06
CA THR A 1133 -46.02 27.22 -37.68
C THR A 1133 -46.94 26.31 -36.87
N LYS A 1134 -48.26 26.37 -37.07
CA LYS A 1134 -49.24 25.51 -36.38
C LYS A 1134 -48.97 24.03 -36.62
N THR A 1135 -48.71 23.65 -37.87
CA THR A 1135 -48.44 22.26 -38.27
C THR A 1135 -47.21 21.68 -37.59
N ILE A 1136 -46.20 22.51 -37.32
CA ILE A 1136 -44.99 22.07 -36.59
C ILE A 1136 -45.29 21.67 -35.15
N ALA A 1137 -46.20 22.37 -34.45
CA ALA A 1137 -46.52 22.10 -33.05
C ALA A 1137 -47.24 20.75 -32.87
N ASP A 1138 -48.20 20.46 -33.75
CA ASP A 1138 -49.00 19.23 -33.69
C ASP A 1138 -48.15 17.96 -33.90
N LEU A 1139 -47.13 18.04 -34.76
CA LEU A 1139 -46.20 16.93 -35.05
C LEU A 1139 -45.26 16.59 -33.87
N ARG A 1140 -45.00 17.55 -32.96
CA ARG A 1140 -43.97 17.39 -31.93
C ARG A 1140 -44.43 16.57 -30.71
N ARG A 1141 -45.67 16.78 -30.27
CA ARG A 1141 -46.23 16.25 -29.02
C ARG A 1141 -46.11 14.71 -28.85
N PRO A 1142 -46.44 13.85 -29.84
CA PRO A 1142 -46.37 12.40 -29.64
C PRO A 1142 -44.93 11.84 -29.60
N LEU A 1143 -43.96 12.50 -30.26
CA LEU A 1143 -42.55 12.09 -30.21
C LEU A 1143 -41.97 12.20 -28.79
N GLU A 1144 -42.39 13.21 -28.02
CA GLU A 1144 -41.90 13.45 -26.66
C GLU A 1144 -42.42 12.42 -25.63
N LEU A 1145 -43.58 11.80 -25.87
CA LEU A 1145 -44.16 10.79 -24.98
C LEU A 1145 -43.42 9.45 -25.02
N LEU A 1146 -43.03 8.99 -26.22
CA LEU A 1146 -42.26 7.75 -26.41
C LEU A 1146 -40.88 7.77 -25.75
N MET A 1147 -40.29 8.94 -25.56
CA MET A 1147 -38.92 9.09 -25.07
C MET A 1147 -38.78 9.06 -23.53
N LYS A 1148 -39.87 8.89 -22.74
CA LYS A 1148 -39.85 9.03 -21.26
C LYS A 1148 -39.57 7.76 -20.41
N GLY A 1149 -39.89 6.54 -20.86
CA GLY A 1149 -39.64 5.25 -20.14
C GLY A 1149 -40.52 4.96 -18.89
N LYS A 1150 -40.46 3.75 -18.30
CA LYS A 1150 -41.18 3.34 -17.05
C LYS A 1150 -40.25 3.40 -15.82
N ILE A 1151 -40.69 3.95 -14.71
CA ILE A 1151 -39.93 4.01 -13.42
C ILE A 1151 -40.29 2.78 -12.55
N ILE A 1152 -39.29 2.12 -11.91
CA ILE A 1152 -39.46 1.00 -10.96
C ILE A 1152 -39.74 1.53 -9.56
N ASN A 1153 -40.80 1.03 -8.92
CA ASN A 1153 -41.12 1.28 -7.50
C ASN A 1153 -41.44 -0.06 -6.80
N HIS A 1154 -40.43 -0.79 -6.30
CA HIS A 1154 -40.57 -2.10 -5.62
C HIS A 1154 -40.21 -2.02 -4.12
N PRO A 1155 -40.99 -2.63 -3.19
CA PRO A 1155 -40.81 -2.49 -1.74
C PRO A 1155 -39.49 -3.04 -1.17
N ASP A 1156 -38.92 -4.11 -1.73
CA ASP A 1156 -37.67 -4.73 -1.23
C ASP A 1156 -36.38 -3.95 -1.58
N LEU A 1157 -36.48 -2.92 -2.44
CA LEU A 1157 -35.35 -2.09 -2.83
C LEU A 1157 -35.17 -0.92 -1.84
N MET A 1158 -34.60 -1.21 -0.68
CA MET A 1158 -34.12 -0.18 0.26
C MET A 1158 -32.91 0.57 -0.31
N LEU A 1159 -32.65 1.79 0.18
CA LEU A 1159 -31.53 2.63 -0.25
C LEU A 1159 -30.18 1.88 -0.15
N SER A 1160 -29.94 1.15 0.94
CA SER A 1160 -28.72 0.34 1.15
C SER A 1160 -28.55 -0.78 0.11
N THR A 1161 -29.67 -1.36 -0.37
CA THR A 1161 -29.69 -2.37 -1.42
C THR A 1161 -29.41 -1.75 -2.80
N VAL A 1162 -30.00 -0.59 -3.11
CA VAL A 1162 -29.75 0.15 -4.36
C VAL A 1162 -28.31 0.66 -4.42
N GLN A 1163 -27.72 1.06 -3.29
CA GLN A 1163 -26.30 1.46 -3.18
C GLN A 1163 -25.31 0.34 -3.50
N LEU A 1164 -25.72 -0.94 -3.48
CA LEU A 1164 -24.87 -2.03 -3.97
C LEU A 1164 -24.57 -1.88 -5.47
N LEU A 1165 -25.38 -1.16 -6.24
CA LEU A 1165 -25.08 -0.76 -7.62
C LEU A 1165 -23.89 0.20 -7.74
N TRP A 1166 -23.31 0.69 -6.63
CA TRP A 1166 -22.01 1.38 -6.64
C TRP A 1166 -20.83 0.40 -6.62
N SER A 1167 -21.03 -0.80 -6.09
CA SER A 1167 -20.01 -1.84 -6.09
C SER A 1167 -19.83 -2.43 -7.49
N ARG A 1168 -18.64 -2.96 -7.76
CA ARG A 1168 -18.37 -3.67 -9.02
C ARG A 1168 -19.33 -4.85 -9.22
N ASP A 1169 -19.58 -5.60 -8.15
CA ASP A 1169 -20.44 -6.78 -8.17
C ASP A 1169 -21.91 -6.41 -8.47
N GLY A 1170 -22.43 -5.32 -7.89
CA GLY A 1170 -23.79 -4.84 -8.20
C GLY A 1170 -23.95 -4.35 -9.65
N MET A 1171 -22.95 -3.65 -10.19
CA MET A 1171 -22.94 -3.23 -11.60
C MET A 1171 -22.80 -4.42 -12.58
N GLU A 1172 -22.24 -5.55 -12.17
CA GLU A 1172 -22.22 -6.77 -12.97
C GLU A 1172 -23.61 -7.44 -12.99
N GLN A 1173 -24.34 -7.45 -11.87
CA GLN A 1173 -25.72 -7.96 -11.81
C GLN A 1173 -26.68 -7.17 -12.71
N LEU A 1174 -26.67 -5.82 -12.65
CA LEU A 1174 -27.51 -4.97 -13.51
C LEU A 1174 -27.30 -5.26 -15.00
N ARG A 1175 -26.03 -5.42 -15.42
CA ARG A 1175 -25.66 -5.76 -16.80
C ARG A 1175 -26.01 -7.19 -17.21
N SER A 1176 -26.21 -8.10 -16.25
CA SER A 1176 -26.75 -9.44 -16.54
C SER A 1176 -28.23 -9.34 -16.88
N VAL A 1177 -28.99 -8.61 -16.05
CA VAL A 1177 -30.44 -8.43 -16.25
C VAL A 1177 -30.74 -7.75 -17.59
N GLU A 1178 -30.04 -6.66 -17.94
CA GLU A 1178 -30.20 -5.99 -19.25
C GLU A 1178 -30.02 -6.93 -20.45
N ARG A 1179 -29.03 -7.84 -20.37
CA ARG A 1179 -28.75 -8.81 -21.45
C ARG A 1179 -29.82 -9.88 -21.55
N GLU A 1180 -30.37 -10.33 -20.42
CA GLU A 1180 -31.34 -11.41 -20.38
C GLU A 1180 -32.75 -10.98 -20.84
N THR A 1181 -33.12 -9.71 -20.69
CA THR A 1181 -34.48 -9.20 -20.98
C THR A 1181 -34.56 -8.34 -22.24
N GLY A 1182 -33.42 -7.94 -22.83
CA GLY A 1182 -33.40 -7.07 -24.00
C GLY A 1182 -33.92 -5.65 -23.71
N THR A 1183 -33.84 -5.21 -22.46
CA THR A 1183 -34.22 -3.85 -22.02
C THR A 1183 -33.00 -2.98 -21.78
N TYR A 1184 -33.20 -1.67 -21.71
CA TYR A 1184 -32.19 -0.74 -21.20
C TYR A 1184 -32.62 -0.22 -19.83
N ILE A 1185 -31.76 -0.39 -18.82
CA ILE A 1185 -32.02 0.01 -17.44
C ILE A 1185 -31.18 1.25 -17.14
N LEU A 1186 -31.83 2.41 -17.17
CA LEU A 1186 -31.23 3.68 -16.78
C LEU A 1186 -31.39 3.89 -15.27
N TYR A 1187 -30.33 3.66 -14.52
CA TYR A 1187 -30.25 4.13 -13.14
C TYR A 1187 -29.92 5.63 -13.11
N ASP A 1188 -30.92 6.46 -12.83
CA ASP A 1188 -30.76 7.89 -12.60
C ASP A 1188 -30.22 8.12 -11.19
N ARG A 1189 -28.91 8.36 -11.09
CA ARG A 1189 -28.22 8.59 -9.82
C ARG A 1189 -28.70 9.83 -9.07
N GLN A 1190 -29.26 10.82 -9.77
CA GLN A 1190 -29.77 12.05 -9.14
C GLN A 1190 -31.13 11.79 -8.50
N SER A 1191 -32.06 11.18 -9.25
CA SER A 1191 -33.37 10.87 -8.67
C SER A 1191 -33.43 9.55 -7.90
N LEU A 1192 -32.33 8.79 -7.81
CA LEU A 1192 -32.23 7.40 -7.34
C LEU A 1192 -33.27 6.46 -7.98
N ASN A 1193 -33.81 6.85 -9.13
CA ASN A 1193 -34.84 6.11 -9.84
C ASN A 1193 -34.20 5.19 -10.86
N ILE A 1194 -34.72 3.97 -10.95
CA ILE A 1194 -34.38 3.04 -12.02
C ILE A 1194 -35.47 3.14 -13.08
N LYS A 1195 -35.12 3.59 -14.30
CA LYS A 1195 -36.01 3.67 -15.46
C LYS A 1195 -35.72 2.53 -16.42
N ILE A 1196 -36.71 1.73 -16.75
CA ILE A 1196 -36.60 0.66 -17.75
C ILE A 1196 -37.21 1.13 -19.07
N PHE A 1197 -36.46 0.95 -20.16
CA PHE A 1197 -36.90 1.17 -21.53
C PHE A 1197 -36.95 -0.19 -22.24
N GLY A 1198 -38.04 -0.46 -22.97
CA GLY A 1198 -38.35 -1.78 -23.54
C GLY A 1198 -39.76 -1.82 -24.12
N SER A 1199 -40.08 -2.91 -24.82
CA SER A 1199 -41.47 -3.30 -25.03
C SER A 1199 -42.15 -3.54 -23.67
N THR A 1200 -43.46 -3.38 -23.60
CA THR A 1200 -44.24 -3.51 -22.35
C THR A 1200 -43.96 -4.81 -21.61
N ASP A 1201 -43.77 -5.92 -22.33
CA ASP A 1201 -43.56 -7.26 -21.74
C ASP A 1201 -42.13 -7.43 -21.21
N ASN A 1202 -41.12 -6.92 -21.93
CA ASN A 1202 -39.72 -7.02 -21.53
C ASN A 1202 -39.42 -6.17 -20.29
N VAL A 1203 -40.10 -5.02 -20.16
CA VAL A 1203 -39.98 -4.12 -19.00
C VAL A 1203 -40.39 -4.82 -17.70
N ALA A 1204 -41.47 -5.61 -17.72
CA ALA A 1204 -41.94 -6.33 -16.53
C ALA A 1204 -40.95 -7.44 -16.07
N ALA A 1205 -40.38 -8.20 -17.01
CA ALA A 1205 -39.41 -9.27 -16.70
C ALA A 1205 -38.08 -8.73 -16.12
N ALA A 1206 -37.65 -7.55 -16.55
CA ALA A 1206 -36.43 -6.89 -16.07
C ALA A 1206 -36.55 -6.39 -14.63
N GLU A 1207 -37.74 -5.92 -14.26
CA GLU A 1207 -38.05 -5.45 -12.91
C GLU A 1207 -37.88 -6.57 -11.87
N GLU A 1208 -38.45 -7.75 -12.11
CA GLU A 1208 -38.43 -8.89 -11.18
C GLU A 1208 -37.01 -9.44 -10.94
N LYS A 1209 -36.21 -9.64 -12.01
CA LYS A 1209 -34.86 -10.21 -11.90
C LYS A 1209 -33.88 -9.29 -11.17
N LEU A 1210 -33.97 -7.98 -11.37
CA LEU A 1210 -33.05 -7.01 -10.76
C LEU A 1210 -33.22 -6.96 -9.25
N VAL A 1211 -34.47 -7.00 -8.76
CA VAL A 1211 -34.79 -6.99 -7.33
C VAL A 1211 -34.15 -8.20 -6.63
N HIS A 1212 -34.35 -9.41 -7.16
CA HIS A 1212 -33.81 -10.64 -6.58
C HIS A 1212 -32.27 -10.65 -6.50
N ALA A 1213 -31.59 -10.16 -7.53
CA ALA A 1213 -30.12 -10.15 -7.59
C ALA A 1213 -29.46 -9.24 -6.54
N LEU A 1214 -30.03 -8.06 -6.30
CA LEU A 1214 -29.45 -7.08 -5.36
C LEU A 1214 -29.62 -7.52 -3.89
N VAL A 1215 -30.73 -8.17 -3.55
CA VAL A 1215 -30.98 -8.69 -2.20
C VAL A 1215 -29.95 -9.75 -1.81
N GLN A 1216 -29.65 -10.71 -2.69
CA GLN A 1216 -28.64 -11.77 -2.42
C GLN A 1216 -27.22 -11.25 -2.23
N LEU A 1217 -26.86 -10.14 -2.88
CA LEU A 1217 -25.51 -9.58 -2.80
C LEU A 1217 -25.22 -8.97 -1.41
N HIS A 1218 -26.25 -8.36 -0.82
CA HIS A 1218 -26.16 -7.73 0.51
C HIS A 1218 -25.77 -8.74 1.61
N GLU A 1219 -26.28 -9.97 1.52
CA GLU A 1219 -26.17 -10.97 2.58
C GLU A 1219 -24.75 -11.57 2.76
N LYS A 1220 -23.81 -11.38 1.82
CA LYS A 1220 -22.50 -12.10 1.78
C LYS A 1220 -21.26 -11.44 2.45
N LYS A 1221 -21.30 -10.20 2.96
CA LYS A 1221 -20.11 -9.45 3.49
C LYS A 1221 -19.63 -9.89 4.90
N PRO A 1222 -18.32 -10.09 5.21
CA PRO A 1222 -17.83 -10.46 6.55
C PRO A 1222 -17.90 -9.32 7.59
N LEU A 1223 -18.01 -9.67 8.88
CA LEU A 1223 -17.88 -8.76 10.03
C LEU A 1223 -16.44 -8.80 10.57
N GLU A 1224 -15.86 -7.64 10.90
CA GLU A 1224 -14.51 -7.51 11.49
C GLU A 1224 -14.62 -7.07 12.97
N VAL A 1225 -14.07 -7.86 13.91
CA VAL A 1225 -14.10 -7.56 15.35
C VAL A 1225 -12.67 -7.28 15.84
N CYS A 1226 -12.41 -6.05 16.29
CA CYS A 1226 -11.09 -5.66 16.80
C CYS A 1226 -10.91 -6.09 18.27
N LEU A 1227 -9.83 -6.78 18.59
CA LEU A 1227 -9.50 -7.27 19.94
C LEU A 1227 -8.46 -6.38 20.65
N ARG A 1228 -8.15 -5.21 20.08
CA ARG A 1228 -7.23 -4.21 20.62
C ARG A 1228 -7.82 -2.82 20.47
N GLY A 1229 -7.71 -1.99 21.50
CA GLY A 1229 -8.17 -0.62 21.47
C GLY A 1229 -7.90 0.09 22.80
N ARG A 1230 -7.98 1.43 22.83
CA ARG A 1230 -7.81 2.20 24.08
C ARG A 1230 -8.83 1.81 25.16
N ASN A 1231 -10.02 1.36 24.75
CA ASN A 1231 -11.14 1.01 25.63
C ASN A 1231 -11.33 -0.51 25.78
N LEU A 1232 -10.37 -1.34 25.32
CA LEU A 1232 -10.45 -2.80 25.39
C LEU A 1232 -9.39 -3.34 26.36
N PRO A 1233 -9.68 -4.42 27.12
CA PRO A 1233 -8.68 -5.03 27.99
C PRO A 1233 -7.42 -5.45 27.21
N PRO A 1234 -6.20 -5.18 27.72
CA PRO A 1234 -4.96 -5.48 26.99
C PRO A 1234 -4.74 -6.98 26.76
N ASN A 1235 -5.35 -7.84 27.56
CA ASN A 1235 -5.32 -9.30 27.45
C ASN A 1235 -6.50 -9.90 26.67
N LEU A 1236 -7.37 -9.11 26.04
CA LEU A 1236 -8.62 -9.61 25.42
C LEU A 1236 -8.39 -10.76 24.43
N MET A 1237 -7.37 -10.67 23.57
CA MET A 1237 -7.02 -11.77 22.65
C MET A 1237 -6.62 -13.06 23.38
N LYS A 1238 -5.91 -12.96 24.52
CA LYS A 1238 -5.54 -14.10 25.35
C LYS A 1238 -6.80 -14.72 25.98
N GLU A 1239 -7.73 -13.91 26.49
CA GLU A 1239 -9.02 -14.37 27.02
C GLU A 1239 -9.86 -15.10 25.96
N VAL A 1240 -9.95 -14.55 24.74
CA VAL A 1240 -10.65 -15.18 23.61
C VAL A 1240 -10.05 -16.56 23.29
N ILE A 1241 -8.72 -16.67 23.23
CA ILE A 1241 -8.05 -17.95 22.94
C ILE A 1241 -8.19 -18.94 24.11
N VAL A 1242 -8.12 -18.48 25.36
CA VAL A 1242 -8.27 -19.34 26.54
C VAL A 1242 -9.70 -19.88 26.65
N LYS A 1243 -10.72 -19.04 26.39
CA LYS A 1243 -12.13 -19.44 26.46
C LYS A 1243 -12.56 -20.35 25.30
N PHE A 1244 -12.17 -20.03 24.07
CA PHE A 1244 -12.68 -20.72 22.87
C PHE A 1244 -11.66 -21.66 22.19
N GLY A 1245 -10.43 -21.74 22.69
CA GLY A 1245 -9.34 -22.52 22.11
C GLY A 1245 -8.56 -21.78 21.02
N ALA A 1246 -7.31 -22.20 20.77
CA ALA A 1246 -6.42 -21.56 19.78
C ALA A 1246 -6.92 -21.64 18.33
N ASP A 1247 -7.71 -22.66 18.01
CA ASP A 1247 -8.39 -22.83 16.72
C ASP A 1247 -9.83 -22.29 16.71
N LEU A 1248 -10.27 -21.63 17.80
CA LEU A 1248 -11.61 -21.09 18.01
C LEU A 1248 -12.74 -22.13 17.87
N GLU A 1249 -12.42 -23.43 18.06
CA GLU A 1249 -13.40 -24.51 17.99
C GLU A 1249 -14.55 -24.33 19.00
N GLY A 1250 -14.28 -23.79 20.19
CA GLY A 1250 -15.34 -23.46 21.15
C GLY A 1250 -16.35 -22.48 20.59
N LEU A 1251 -15.88 -21.44 19.89
CA LEU A 1251 -16.73 -20.45 19.25
C LEU A 1251 -17.48 -21.03 18.03
N LYS A 1252 -16.85 -21.94 17.28
CA LYS A 1252 -17.51 -22.69 16.19
C LYS A 1252 -18.56 -23.67 16.71
N ASN A 1253 -18.36 -24.29 17.87
CA ASN A 1253 -19.35 -25.19 18.46
C ASN A 1253 -20.58 -24.43 18.96
N GLU A 1254 -20.39 -23.22 19.48
CA GLU A 1254 -21.51 -22.35 19.89
C GLU A 1254 -22.24 -21.74 18.69
N VAL A 1255 -21.54 -21.43 17.59
CA VAL A 1255 -22.14 -20.92 16.34
C VAL A 1255 -21.64 -21.70 15.10
N PRO A 1256 -22.20 -22.90 14.82
CA PRO A 1256 -21.69 -23.82 13.79
C PRO A 1256 -21.72 -23.30 12.36
N ALA A 1257 -22.59 -22.33 12.07
CA ALA A 1257 -22.78 -21.77 10.74
C ALA A 1257 -21.73 -20.70 10.36
N VAL A 1258 -20.78 -20.40 11.26
CA VAL A 1258 -19.82 -19.30 11.09
C VAL A 1258 -18.43 -19.77 10.70
N ASP A 1259 -17.85 -19.09 9.71
CA ASP A 1259 -16.42 -19.18 9.40
C ASP A 1259 -15.65 -18.07 10.10
N LEU A 1260 -14.58 -18.45 10.82
CA LEU A 1260 -13.86 -17.60 11.77
C LEU A 1260 -12.35 -17.60 11.47
N GLN A 1261 -11.73 -16.41 11.47
CA GLN A 1261 -10.28 -16.26 11.28
C GLN A 1261 -9.69 -15.23 12.25
N LEU A 1262 -8.70 -15.64 13.06
CA LEU A 1262 -8.00 -14.77 14.01
C LEU A 1262 -6.62 -14.35 13.50
N ASN A 1263 -6.38 -13.04 13.40
CA ASN A 1263 -5.07 -12.47 13.10
C ASN A 1263 -4.38 -12.02 14.40
N THR A 1264 -3.41 -12.79 14.89
CA THR A 1264 -2.69 -12.49 16.15
C THR A 1264 -1.82 -11.25 16.09
N ARG A 1265 -1.36 -10.84 14.89
CA ARG A 1265 -0.54 -9.63 14.70
C ARG A 1265 -1.37 -8.35 14.69
N ARG A 1266 -2.52 -8.36 14.02
CA ARG A 1266 -3.48 -7.24 14.00
C ARG A 1266 -4.42 -7.25 15.20
N GLN A 1267 -4.48 -8.36 15.92
CA GLN A 1267 -5.44 -8.62 17.00
C GLN A 1267 -6.89 -8.41 16.51
N THR A 1268 -7.27 -9.07 15.41
CA THR A 1268 -8.59 -8.92 14.75
C THR A 1268 -9.20 -10.29 14.45
N LEU A 1269 -10.49 -10.45 14.72
CA LEU A 1269 -11.30 -11.64 14.41
C LEU A 1269 -12.24 -11.34 13.24
N TYR A 1270 -12.15 -12.12 12.15
CA TYR A 1270 -13.02 -12.03 10.98
C TYR A 1270 -14.13 -13.09 11.08
N VAL A 1271 -15.38 -12.68 10.83
CA VAL A 1271 -16.60 -13.50 11.04
C VAL A 1271 -17.45 -13.51 9.76
N ARG A 1272 -17.73 -14.69 9.20
CA ARG A 1272 -18.62 -14.88 8.04
C ARG A 1272 -19.78 -15.79 8.43
N GLY A 1273 -21.01 -15.41 8.09
CA GLY A 1273 -22.25 -16.13 8.45
C GLY A 1273 -23.51 -15.31 8.14
N SER A 1274 -24.67 -15.78 8.60
CA SER A 1274 -25.91 -14.99 8.55
C SER A 1274 -25.82 -13.73 9.42
N LYS A 1275 -26.75 -12.79 9.27
CA LYS A 1275 -26.80 -11.59 10.11
C LYS A 1275 -26.94 -11.94 11.60
N GLU A 1276 -27.80 -12.92 11.91
CA GLU A 1276 -28.05 -13.40 13.27
C GLU A 1276 -26.81 -14.06 13.88
N ASP A 1277 -26.10 -14.87 13.10
CA ASP A 1277 -24.88 -15.54 13.55
C ASP A 1277 -23.74 -14.54 13.85
N LYS A 1278 -23.59 -13.52 13.00
CA LYS A 1278 -22.60 -12.44 13.22
C LYS A 1278 -22.86 -11.68 14.51
N GLN A 1279 -24.13 -11.33 14.78
CA GLN A 1279 -24.53 -10.64 16.01
C GLN A 1279 -24.30 -11.50 17.26
N ARG A 1280 -24.53 -12.82 17.17
CA ARG A 1280 -24.21 -13.74 18.28
C ARG A 1280 -22.73 -13.73 18.63
N VAL A 1281 -21.84 -13.82 17.64
CA VAL A 1281 -20.38 -13.77 17.88
C VAL A 1281 -19.96 -12.44 18.51
N GLU A 1282 -20.49 -11.32 18.03
CA GLU A 1282 -20.22 -9.99 18.61
C GLU A 1282 -20.71 -9.86 20.06
N GLY A 1283 -21.90 -10.41 20.37
CA GLY A 1283 -22.44 -10.49 21.72
C GLY A 1283 -21.53 -11.28 22.67
N MET A 1284 -21.03 -12.44 22.24
CA MET A 1284 -20.14 -13.29 23.04
C MET A 1284 -18.78 -12.64 23.35
N ILE A 1285 -18.24 -11.85 22.41
CA ILE A 1285 -17.01 -11.07 22.66
C ILE A 1285 -17.30 -9.89 23.60
N SER A 1286 -18.47 -9.27 23.49
CA SER A 1286 -18.90 -8.19 24.39
C SER A 1286 -19.11 -8.67 25.84
N GLU A 1287 -19.59 -9.90 26.03
CA GLU A 1287 -19.66 -10.55 27.34
C GLU A 1287 -18.27 -10.77 27.96
N LEU A 1288 -17.26 -11.13 27.16
CA LEU A 1288 -15.88 -11.23 27.65
C LEU A 1288 -15.33 -9.89 28.14
N ILE A 1289 -15.63 -8.81 27.41
CA ILE A 1289 -15.21 -7.46 27.78
C ILE A 1289 -15.87 -7.04 29.10
N THR A 1290 -17.17 -7.27 29.26
CA THR A 1290 -17.93 -6.91 30.46
C THR A 1290 -17.59 -7.77 31.68
N SER A 1291 -17.17 -9.02 31.49
CA SER A 1291 -16.71 -9.90 32.58
C SER A 1291 -15.33 -9.53 33.14
N SER A 1292 -14.57 -8.70 32.42
CA SER A 1292 -13.26 -8.22 32.86
C SER A 1292 -13.45 -6.96 33.71
N ASP A 1293 -12.94 -6.97 34.96
CA ASP A 1293 -13.06 -5.91 36.00
C ASP A 1293 -12.49 -4.50 35.64
N HIS A 1294 -12.32 -4.18 34.35
CA HIS A 1294 -11.65 -2.98 33.85
C HIS A 1294 -12.58 -1.83 33.42
N ASN A 1295 -13.87 -1.86 33.77
CA ASN A 1295 -14.75 -0.69 33.56
C ASN A 1295 -14.55 0.38 34.65
N ALA A 1296 -13.44 1.11 34.54
CA ALA A 1296 -13.22 2.38 35.22
C ALA A 1296 -13.02 3.50 34.18
N GLN A 1297 -14.00 4.40 34.11
CA GLN A 1297 -13.97 5.72 33.44
C GLN A 1297 -14.10 5.74 31.91
N LEU A 1298 -15.31 5.49 31.40
CA LEU A 1298 -15.79 6.20 30.20
C LEU A 1298 -16.81 7.25 30.63
N SER A 1299 -16.40 8.52 30.56
CA SER A 1299 -17.23 9.69 30.70
C SER A 1299 -18.23 9.79 29.55
N SER A 1300 -19.50 9.93 29.91
CA SER A 1300 -20.65 10.15 29.04
C SER A 1300 -20.64 11.56 28.43
N GLU A 1301 -20.10 11.74 27.22
CA GLU A 1301 -20.19 13.03 26.50
C GLU A 1301 -20.58 12.91 25.02
N ASN A 1302 -20.88 11.72 24.50
CA ASN A 1302 -21.04 11.51 23.05
C ASN A 1302 -22.51 11.36 22.60
N ALA A 1303 -23.35 12.36 22.88
CA ALA A 1303 -24.70 12.45 22.29
C ALA A 1303 -24.68 13.27 20.99
N CYS A 1304 -25.51 12.91 20.01
CA CYS A 1304 -25.67 13.70 18.79
C CYS A 1304 -26.36 15.04 19.10
N PRO A 1305 -25.82 16.19 18.70
CA PRO A 1305 -26.45 17.49 18.98
C PRO A 1305 -27.77 17.74 18.24
N ILE A 1306 -28.08 16.93 17.21
CA ILE A 1306 -29.31 17.06 16.41
C ILE A 1306 -30.41 16.15 16.97
N CYS A 1307 -30.18 14.83 17.10
CA CYS A 1307 -31.21 13.91 17.60
C CYS A 1307 -31.15 13.64 19.11
N LEU A 1308 -30.11 14.12 19.81
CA LEU A 1308 -29.86 13.94 21.24
C LEU A 1308 -29.74 12.47 21.69
N CYS A 1309 -29.61 11.53 20.74
CA CYS A 1309 -29.39 10.11 21.00
C CYS A 1309 -27.88 9.80 21.04
N GLU A 1310 -27.51 8.61 21.50
CA GLU A 1310 -26.16 8.08 21.28
C GLU A 1310 -25.84 8.07 19.78
N LEU A 1311 -24.59 8.39 19.43
CA LEU A 1311 -24.19 8.57 18.03
C LEU A 1311 -24.29 7.26 17.22
N GLU A 1312 -25.29 7.18 16.34
CA GLU A 1312 -25.40 6.16 15.29
C GLU A 1312 -24.67 6.61 14.02
N ASP A 1313 -23.74 5.79 13.49
CA ASP A 1313 -22.87 6.13 12.36
C ASP A 1313 -22.24 7.54 12.49
N PRO A 1314 -21.35 7.76 13.48
CA PRO A 1314 -20.80 9.08 13.76
C PRO A 1314 -20.05 9.69 12.56
N PHE A 1315 -20.42 10.92 12.19
CA PHE A 1315 -19.71 11.75 11.23
C PHE A 1315 -19.12 12.98 11.92
N LYS A 1316 -17.83 13.23 11.70
CA LYS A 1316 -17.08 14.35 12.29
C LYS A 1316 -16.87 15.44 11.24
N LEU A 1317 -17.41 16.64 11.47
CA LEU A 1317 -17.24 17.78 10.56
C LEU A 1317 -15.78 18.26 10.55
N GLU A 1318 -15.18 18.42 9.37
CA GLU A 1318 -13.77 18.74 9.18
C GLU A 1318 -13.37 20.13 9.73
N SER A 1319 -14.29 21.10 9.77
CA SER A 1319 -14.00 22.48 10.21
C SER A 1319 -13.99 22.67 11.73
N CYS A 1320 -14.85 21.95 12.45
CA CYS A 1320 -15.08 22.12 13.88
C CYS A 1320 -14.70 20.91 14.73
N GLY A 1321 -14.68 19.71 14.15
CA GLY A 1321 -14.38 18.47 14.86
C GLY A 1321 -15.55 17.90 15.67
N HIS A 1322 -16.73 18.55 15.68
CA HIS A 1322 -17.92 18.03 16.36
C HIS A 1322 -18.50 16.82 15.62
N MET A 1323 -19.08 15.89 16.39
CA MET A 1323 -19.64 14.64 15.91
C MET A 1323 -21.17 14.67 15.90
N PHE A 1324 -21.76 14.08 14.86
CA PHE A 1324 -23.20 13.96 14.68
C PHE A 1324 -23.52 12.58 14.10
N CYS A 1325 -24.76 12.10 14.21
CA CYS A 1325 -25.16 10.94 13.41
C CYS A 1325 -25.08 11.31 11.92
N LEU A 1326 -24.52 10.43 11.08
CA LEU A 1326 -24.44 10.65 9.64
C LEU A 1326 -25.83 10.99 9.06
N ALA A 1327 -26.85 10.22 9.46
CA ALA A 1327 -28.24 10.45 9.07
C ALA A 1327 -28.72 11.86 9.44
N CYS A 1328 -28.43 12.34 10.65
CA CYS A 1328 -28.82 13.69 11.08
C CYS A 1328 -28.16 14.80 10.24
N LEU A 1329 -26.89 14.64 9.84
CA LEU A 1329 -26.22 15.62 8.98
C LEU A 1329 -26.74 15.56 7.53
N VAL A 1330 -26.99 14.35 7.02
CA VAL A 1330 -27.62 14.16 5.71
C VAL A 1330 -29.01 14.79 5.71
N ASP A 1331 -29.83 14.55 6.74
CA ASP A 1331 -31.14 15.16 6.92
C ASP A 1331 -31.05 16.69 7.05
N GLN A 1332 -30.04 17.22 7.73
CA GLN A 1332 -29.79 18.67 7.77
C GLN A 1332 -29.51 19.22 6.37
N CYS A 1333 -28.69 18.52 5.57
CA CYS A 1333 -28.38 18.93 4.21
C CYS A 1333 -29.59 18.80 3.29
N GLU A 1334 -30.35 17.70 3.38
CA GLU A 1334 -31.58 17.49 2.62
C GLU A 1334 -32.69 18.48 3.00
N SER A 1335 -32.79 18.83 4.28
CA SER A 1335 -33.69 19.87 4.78
C SER A 1335 -33.30 21.24 4.20
N ALA A 1336 -32.00 21.57 4.14
CA ALA A 1336 -31.52 22.77 3.47
C ALA A 1336 -31.82 22.76 1.95
N MET A 1337 -31.68 21.59 1.31
CA MET A 1337 -32.02 21.41 -0.10
C MET A 1337 -33.51 21.60 -0.39
N LYS A 1338 -34.38 21.12 0.51
CA LYS A 1338 -35.84 21.22 0.41
C LYS A 1338 -36.36 22.63 0.73
N SER A 1339 -35.80 23.26 1.76
CA SER A 1339 -36.26 24.57 2.24
C SER A 1339 -35.73 25.76 1.44
N GLN A 1340 -34.61 25.62 0.71
CA GLN A 1340 -33.85 26.70 0.06
C GLN A 1340 -33.29 27.78 1.01
N ASP A 1341 -33.84 27.94 2.22
CA ASP A 1341 -33.37 28.91 3.22
C ASP A 1341 -32.26 28.37 4.15
N GLY A 1342 -31.87 27.10 3.97
CA GLY A 1342 -30.86 26.44 4.82
C GLY A 1342 -29.40 26.76 4.50
N PHE A 1343 -29.12 27.70 3.57
CA PHE A 1343 -27.76 28.07 3.17
C PHE A 1343 -27.33 29.41 3.80
N PRO A 1344 -26.09 29.53 4.30
CA PRO A 1344 -25.04 28.52 4.28
C PRO A 1344 -25.18 27.49 5.40
N LEU A 1345 -24.82 26.22 5.10
CA LEU A 1345 -24.81 25.11 6.05
C LEU A 1345 -23.77 25.31 7.16
N ARG A 1346 -24.23 25.26 8.41
CA ARG A 1346 -23.43 25.50 9.64
C ARG A 1346 -23.54 24.34 10.62
N CYS A 1347 -22.50 24.16 11.42
CA CYS A 1347 -22.52 23.28 12.57
C CYS A 1347 -23.56 23.76 13.60
N LEU A 1348 -24.46 22.86 13.99
CA LEU A 1348 -25.55 23.11 14.96
C LEU A 1348 -25.13 22.84 16.42
N GLU A 1349 -23.85 22.52 16.67
CA GLU A 1349 -23.33 22.44 18.02
C GLU A 1349 -23.38 23.82 18.69
N SER A 1350 -23.73 23.84 19.98
CA SER A 1350 -23.93 25.05 20.77
C SER A 1350 -22.69 25.98 20.71
N GLY A 1351 -22.86 27.17 20.12
CA GLY A 1351 -21.79 28.17 19.99
C GLY A 1351 -20.77 27.97 18.85
N CYS A 1352 -20.86 26.92 18.04
CA CYS A 1352 -19.84 26.64 17.01
C CYS A 1352 -19.94 27.53 15.76
N ASN A 1353 -21.11 27.57 15.11
CA ASN A 1353 -21.40 28.36 13.89
C ASN A 1353 -20.43 28.24 12.69
N LYS A 1354 -19.46 27.31 12.74
CA LYS A 1354 -18.51 27.04 11.64
C LYS A 1354 -19.23 26.42 10.44
N LEU A 1355 -18.82 26.81 9.23
CA LEU A 1355 -19.38 26.32 7.97
C LEU A 1355 -18.96 24.86 7.70
N PHE A 1356 -19.83 24.10 7.02
CA PHE A 1356 -19.45 22.79 6.48
C PHE A 1356 -18.42 23.01 5.37
N LEU A 1357 -17.29 22.30 5.36
CA LEU A 1357 -16.32 22.45 4.26
C LEU A 1357 -16.88 21.81 2.99
N LEU A 1358 -16.43 22.25 1.80
CA LEU A 1358 -16.75 21.58 0.54
C LEU A 1358 -16.34 20.09 0.59
N ALA A 1359 -15.32 19.78 1.39
CA ALA A 1359 -14.91 18.45 1.77
C ALA A 1359 -15.98 17.62 2.49
N ASP A 1360 -16.60 18.20 3.53
CA ASP A 1360 -17.68 17.58 4.30
C ASP A 1360 -18.86 17.30 3.39
N LEU A 1361 -19.25 18.28 2.57
CA LEU A 1361 -20.37 18.17 1.65
C LEU A 1361 -20.16 17.06 0.61
N ARG A 1362 -18.95 16.94 0.04
CA ARG A 1362 -18.59 15.84 -0.86
C ARG A 1362 -18.61 14.47 -0.17
N SER A 1363 -18.40 14.41 1.14
CA SER A 1363 -18.42 13.16 1.88
C SER A 1363 -19.81 12.79 2.38
N LEU A 1364 -20.61 13.77 2.83
CA LEU A 1364 -21.98 13.59 3.30
C LEU A 1364 -22.92 13.31 2.13
N LEU A 1365 -22.71 13.98 1.00
CA LEU A 1365 -23.57 13.97 -0.18
C LEU A 1365 -22.78 13.66 -1.46
N PRO A 1366 -22.08 12.50 -1.56
CA PRO A 1366 -21.26 12.18 -2.74
C PRO A 1366 -22.06 12.18 -4.05
N ASP A 1367 -23.29 11.67 -4.03
CA ASP A 1367 -24.17 11.62 -5.21
C ASP A 1367 -25.13 12.81 -5.31
N LYS A 1368 -25.42 13.48 -4.19
CA LYS A 1368 -26.35 14.61 -4.11
C LYS A 1368 -25.64 15.97 -4.14
N LEU A 1369 -24.32 16.04 -4.33
CA LEU A 1369 -23.62 17.32 -4.36
C LEU A 1369 -24.07 18.23 -5.50
N ASP A 1370 -24.43 17.66 -6.66
CA ASP A 1370 -25.00 18.42 -7.77
C ASP A 1370 -26.38 18.99 -7.42
N GLU A 1371 -27.18 18.26 -6.65
CA GLU A 1371 -28.49 18.74 -6.16
C GLU A 1371 -28.33 19.79 -5.05
N LEU A 1372 -27.38 19.59 -4.13
CA LEU A 1372 -27.02 20.58 -3.12
C LEU A 1372 -26.50 21.86 -3.79
N PHE A 1373 -25.66 21.74 -4.82
CA PHE A 1373 -25.23 22.86 -5.65
C PHE A 1373 -26.42 23.55 -6.30
N ARG A 1374 -27.35 22.80 -6.93
CA ARG A 1374 -28.57 23.40 -7.51
C ARG A 1374 -29.44 24.09 -6.47
N ALA A 1375 -29.62 23.51 -5.29
CA ALA A 1375 -30.40 24.10 -4.21
C ALA A 1375 -29.74 25.36 -3.63
N SER A 1376 -28.42 25.32 -3.43
CA SER A 1376 -27.59 26.47 -3.04
C SER A 1376 -27.63 27.58 -4.08
N LEU A 1377 -27.56 27.20 -5.36
CA LEU A 1377 -27.66 28.12 -6.48
C LEU A 1377 -29.06 28.73 -6.55
N ASN A 1378 -30.11 27.93 -6.32
CA ASN A 1378 -31.49 28.41 -6.23
C ASN A 1378 -31.65 29.39 -5.07
N ALA A 1379 -31.12 29.06 -3.88
CA ALA A 1379 -31.10 29.91 -2.71
C ALA A 1379 -30.37 31.23 -2.95
N PHE A 1380 -29.18 31.19 -3.56
CA PHE A 1380 -28.40 32.37 -3.93
C PHE A 1380 -29.14 33.26 -4.93
N VAL A 1381 -29.76 32.66 -5.95
CA VAL A 1381 -30.57 33.38 -6.93
C VAL A 1381 -31.82 33.98 -6.26
N ALA A 1382 -32.48 33.27 -5.36
CA ALA A 1382 -33.62 33.76 -4.59
C ALA A 1382 -33.23 34.90 -3.63
N SER A 1383 -32.10 34.79 -2.93
CA SER A 1383 -31.57 35.79 -1.99
C SER A 1383 -30.97 37.01 -2.68
N SER A 1384 -30.74 36.94 -4.00
CA SER A 1384 -30.16 38.05 -4.80
C SER A 1384 -31.08 39.27 -4.95
N ALA A 1385 -32.20 39.33 -4.21
CA ALA A 1385 -33.23 40.38 -4.31
C ALA A 1385 -33.73 40.59 -5.76
N GLY A 1386 -33.74 39.51 -6.56
CA GLY A 1386 -34.15 39.55 -7.96
C GLY A 1386 -33.08 40.05 -8.94
N LEU A 1387 -31.81 40.18 -8.54
CA LEU A 1387 -30.70 40.52 -9.44
C LEU A 1387 -30.39 39.39 -10.43
N TYR A 1388 -30.64 38.13 -10.07
CA TYR A 1388 -30.44 36.96 -10.92
C TYR A 1388 -31.73 36.15 -11.07
N ARG A 1389 -31.90 35.44 -12.19
CA ARG A 1389 -32.96 34.44 -12.40
C ARG A 1389 -32.49 33.27 -13.28
N PHE A 1390 -33.10 32.09 -13.08
CA PHE A 1390 -32.89 30.94 -13.97
C PHE A 1390 -33.57 31.13 -15.32
N CYS A 1391 -33.03 30.45 -16.32
CA CYS A 1391 -33.71 30.27 -17.59
C CYS A 1391 -35.10 29.64 -17.36
N PRO A 1392 -36.16 30.18 -17.98
CA PRO A 1392 -37.51 29.66 -17.82
C PRO A 1392 -37.72 28.27 -18.47
N THR A 1393 -36.77 27.77 -19.26
CA THR A 1393 -36.84 26.42 -19.84
C THR A 1393 -36.71 25.35 -18.74
N PRO A 1394 -37.65 24.39 -18.64
CA PRO A 1394 -37.54 23.26 -17.71
C PRO A 1394 -36.19 22.57 -17.83
N ASP A 1395 -35.54 22.29 -16.71
CA ASP A 1395 -34.20 21.69 -16.60
C ASP A 1395 -33.03 22.50 -17.23
N CYS A 1396 -33.22 23.70 -17.83
CA CYS A 1396 -32.07 24.60 -18.16
C CYS A 1396 -31.57 25.24 -16.86
N THR A 1397 -30.37 24.84 -16.44
CA THR A 1397 -29.71 25.38 -15.25
C THR A 1397 -29.07 26.76 -15.48
N SER A 1398 -29.07 27.32 -16.69
CA SER A 1398 -28.42 28.60 -16.97
C SER A 1398 -29.08 29.75 -16.22
N ILE A 1399 -28.27 30.69 -15.74
CA ILE A 1399 -28.71 31.87 -14.98
C ILE A 1399 -28.43 33.13 -15.80
N TYR A 1400 -29.26 34.15 -15.62
CA TYR A 1400 -29.05 35.47 -16.19
C TYR A 1400 -29.26 36.58 -15.17
N GLN A 1401 -28.65 37.72 -15.44
CA GLN A 1401 -28.83 38.93 -14.65
C GLN A 1401 -30.11 39.65 -15.10
N VAL A 1402 -30.97 39.97 -14.14
CA VAL A 1402 -32.17 40.78 -14.35
C VAL A 1402 -31.76 42.22 -14.66
N ALA A 1403 -32.44 42.84 -15.62
CA ALA A 1403 -32.16 44.22 -15.98
C ALA A 1403 -32.50 45.15 -14.80
N ALA A 1404 -31.54 45.99 -14.38
CA ALA A 1404 -31.77 46.98 -13.34
C ALA A 1404 -32.93 47.93 -13.71
N ALA A 1405 -33.72 48.35 -12.71
CA ALA A 1405 -34.79 49.32 -12.91
C ALA A 1405 -34.21 50.62 -13.50
N GLY A 1406 -34.58 50.93 -14.75
CA GLY A 1406 -34.08 52.11 -15.49
C GLY A 1406 -32.98 51.83 -16.53
N ALA A 1407 -32.43 50.62 -16.62
CA ALA A 1407 -31.43 50.30 -17.64
C ALA A 1407 -32.03 50.24 -19.06
N GLN A 1408 -31.48 51.02 -19.99
CA GLN A 1408 -31.72 50.92 -21.43
C GLN A 1408 -31.03 49.65 -21.96
N GLY A 1409 -31.73 48.51 -21.93
CA GLY A 1409 -31.12 47.20 -22.21
C GLY A 1409 -32.00 46.30 -23.08
N ASP A 1410 -32.04 46.61 -24.37
CA ASP A 1410 -32.86 45.99 -25.43
C ASP A 1410 -32.36 44.60 -25.88
N ARG A 1411 -31.72 43.82 -24.99
CA ARG A 1411 -31.08 42.54 -25.33
C ARG A 1411 -31.72 41.35 -24.58
N PRO A 1412 -32.05 40.25 -25.28
CA PRO A 1412 -32.49 39.01 -24.65
C PRO A 1412 -31.36 38.41 -23.82
N PHE A 1413 -31.73 37.72 -22.75
CA PHE A 1413 -30.85 36.66 -22.27
C PHE A 1413 -30.97 35.45 -23.20
N VAL A 1414 -29.83 34.90 -23.61
CA VAL A 1414 -29.72 33.69 -24.42
C VAL A 1414 -29.20 32.56 -23.53
N CYS A 1415 -30.02 31.58 -23.15
CA CYS A 1415 -29.53 30.41 -22.38
C CYS A 1415 -28.54 29.66 -23.28
N GLY A 1416 -27.24 29.73 -22.99
CA GLY A 1416 -26.23 29.03 -23.80
C GLY A 1416 -26.27 27.49 -23.67
N ALA A 1417 -27.17 26.93 -22.85
CA ALA A 1417 -27.39 25.49 -22.71
C ALA A 1417 -28.59 24.96 -23.54
N CYS A 1418 -29.75 25.61 -23.46
CA CYS A 1418 -30.97 25.23 -24.20
C CYS A 1418 -31.30 26.15 -25.39
N SER A 1419 -30.52 27.23 -25.56
CA SER A 1419 -30.68 28.27 -26.60
C SER A 1419 -32.00 29.06 -26.54
N VAL A 1420 -32.74 29.02 -25.42
CA VAL A 1420 -33.97 29.80 -25.24
C VAL A 1420 -33.67 31.26 -24.92
N GLU A 1421 -34.47 32.14 -25.52
CA GLU A 1421 -34.44 33.58 -25.31
C GLU A 1421 -35.42 34.03 -24.24
N THR A 1422 -34.95 34.84 -23.31
CA THR A 1422 -35.76 35.33 -22.19
C THR A 1422 -35.65 36.84 -22.05
N CYS A 1423 -36.78 37.52 -21.86
CA CYS A 1423 -36.78 38.94 -21.52
C CYS A 1423 -36.24 39.13 -20.09
N THR A 1424 -35.15 39.89 -19.95
CA THR A 1424 -34.51 40.13 -18.65
C THR A 1424 -35.31 41.03 -17.71
N LYS A 1425 -36.43 41.63 -18.19
CA LYS A 1425 -37.38 42.43 -17.39
C LYS A 1425 -38.63 41.66 -16.95
N CYS A 1426 -39.33 40.97 -17.85
CA CYS A 1426 -40.58 40.26 -17.51
C CYS A 1426 -40.42 38.76 -17.23
N HIS A 1427 -39.27 38.19 -17.60
CA HIS A 1427 -38.91 36.78 -17.42
C HIS A 1427 -39.72 35.77 -18.23
N LEU A 1428 -40.49 36.24 -19.19
CA LEU A 1428 -41.15 35.41 -20.20
C LEU A 1428 -40.25 35.27 -21.43
N GLU A 1429 -40.72 34.48 -22.40
CA GLU A 1429 -40.13 34.41 -23.74
C GLU A 1429 -39.81 35.83 -24.22
N TYR A 1430 -38.60 36.02 -24.73
CA TYR A 1430 -38.18 37.32 -25.21
C TYR A 1430 -39.17 37.84 -26.25
N HIS A 1431 -39.77 38.99 -25.95
CA HIS A 1431 -40.82 39.61 -26.75
C HIS A 1431 -40.30 40.93 -27.31
N PRO A 1432 -39.54 40.89 -28.40
CA PRO A 1432 -39.08 42.14 -29.01
C PRO A 1432 -40.30 43.01 -29.39
N PHE A 1433 -40.15 44.34 -29.29
CA PHE A 1433 -41.15 45.38 -29.68
C PHE A 1433 -42.45 45.50 -28.87
N ILE A 1434 -42.73 44.59 -27.95
CA ILE A 1434 -43.93 44.63 -27.11
C ILE A 1434 -43.49 44.94 -25.67
N SER A 1435 -44.20 45.84 -24.98
CA SER A 1435 -43.91 46.10 -23.57
C SER A 1435 -44.13 44.82 -22.75
N CYS A 1436 -43.41 44.71 -21.63
CA CYS A 1436 -43.58 43.57 -20.71
C CYS A 1436 -45.03 43.40 -20.23
N GLU A 1437 -45.77 44.51 -20.13
CA GLU A 1437 -47.19 44.54 -19.76
C GLU A 1437 -48.08 44.00 -20.88
N ALA A 1438 -47.94 44.54 -22.10
CA ALA A 1438 -48.73 44.09 -23.25
C ALA A 1438 -48.49 42.60 -23.58
N TYR A 1439 -47.25 42.12 -23.47
CA TYR A 1439 -46.96 40.70 -23.71
C TYR A 1439 -47.60 39.77 -22.66
N LYS A 1440 -47.70 40.20 -21.40
CA LYS A 1440 -48.41 39.45 -20.35
C LYS A 1440 -49.90 39.36 -20.64
N GLU A 1441 -50.53 40.45 -21.09
CA GLU A 1441 -51.93 40.46 -21.52
C GLU A 1441 -52.16 39.51 -22.71
N TYR A 1442 -51.30 39.56 -23.73
CA TYR A 1442 -51.40 38.69 -24.90
C TYR A 1442 -51.28 37.19 -24.59
N LYS A 1443 -50.51 36.82 -23.57
CA LYS A 1443 -50.35 35.41 -23.17
C LYS A 1443 -51.52 34.92 -22.31
N ALA A 1444 -52.20 35.81 -21.58
CA ALA A 1444 -53.36 35.49 -20.76
C ALA A 1444 -54.63 35.31 -21.60
N ASP A 1445 -54.80 36.09 -22.66
CA ASP A 1445 -55.92 36.01 -23.59
C ASP A 1445 -55.41 36.05 -25.05
N PRO A 1446 -55.19 34.88 -25.69
CA PRO A 1446 -54.77 34.81 -27.09
C PRO A 1446 -55.76 35.50 -28.03
N ASP A 1447 -57.06 35.53 -27.67
CA ASP A 1447 -58.12 36.13 -28.47
C ASP A 1447 -58.18 37.66 -28.33
N ALA A 1448 -57.55 38.25 -27.30
CA ALA A 1448 -57.44 39.70 -27.13
C ALA A 1448 -56.73 40.35 -28.32
N THR A 1449 -55.71 39.69 -28.89
CA THR A 1449 -55.03 40.18 -30.10
C THR A 1449 -55.91 40.17 -31.35
N MET A 1450 -56.84 39.22 -31.47
CA MET A 1450 -57.83 39.20 -32.56
C MET A 1450 -58.85 40.35 -32.43
N LEU A 1451 -59.22 40.72 -31.20
CA LEU A 1451 -60.09 41.86 -30.91
C LEU A 1451 -59.38 43.21 -31.16
N GLU A 1452 -58.08 43.30 -30.85
CA GLU A 1452 -57.27 44.50 -31.08
C GLU A 1452 -56.92 44.67 -32.57
N TRP A 1453 -56.58 43.59 -33.27
CA TRP A 1453 -56.36 43.58 -34.72
C TRP A 1453 -57.60 43.96 -35.54
N ARG A 1454 -58.79 43.72 -34.98
CA ARG A 1454 -60.09 44.08 -35.57
C ARG A 1454 -60.40 45.58 -35.46
N LYS A 1455 -59.88 46.28 -34.45
CA LYS A 1455 -60.19 47.72 -34.24
C LYS A 1455 -59.62 48.56 -35.39
N GLY A 1456 -60.50 49.22 -36.15
CA GLY A 1456 -60.14 50.16 -37.22
C GLY A 1456 -60.08 49.58 -38.64
N LYS A 1457 -60.35 48.27 -38.83
CA LYS A 1457 -60.36 47.63 -40.15
C LYS A 1457 -61.77 47.49 -40.71
N GLU A 1458 -62.15 48.37 -41.65
CA GLU A 1458 -63.46 48.33 -42.33
C GLU A 1458 -63.67 47.05 -43.18
N ASN A 1459 -62.57 46.44 -43.61
CA ASN A 1459 -62.53 45.22 -44.39
C ASN A 1459 -62.63 43.93 -43.55
N VAL A 1460 -62.86 44.01 -42.23
CA VAL A 1460 -62.98 42.86 -41.33
C VAL A 1460 -64.33 42.87 -40.60
N LYS A 1461 -65.20 41.88 -40.87
CA LYS A 1461 -66.55 41.75 -40.28
C LYS A 1461 -66.78 40.32 -39.77
N ASN A 1462 -67.75 40.09 -38.89
CA ASN A 1462 -68.10 38.74 -38.43
C ASN A 1462 -69.22 38.15 -39.27
N CYS A 1463 -69.17 36.84 -39.50
CA CYS A 1463 -70.32 36.10 -40.02
C CYS A 1463 -71.50 36.25 -39.04
N PRO A 1464 -72.67 36.76 -39.50
CA PRO A 1464 -73.87 36.87 -38.66
C PRO A 1464 -74.44 35.51 -38.22
N SER A 1465 -74.08 34.42 -38.92
CA SER A 1465 -74.59 33.07 -38.63
C SER A 1465 -73.73 32.28 -37.63
N CYS A 1466 -72.41 32.26 -37.79
CA CYS A 1466 -71.52 31.44 -36.95
C CYS A 1466 -70.47 32.24 -36.15
N GLY A 1467 -70.46 33.58 -36.27
CA GLY A 1467 -69.51 34.44 -35.58
C GLY A 1467 -68.08 34.42 -36.14
N PHE A 1468 -67.79 33.60 -37.15
CA PHE A 1468 -66.46 33.49 -37.76
C PHE A 1468 -66.01 34.82 -38.35
N THR A 1469 -64.78 35.26 -38.04
CA THR A 1469 -64.19 36.51 -38.55
C THR A 1469 -63.88 36.38 -40.05
N ILE A 1470 -64.40 37.31 -40.84
CA ILE A 1470 -64.28 37.39 -42.29
C ILE A 1470 -63.48 38.65 -42.64
N GLU A 1471 -62.35 38.48 -43.33
CA GLU A 1471 -61.60 39.58 -43.95
C GLU A 1471 -61.90 39.60 -45.46
N LYS A 1472 -62.39 40.73 -45.96
CA LYS A 1472 -62.59 40.95 -47.39
C LYS A 1472 -61.26 41.46 -47.97
N SER A 1473 -60.52 40.58 -48.63
CA SER A 1473 -59.29 40.93 -49.35
C SER A 1473 -59.62 41.66 -50.66
N GLU A 1474 -60.42 41.03 -51.54
CA GLU A 1474 -60.93 41.59 -52.82
C GLU A 1474 -62.23 40.86 -53.23
N GLY A 1475 -62.98 41.36 -54.21
CA GLY A 1475 -64.16 40.67 -54.78
C GLY A 1475 -65.52 41.37 -54.56
N CYS A 1476 -66.60 40.73 -55.02
CA CYS A 1476 -67.96 41.28 -54.96
C CYS A 1476 -68.49 41.43 -53.51
N ASN A 1477 -69.62 42.11 -53.34
CA ASN A 1477 -70.26 42.31 -52.02
C ASN A 1477 -71.09 41.11 -51.56
N HIS A 1478 -70.93 39.93 -52.18
CA HIS A 1478 -71.50 38.66 -51.73
C HIS A 1478 -70.38 37.81 -51.12
N VAL A 1479 -70.55 37.38 -49.87
CA VAL A 1479 -69.55 36.60 -49.13
C VAL A 1479 -70.15 35.30 -48.63
N GLU A 1480 -69.54 34.18 -48.96
CA GLU A 1480 -69.93 32.86 -48.44
C GLU A 1480 -69.02 32.48 -47.25
N CYS A 1481 -69.63 32.27 -46.08
CA CYS A 1481 -68.91 31.85 -44.90
C CYS A 1481 -68.70 30.32 -44.88
N ARG A 1482 -67.66 29.83 -44.18
CA ARG A 1482 -67.39 28.39 -43.98
C ARG A 1482 -68.53 27.61 -43.31
N CYS A 1483 -69.50 28.29 -42.68
CA CYS A 1483 -70.72 27.67 -42.15
C CYS A 1483 -71.83 27.45 -43.20
N GLY A 1484 -71.62 27.86 -44.46
CA GLY A 1484 -72.60 27.76 -45.55
C GLY A 1484 -73.56 28.95 -45.69
N SER A 1485 -73.42 29.99 -44.87
CA SER A 1485 -74.24 31.20 -44.93
C SER A 1485 -73.74 32.18 -46.00
N HIS A 1486 -74.63 32.67 -46.86
CA HIS A 1486 -74.34 33.72 -47.84
C HIS A 1486 -74.68 35.10 -47.25
N ILE A 1487 -73.73 36.03 -47.29
CA ILE A 1487 -73.78 37.29 -46.55
C ILE A 1487 -73.60 38.45 -47.51
N CYS A 1488 -74.45 39.47 -47.42
CA CYS A 1488 -74.18 40.74 -48.10
C CYS A 1488 -73.11 41.52 -47.33
N TRP A 1489 -71.98 41.82 -47.94
CA TRP A 1489 -70.89 42.56 -47.32
C TRP A 1489 -71.28 43.97 -46.88
N ASN A 1490 -72.23 44.60 -47.58
CA ASN A 1490 -72.63 45.97 -47.33
C ASN A 1490 -73.51 46.08 -46.06
N CYS A 1491 -74.55 45.27 -45.95
CA CYS A 1491 -75.52 45.35 -44.84
C CYS A 1491 -75.41 44.22 -43.79
N LEU A 1492 -74.61 43.18 -44.04
CA LEU A 1492 -74.49 41.97 -43.23
C LEU A 1492 -75.79 41.12 -43.11
N GLU A 1493 -76.74 41.28 -44.02
CA GLU A 1493 -77.87 40.35 -44.11
C GLU A 1493 -77.41 38.94 -44.55
N ASN A 1494 -78.06 37.93 -43.98
CA ASN A 1494 -77.83 36.51 -44.24
C ASN A 1494 -78.91 35.97 -45.19
N PHE A 1495 -78.49 35.21 -46.21
CA PHE A 1495 -79.31 34.62 -47.25
C PHE A 1495 -79.08 33.11 -47.34
N LYS A 1496 -80.13 32.36 -47.74
CA LYS A 1496 -80.06 30.90 -47.87
C LYS A 1496 -79.38 30.44 -49.15
N SER A 1497 -79.29 31.31 -50.16
CA SER A 1497 -78.66 31.04 -51.45
C SER A 1497 -77.87 32.25 -51.97
N SER A 1498 -76.95 32.04 -52.91
CA SER A 1498 -76.25 33.13 -53.58
C SER A 1498 -77.21 34.03 -54.37
N GLU A 1499 -78.28 33.45 -54.93
CA GLU A 1499 -79.28 34.14 -55.76
C GLU A 1499 -80.06 35.18 -54.95
N GLU A 1500 -80.47 34.83 -53.72
CA GLU A 1500 -81.11 35.75 -52.77
C GLU A 1500 -80.16 36.90 -52.40
N CYS A 1501 -78.88 36.62 -52.15
CA CYS A 1501 -77.89 37.65 -51.81
C CYS A 1501 -77.61 38.60 -52.98
N TYR A 1502 -77.48 38.08 -54.20
CA TYR A 1502 -77.36 38.93 -55.40
C TYR A 1502 -78.65 39.71 -55.68
N GLY A 1503 -79.83 39.14 -55.39
CA GLY A 1503 -81.11 39.85 -55.44
C GLY A 1503 -81.16 41.04 -54.47
N HIS A 1504 -80.68 40.87 -53.25
CA HIS A 1504 -80.53 41.94 -52.26
C HIS A 1504 -79.52 43.00 -52.73
N LEU A 1505 -78.34 42.59 -53.22
CA LEU A 1505 -77.34 43.53 -53.75
C LEU A 1505 -77.89 44.39 -54.89
N ARG A 1506 -78.73 43.82 -55.75
CA ARG A 1506 -79.40 44.54 -56.86
C ARG A 1506 -80.52 45.48 -56.41
N SER A 1507 -81.26 45.13 -55.36
CA SER A 1507 -82.43 45.90 -54.92
C SER A 1507 -82.11 46.98 -53.88
N VAL A 1508 -81.12 46.74 -53.02
CA VAL A 1508 -80.82 47.60 -51.86
C VAL A 1508 -79.52 48.39 -52.03
N HIS A 1509 -78.54 47.86 -52.77
CA HIS A 1509 -77.19 48.45 -52.87
C HIS A 1509 -76.79 48.98 -54.24
N LEU A 1510 -77.59 48.73 -55.30
CA LEU A 1510 -77.35 49.26 -56.64
C LEU A 1510 -78.18 50.54 -56.85
N SER A 1511 -77.56 51.69 -56.59
CA SER A 1511 -78.06 53.01 -57.03
C SER A 1511 -77.63 53.31 -58.46
N TYR A 1512 -78.49 53.99 -59.21
CA TYR A 1512 -78.52 54.31 -60.65
C TYR A 1512 -77.24 54.83 -61.38
N ALA A 1513 -76.06 54.86 -60.75
CA ALA A 1513 -74.86 55.51 -61.28
C ALA A 1513 -73.89 54.60 -62.08
N ASP A 1514 -73.93 53.28 -61.92
CA ASP A 1514 -72.94 52.35 -62.52
C ASP A 1514 -73.44 51.67 -63.82
N LEU A 1515 -74.34 52.32 -64.57
CA LEU A 1515 -74.91 51.85 -65.85
C LEU A 1515 -74.42 52.65 -67.07
N MET A 1516 -73.30 53.38 -66.94
CA MET A 1516 -72.50 53.96 -68.03
C MET A 1516 -71.03 53.57 -67.84
#